data_AF-A0A1V6H2N4-F1
#
_entry.id   AF-A0A1V6H2N4-F1
#
_cell.length_a   1.000
_cell.length_b   1.000
_cell.length_c   1.000
_cell.angle_alpha   90.00
_cell.angle_beta   90.00
_cell.angle_gamma   90.00
#
_symmetry.space_group_name_H-M   'P 1'
#
loop_
_entity.id
_entity.type
_entity.pdbx_description
1 polymer ?
#
loop_
_entity_poly.entity_id
_entity_poly.type
_entity_poly.pdbx_seq_one_letter_code
_entity_poly.pdbx_strand_id
1 'polypeptide(L)'
;MKYVIESIDHPLSEVLGRLGIAESAPEGKVLSVVLTKAQVVVRISHNPDSLDAAHFSFMEKAFARFFCLPARIETVLSVTVHSEDERNEGEGAPTLEAESSEIEDPDSASVSVTAEDPSDVETVNERTPSSVTAAHVQLHTHTHLSAMDSILSVEALVERAAKSGQKAVGITDHEVIQAFPEFYERCQAHKIKPIFGMEGNVVDLTPILMNVEKRYPGTEIKFLQAGWETKPFCVIDFETTGLSALSDDIIEIGAVKVLEGKIVDSFQSFVKPNVPIRETITRLTGITEETVQEAPTLAHVLPKLRDFIGDEVIVGHNVNFDYQFYQQALQKTGEKVTHSVTLDTLALARSLLKMPSYTLDKVAKKLALREESGETLAFRHHRAIEDARVTGLILIELLQMAKKEKRFSFEDIQGLQTEIELNRLHGDSFTVFVQNKRGLKNLYRLVSMSHLEYLGKAPLIPKTRLSEHRTGLFLGTGSPSSELSKAYRMGKDRDELIEIARFYDFIEIMPADAYTDLEEGLNATILKEMYARFYEIGREIGLPALFTGNVHYLDPQDHKAWSVLKISDMAIRRRGQQFPPSLFDDVKLHYRTTEELLSCAEEMLGDAQKAQEVVIHNPAQLADQIEWIQPITRTLHPPIIEGAEEEIKTLTMNNMRAVYGNEPPEQITERVKRELDAIIGNGYAVLYLIAQKIVAQSLKDGYLVGSRGSVGSSLVAHLLEITEVNPMPPHLVCPYCHHCCFSEDPSITSGYDLPDSFCPQCGKKMRKHGQTIPFETFMGLKGNKVPDIDLNFSGEYQSKAHRFIEELFGAEHVFRAGTISTLAEKTAFGYVLRYEEATGVSLGEAEKERLAKSIAGVKRTTGQHPGGLMIVPKNYEVYDFTPVQHPANDRHTEIKTTHFDYNSIHEDLVKIDALGHDDPTFMRFIQDCTRVNPLTIPMDDRKVIDLFSGLRPLKIRKGQIPDVETGTLGVPEFGTSFVRGMLKETKPKSFADLVRISGLSHGTDVWLNNSRDLIINGKVALSEVIACRDDIMIDLIRRGLEPMQAFSIMERVRKGKGLSGEEEKLMKEKGVPEWFLESCRKIKYLFPKAHAVAYVSMGFRVAYFKLYHPLAFYSAFFTIKGWDFDLSVVLKGPEAVRESLLSTNGGKNGETKSRQKAEGERFVHEVALEMLLRGFGFLPVDIIRSHPYRFEIEGQSLRIPLNKVPGLGEKVALSIQQAREAKPFSSIEDVKKRTSVSNTVIDLLKQYNAFGDLSDSAQYALF
;
A
#
# COMPACT_ATOMS: atom_id res chain seq x y z
N MET A 1 -22.86 38.85 -12.78
CA MET A 1 -22.36 37.65 -12.05
C MET A 1 -23.45 36.92 -11.30
N LYS A 2 -24.14 37.52 -10.30
CA LYS A 2 -25.22 36.83 -9.57
C LYS A 2 -26.29 36.22 -10.50
N TYR A 3 -26.81 37.03 -11.43
CA TYR A 3 -27.76 36.56 -12.44
C TYR A 3 -27.19 35.50 -13.40
N VAL A 4 -25.87 35.54 -13.68
CA VAL A 4 -25.17 34.58 -14.57
C VAL A 4 -25.14 33.20 -13.94
N ILE A 5 -24.81 33.14 -12.65
CA ILE A 5 -24.81 31.90 -11.86
C ILE A 5 -26.24 31.38 -11.69
N GLU A 6 -27.20 32.28 -11.47
CA GLU A 6 -28.62 31.94 -11.36
C GLU A 6 -29.28 31.56 -12.68
N SER A 7 -28.63 31.73 -13.83
CA SER A 7 -29.22 31.38 -15.14
C SER A 7 -28.77 30.01 -15.64
N ILE A 8 -27.71 29.42 -15.07
CA ILE A 8 -27.23 28.09 -15.44
C ILE A 8 -28.27 27.04 -15.01
N ASP A 9 -28.58 26.10 -15.89
CA ASP A 9 -29.62 25.06 -15.81
C ASP A 9 -31.07 25.55 -15.72
N HIS A 10 -31.31 26.86 -15.82
CA HIS A 10 -32.66 27.41 -15.90
C HIS A 10 -33.27 27.25 -17.31
N PRO A 11 -34.60 27.04 -17.40
CA PRO A 11 -35.31 27.05 -18.67
C PRO A 11 -35.04 28.33 -19.46
N LEU A 12 -34.74 28.17 -20.75
CA LEU A 12 -34.45 29.29 -21.66
C LEU A 12 -35.61 30.29 -21.69
N SER A 13 -36.85 29.80 -21.58
CA SER A 13 -38.06 30.61 -21.46
C SER A 13 -38.08 31.54 -20.26
N GLU A 14 -37.57 31.10 -19.11
CA GLU A 14 -37.52 31.90 -17.90
C GLU A 14 -36.43 32.98 -18.01
N VAL A 15 -35.26 32.61 -18.56
CA VAL A 15 -34.13 33.52 -18.74
C VAL A 15 -34.47 34.61 -19.76
N LEU A 16 -35.07 34.25 -20.90
CA LEU A 16 -35.50 35.19 -21.94
C LEU A 16 -36.66 36.08 -21.47
N GLY A 17 -37.61 35.53 -20.70
CA GLY A 17 -38.72 36.31 -20.13
C GLY A 17 -38.24 37.41 -19.18
N ARG A 18 -37.22 37.13 -18.36
CA ARG A 18 -36.58 38.12 -17.48
C ARG A 18 -35.75 39.16 -18.23
N LEU A 19 -35.26 38.84 -19.43
CA LEU A 19 -34.58 39.78 -20.33
C LEU A 19 -35.57 40.63 -21.15
N GLY A 20 -36.88 40.52 -20.88
CA GLY A 20 -37.93 41.33 -21.50
C GLY A 20 -38.41 40.81 -22.86
N ILE A 21 -38.19 39.53 -23.15
CA ILE A 21 -38.57 38.88 -24.40
C ILE A 21 -39.85 38.08 -24.15
N ALA A 22 -40.97 38.54 -24.69
CA ALA A 22 -42.27 37.90 -24.52
C ALA A 22 -42.87 37.59 -25.89
N GLU A 23 -42.50 36.43 -26.45
CA GLU A 23 -43.30 35.68 -27.44
C GLU A 23 -42.68 34.27 -27.58
N SER A 24 -43.55 33.25 -27.54
CA SER A 24 -43.29 31.79 -27.57
C SER A 24 -41.83 31.36 -27.38
N ALA A 25 -41.41 31.21 -26.12
CA ALA A 25 -40.04 30.82 -25.82
C ALA A 25 -39.78 29.34 -26.17
N PRO A 26 -38.62 29.02 -26.80
CA PRO A 26 -38.27 27.66 -27.17
C PRO A 26 -37.97 26.78 -25.95
N GLU A 27 -38.23 25.48 -26.10
CA GLU A 27 -37.83 24.47 -25.11
C GLU A 27 -36.30 24.32 -25.11
N GLY A 28 -35.70 24.52 -23.94
CA GLY A 28 -34.25 24.54 -23.79
C GLY A 28 -33.81 25.05 -22.43
N LYS A 29 -32.51 24.99 -22.14
CA LYS A 29 -31.89 25.53 -20.91
C LYS A 29 -30.58 26.23 -21.22
N VAL A 30 -30.19 27.18 -20.38
CA VAL A 30 -28.86 27.77 -20.45
C VAL A 30 -27.87 26.85 -19.73
N LEU A 31 -26.91 26.28 -20.46
CA LEU A 31 -25.92 25.34 -19.92
C LEU A 31 -24.72 26.05 -19.31
N SER A 32 -24.28 27.15 -19.92
CA SER A 32 -23.18 27.95 -19.38
C SER A 32 -23.19 29.36 -19.94
N VAL A 33 -22.65 30.30 -19.17
CA VAL A 33 -22.42 31.67 -19.62
C VAL A 33 -20.98 32.06 -19.27
N VAL A 34 -20.13 32.16 -20.29
CA VAL A 34 -18.72 32.48 -20.14
C VAL A 34 -18.52 33.96 -20.49
N LEU A 35 -18.05 34.73 -19.50
CA LEU A 35 -17.76 36.14 -19.68
C LEU A 35 -16.25 36.33 -19.90
N THR A 36 -15.87 36.75 -21.10
CA THR A 36 -14.47 37.10 -21.41
C THR A 36 -14.29 38.62 -21.38
N LYS A 37 -13.05 39.10 -21.53
CA LYS A 37 -12.80 40.55 -21.67
C LYS A 37 -13.38 41.17 -22.95
N ALA A 38 -13.67 40.36 -23.98
CA ALA A 38 -14.06 40.84 -25.31
C ALA A 38 -15.51 40.50 -25.68
N GLN A 39 -16.10 39.43 -25.13
CA GLN A 39 -17.45 38.96 -25.47
C GLN A 39 -18.07 38.10 -24.36
N VAL A 40 -19.37 37.86 -24.45
CA VAL A 40 -20.09 36.86 -23.66
C VAL A 40 -20.51 35.69 -24.54
N VAL A 41 -20.14 34.48 -24.14
CA VAL A 41 -20.58 33.25 -24.80
C VAL A 41 -21.65 32.60 -23.95
N VAL A 42 -22.85 32.41 -24.51
CA VAL A 42 -23.97 31.75 -23.82
C VAL A 42 -24.24 30.44 -24.52
N ARG A 43 -23.99 29.32 -23.82
CA ARG A 43 -24.29 27.99 -24.32
C ARG A 43 -25.67 27.56 -23.87
N ILE A 44 -26.51 27.13 -24.80
CA ILE A 44 -27.89 26.70 -24.55
C ILE A 44 -28.14 25.31 -25.09
N SER A 45 -28.96 24.51 -24.41
CA SER A 45 -29.59 23.33 -25.01
C SER A 45 -30.93 23.70 -25.63
N HIS A 46 -31.27 23.12 -26.78
CA HIS A 46 -32.61 23.27 -27.38
C HIS A 46 -32.97 22.08 -28.27
N ASN A 47 -34.26 21.96 -28.58
CA ASN A 47 -34.76 21.03 -29.58
C ASN A 47 -34.51 21.59 -31.01
N PRO A 48 -33.95 20.82 -31.97
CA PRO A 48 -33.62 21.28 -33.32
C PRO A 48 -34.75 22.05 -34.04
N ASP A 49 -36.00 21.63 -33.86
CA ASP A 49 -37.16 22.21 -34.54
C ASP A 49 -37.72 23.48 -33.88
N SER A 50 -37.15 23.89 -32.73
CA SER A 50 -37.72 24.95 -31.88
C SER A 50 -37.10 26.34 -32.07
N LEU A 51 -35.97 26.46 -32.78
CA LEU A 51 -35.21 27.71 -32.93
C LEU A 51 -34.73 27.93 -34.36
N ASP A 52 -34.92 29.14 -34.90
CA ASP A 52 -34.40 29.56 -36.21
C ASP A 52 -33.31 30.64 -36.09
N ALA A 53 -32.69 31.00 -37.22
CA ALA A 53 -31.64 32.02 -37.29
C ALA A 53 -32.06 33.41 -36.75
N ALA A 54 -33.35 33.76 -36.83
CA ALA A 54 -33.85 35.02 -36.29
C ALA A 54 -33.86 35.01 -34.75
N HIS A 55 -34.17 33.86 -34.13
CA HIS A 55 -34.11 33.69 -32.68
C HIS A 55 -32.67 33.79 -32.15
N PHE A 56 -31.70 33.17 -32.82
CA PHE A 56 -30.29 33.27 -32.43
C PHE A 56 -29.78 34.71 -32.49
N SER A 57 -30.00 35.40 -33.62
CA SER A 57 -29.59 36.80 -33.78
C SER A 57 -30.25 37.74 -32.75
N PHE A 58 -31.49 37.44 -32.34
CA PHE A 58 -32.20 38.21 -31.33
C PHE A 58 -31.67 37.95 -29.91
N MET A 59 -31.39 36.70 -29.55
CA MET A 59 -30.76 36.33 -28.27
C MET A 59 -29.37 36.96 -28.13
N GLU A 60 -28.54 36.90 -29.17
CA GLU A 60 -27.23 37.56 -29.19
C GLU A 60 -27.36 39.06 -28.92
N LYS A 61 -28.31 39.74 -29.56
CA LYS A 61 -28.56 41.18 -29.30
C LYS A 61 -29.03 41.44 -27.87
N ALA A 62 -29.87 40.58 -27.31
CA ALA A 62 -30.41 40.73 -25.96
C ALA A 62 -29.32 40.53 -24.89
N PHE A 63 -28.55 39.45 -24.99
CA PHE A 63 -27.43 39.19 -24.09
C PHE A 63 -26.32 40.23 -24.27
N ALA A 64 -26.05 40.67 -25.50
CA ALA A 64 -25.05 41.70 -25.73
C ALA A 64 -25.43 43.04 -25.09
N ARG A 65 -26.72 43.39 -25.18
CA ARG A 65 -27.27 44.59 -24.53
C ARG A 65 -27.23 44.47 -23.01
N PHE A 66 -27.53 43.30 -22.47
CA PHE A 66 -27.56 43.06 -21.02
C PHE A 66 -26.16 43.09 -20.39
N PHE A 67 -25.18 42.47 -21.04
CA PHE A 67 -23.79 42.40 -20.54
C PHE A 67 -22.90 43.54 -21.03
N CYS A 68 -23.42 44.41 -21.90
CA CYS A 68 -22.67 45.52 -22.54
C CYS A 68 -21.38 45.06 -23.25
N LEU A 69 -21.39 43.85 -23.79
CA LEU A 69 -20.31 43.22 -24.56
C LEU A 69 -20.94 42.48 -25.74
N PRO A 70 -20.26 42.30 -26.89
CA PRO A 70 -20.73 41.39 -27.93
C PRO A 70 -21.09 40.03 -27.34
N ALA A 71 -22.19 39.42 -27.77
CA ALA A 71 -22.61 38.11 -27.29
C ALA A 71 -22.76 37.13 -28.45
N ARG A 72 -22.38 35.88 -28.19
CA ARG A 72 -22.49 34.75 -29.12
C ARG A 72 -23.28 33.63 -28.45
N ILE A 73 -24.23 33.03 -29.16
CA ILE A 73 -24.94 31.83 -28.68
C ILE A 73 -24.26 30.59 -29.23
N GLU A 74 -23.99 29.62 -28.36
CA GLU A 74 -23.59 28.26 -28.71
C GLU A 74 -24.72 27.30 -28.38
N THR A 75 -24.97 26.29 -29.22
CA THR A 75 -26.04 25.33 -29.00
C THR A 75 -25.51 23.93 -28.76
N VAL A 76 -26.23 23.18 -27.94
CA VAL A 76 -26.07 21.74 -27.75
C VAL A 76 -27.44 21.11 -28.04
N LEU A 77 -27.53 20.27 -29.06
CA LEU A 77 -28.79 19.63 -29.43
C LEU A 77 -29.17 18.61 -28.35
N SER A 78 -30.38 18.73 -27.79
CA SER A 78 -30.89 17.74 -26.84
C SER A 78 -31.66 16.66 -27.59
N VAL A 79 -31.09 15.46 -27.70
CA VAL A 79 -31.81 14.26 -28.16
C VAL A 79 -32.53 13.65 -26.95
N THR A 80 -33.87 13.68 -26.97
CA THR A 80 -34.68 13.03 -25.92
C THR A 80 -34.83 11.56 -26.27
N VAL A 81 -34.07 10.66 -25.63
CA VAL A 81 -34.31 9.21 -25.72
C VAL A 81 -35.52 8.88 -24.85
N HIS A 82 -36.64 8.51 -25.48
CA HIS A 82 -37.77 7.92 -24.77
C HIS A 82 -37.40 6.49 -24.34
N SER A 83 -37.11 6.30 -23.05
CA SER A 83 -36.87 4.99 -22.44
C SER A 83 -38.19 4.37 -21.97
N GLU A 84 -38.74 3.46 -22.79
CA GLU A 84 -39.50 2.32 -22.27
C GLU A 84 -38.58 1.10 -22.38
N ASP A 85 -37.84 0.78 -21.32
CA ASP A 85 -37.74 -0.60 -20.81
C ASP A 85 -36.82 -0.69 -19.57
N GLU A 86 -37.31 -1.41 -18.57
CA GLU A 86 -36.62 -1.72 -17.33
C GLU A 86 -35.49 -2.74 -17.54
N ARG A 87 -34.41 -2.57 -16.74
CA ARG A 87 -33.37 -3.54 -16.38
C ARG A 87 -32.28 -3.85 -17.43
N ASN A 88 -31.18 -3.10 -17.31
CA ASN A 88 -29.82 -3.65 -17.27
C ASN A 88 -28.85 -2.58 -16.73
N GLU A 89 -28.41 -2.73 -15.47
CA GLU A 89 -27.24 -2.00 -14.98
C GLU A 89 -25.99 -2.72 -15.51
N GLY A 90 -25.35 -2.10 -16.50
CA GLY A 90 -24.14 -2.57 -17.15
C GLY A 90 -23.77 -1.65 -18.31
N GLU A 91 -23.59 -0.36 -18.06
CA GLU A 91 -23.17 0.59 -19.10
C GLU A 91 -21.63 0.59 -19.21
N GLY A 92 -21.13 -0.08 -20.26
CA GLY A 92 -19.89 0.32 -20.90
C GLY A 92 -20.08 1.70 -21.54
N ALA A 93 -19.01 2.50 -21.60
CA ALA A 93 -19.05 3.80 -22.26
C ALA A 93 -19.51 3.67 -23.72
N PRO A 94 -20.38 4.56 -24.23
CA PRO A 94 -20.79 4.53 -25.63
C PRO A 94 -19.59 4.81 -26.55
N THR A 95 -19.46 4.03 -27.61
CA THR A 95 -18.52 4.31 -28.70
C THR A 95 -19.21 5.23 -29.69
N LEU A 96 -18.65 6.42 -29.91
CA LEU A 96 -19.19 7.43 -30.82
C LEU A 96 -18.30 7.56 -32.05
N GLU A 97 -18.86 7.47 -33.26
CA GLU A 97 -18.21 7.90 -34.49
C GLU A 97 -18.53 9.39 -34.74
N ALA A 98 -17.52 10.17 -35.15
CA ALA A 98 -17.66 11.58 -35.48
C ALA A 98 -16.92 11.88 -36.80
N GLU A 99 -17.61 12.50 -37.77
CA GLU A 99 -16.93 13.20 -38.87
C GLU A 99 -16.36 14.53 -38.34
N SER A 100 -15.09 14.83 -38.63
CA SER A 100 -14.39 15.95 -37.98
C SER A 100 -13.58 16.86 -38.91
N SER A 101 -13.54 18.15 -38.56
CA SER A 101 -12.49 19.08 -38.97
C SER A 101 -11.53 19.34 -37.79
N GLU A 102 -10.21 19.25 -38.02
CA GLU A 102 -9.21 19.57 -36.99
C GLU A 102 -9.11 21.10 -36.80
N ILE A 103 -9.34 21.58 -35.58
CA ILE A 103 -9.17 23.00 -35.22
C ILE A 103 -8.21 23.06 -34.03
N GLU A 104 -7.16 23.88 -34.14
CA GLU A 104 -6.30 24.24 -33.00
C GLU A 104 -7.12 25.09 -32.02
N ASP A 105 -7.37 24.58 -30.82
CA ASP A 105 -8.00 25.33 -29.73
C ASP A 105 -6.94 26.20 -29.03
N PRO A 106 -7.02 27.54 -29.09
CA PRO A 106 -6.04 28.41 -28.46
C PRO A 106 -6.06 28.42 -26.92
N ASP A 107 -7.09 27.86 -26.28
CA ASP A 107 -7.23 27.81 -24.81
C ASP A 107 -6.81 26.46 -24.19
N SER A 108 -6.58 25.42 -24.99
CA SER A 108 -6.02 24.13 -24.55
C SER A 108 -4.79 23.77 -25.40
N ALA A 109 -3.72 23.26 -24.79
CA ALA A 109 -2.51 22.86 -25.54
C ALA A 109 -2.71 21.54 -26.34
N SER A 110 -3.94 21.24 -26.76
CA SER A 110 -4.37 19.98 -27.38
C SER A 110 -5.24 20.23 -28.60
N VAL A 111 -5.13 19.35 -29.60
CA VAL A 111 -6.05 19.30 -30.74
C VAL A 111 -7.41 18.81 -30.24
N SER A 112 -8.46 19.63 -30.39
CA SER A 112 -9.82 19.27 -30.01
C SER A 112 -10.63 18.90 -31.25
N VAL A 113 -11.37 17.79 -31.19
CA VAL A 113 -12.27 17.35 -32.26
C VAL A 113 -13.69 17.83 -31.94
N THR A 114 -14.26 18.69 -32.77
CA THR A 114 -15.70 19.03 -32.72
C THR A 114 -16.47 18.10 -33.63
N ALA A 115 -17.34 17.26 -33.05
CA ALA A 115 -18.23 16.37 -33.79
C ALA A 115 -19.48 17.13 -34.25
N GLU A 116 -19.79 17.09 -35.55
CA GLU A 116 -21.00 17.73 -36.10
C GLU A 116 -22.27 16.87 -35.97
N ASP A 117 -22.14 15.53 -35.84
CA ASP A 117 -23.28 14.61 -35.66
C ASP A 117 -22.82 13.26 -35.02
N PRO A 118 -22.85 13.10 -33.69
CA PRO A 118 -22.48 11.83 -33.06
C PRO A 118 -23.60 10.80 -33.21
N SER A 119 -23.33 9.69 -33.90
CA SER A 119 -24.26 8.55 -33.97
C SER A 119 -23.85 7.44 -33.00
N ASP A 120 -24.83 6.87 -32.30
CA ASP A 120 -24.63 5.69 -31.46
C ASP A 120 -24.36 4.48 -32.36
N VAL A 121 -23.16 3.90 -32.27
CA VAL A 121 -22.80 2.67 -32.98
C VAL A 121 -22.87 1.52 -31.98
N GLU A 122 -23.59 0.44 -32.30
CA GLU A 122 -23.46 -0.82 -31.55
C GLU A 122 -21.98 -1.21 -31.55
N THR A 123 -21.39 -1.42 -30.38
CA THR A 123 -20.01 -1.89 -30.25
C THR A 123 -19.80 -3.16 -31.07
N VAL A 124 -19.15 -3.04 -32.22
CA VAL A 124 -18.60 -4.19 -32.94
C VAL A 124 -17.31 -4.58 -32.23
N ASN A 125 -17.43 -5.18 -31.05
CA ASN A 125 -16.32 -5.90 -30.42
C ASN A 125 -16.72 -7.36 -30.17
N GLU A 126 -15.96 -8.21 -30.86
CA GLU A 126 -15.81 -9.65 -30.76
C GLU A 126 -16.80 -10.54 -31.54
N ARG A 127 -16.17 -11.29 -32.47
CA ARG A 127 -16.73 -12.43 -33.20
C ARG A 127 -17.48 -13.34 -32.22
N THR A 128 -18.76 -13.57 -32.50
CA THR A 128 -19.52 -14.66 -31.90
C THR A 128 -18.71 -15.96 -32.05
N PRO A 129 -18.54 -16.79 -30.99
CA PRO A 129 -17.80 -18.03 -31.12
C PRO A 129 -18.46 -18.91 -32.19
N SER A 130 -17.72 -19.21 -33.26
CA SER A 130 -18.14 -20.18 -34.27
C SER A 130 -18.04 -21.58 -33.68
N SER A 131 -19.16 -22.22 -33.36
CA SER A 131 -19.37 -23.69 -33.24
C SER A 131 -18.28 -24.60 -32.59
N VAL A 132 -17.33 -24.09 -31.81
CA VAL A 132 -16.37 -24.95 -31.09
C VAL A 132 -17.11 -25.57 -29.91
N THR A 133 -17.12 -26.90 -29.85
CA THR A 133 -17.93 -27.68 -28.91
C THR A 133 -17.36 -27.72 -27.48
N ALA A 134 -16.15 -27.18 -27.25
CA ALA A 134 -15.51 -27.11 -25.93
C ALA A 134 -14.57 -25.88 -25.82
N ALA A 135 -14.77 -25.07 -24.78
CA ALA A 135 -13.94 -23.88 -24.49
C ALA A 135 -12.65 -24.24 -23.72
N HIS A 136 -11.57 -23.49 -23.96
CA HIS A 136 -10.33 -23.52 -23.18
C HIS A 136 -10.58 -23.23 -21.70
N VAL A 137 -9.67 -23.67 -20.82
CA VAL A 137 -9.59 -23.25 -19.42
C VAL A 137 -8.33 -22.42 -19.24
N GLN A 138 -8.49 -21.11 -19.04
CA GLN A 138 -7.37 -20.20 -18.84
C GLN A 138 -6.75 -20.43 -17.45
N LEU A 139 -5.50 -20.91 -17.40
CA LEU A 139 -4.85 -21.34 -16.14
C LEU A 139 -3.68 -20.47 -15.67
N HIS A 140 -3.00 -19.75 -16.57
CA HIS A 140 -1.83 -18.91 -16.25
C HIS A 140 -2.16 -17.44 -16.51
N THR A 141 -2.52 -16.73 -15.45
CA THR A 141 -3.05 -15.36 -15.52
C THR A 141 -2.60 -14.53 -14.33
N HIS A 142 -2.06 -13.36 -14.63
CA HIS A 142 -1.62 -12.37 -13.66
C HIS A 142 -2.69 -11.30 -13.53
N THR A 143 -3.07 -11.01 -12.29
CA THR A 143 -4.01 -9.94 -11.96
C THR A 143 -3.22 -8.67 -11.62
N HIS A 144 -3.93 -7.55 -11.46
CA HIS A 144 -3.39 -6.29 -10.96
C HIS A 144 -2.66 -6.39 -9.60
N LEU A 145 -2.71 -7.55 -8.92
CA LEU A 145 -1.96 -7.85 -7.69
C LEU A 145 -0.60 -8.51 -7.94
N SER A 146 -0.25 -8.83 -9.19
CA SER A 146 1.12 -9.01 -9.64
C SER A 146 1.81 -7.64 -9.72
N ALA A 147 2.69 -7.38 -8.75
CA ALA A 147 3.13 -6.03 -8.43
C ALA A 147 3.86 -5.34 -9.59
N MET A 148 3.35 -4.18 -10.01
CA MET A 148 3.90 -3.35 -11.10
C MET A 148 4.04 -4.09 -12.45
N ASP A 149 3.20 -5.09 -12.68
CA ASP A 149 3.40 -6.01 -13.79
C ASP A 149 2.14 -6.29 -14.63
N SER A 150 1.00 -6.58 -14.01
CA SER A 150 -0.29 -6.75 -14.70
C SER A 150 -1.26 -5.61 -14.39
N ILE A 151 -2.12 -5.29 -15.35
CA ILE A 151 -3.21 -4.30 -15.21
C ILE A 151 -4.59 -4.96 -15.22
N LEU A 152 -4.64 -6.29 -15.30
CA LEU A 152 -5.89 -7.04 -15.41
C LEU A 152 -6.64 -7.09 -14.08
N SER A 153 -7.85 -6.52 -14.03
CA SER A 153 -8.72 -6.66 -12.86
C SER A 153 -9.30 -8.08 -12.77
N VAL A 154 -9.51 -8.55 -11.54
CA VAL A 154 -10.10 -9.87 -11.27
C VAL A 154 -11.52 -9.96 -11.84
N GLU A 155 -12.30 -8.88 -11.69
CA GLU A 155 -13.65 -8.76 -12.22
C GLU A 155 -13.69 -8.93 -13.74
N ALA A 156 -12.86 -8.20 -14.49
CA ALA A 156 -12.83 -8.26 -15.95
C ALA A 156 -12.43 -9.66 -16.46
N LEU A 157 -11.46 -10.31 -15.79
CA LEU A 157 -11.05 -11.68 -16.12
C LEU A 157 -12.20 -12.67 -15.98
N VAL A 158 -12.89 -12.66 -14.83
CA VAL A 158 -13.99 -13.60 -14.56
C VAL A 158 -15.17 -13.36 -15.50
N GLU A 159 -15.51 -12.10 -15.77
CA GLU A 159 -16.56 -11.75 -16.74
C GLU A 159 -16.23 -12.24 -18.15
N ARG A 160 -14.98 -12.03 -18.60
CA ARG A 160 -14.53 -12.51 -19.91
C ARG A 160 -14.59 -14.03 -19.99
N ALA A 161 -14.10 -14.74 -18.97
CA ALA A 161 -14.17 -16.20 -18.92
C ALA A 161 -15.63 -16.71 -18.98
N ALA A 162 -16.56 -16.05 -18.29
CA ALA A 162 -18.00 -16.37 -18.34
C ALA A 162 -18.56 -16.17 -19.74
N LYS A 163 -18.28 -15.01 -20.36
CA LYS A 163 -18.74 -14.67 -21.72
C LYS A 163 -18.18 -15.64 -22.77
N SER A 164 -16.94 -16.09 -22.60
CA SER A 164 -16.30 -17.10 -23.45
C SER A 164 -16.78 -18.53 -23.20
N GLY A 165 -17.70 -18.77 -22.24
CA GLY A 165 -18.24 -20.10 -21.95
C GLY A 165 -17.26 -21.04 -21.24
N GLN A 166 -16.22 -20.52 -20.58
CA GLN A 166 -15.29 -21.35 -19.82
C GLN A 166 -15.96 -21.92 -18.55
N LYS A 167 -15.65 -23.17 -18.21
CA LYS A 167 -16.17 -23.83 -16.99
C LYS A 167 -15.37 -23.48 -15.74
N ALA A 168 -14.10 -23.12 -15.93
CA ALA A 168 -13.16 -22.78 -14.88
C ALA A 168 -12.22 -21.70 -15.40
N VAL A 169 -11.62 -20.95 -14.49
CA VAL A 169 -10.57 -19.97 -14.78
C VAL A 169 -9.58 -19.96 -13.62
N GLY A 170 -8.31 -19.70 -13.90
CA GLY A 170 -7.23 -19.69 -12.94
C GLY A 170 -6.42 -18.41 -12.91
N ILE A 171 -5.87 -18.12 -11.73
CA ILE A 171 -4.94 -17.01 -11.46
C ILE A 171 -3.64 -17.54 -10.88
N THR A 172 -2.52 -16.91 -11.23
CA THR A 172 -1.14 -17.31 -10.90
C THR A 172 -0.27 -16.08 -10.66
N ASP A 173 -0.72 -15.18 -9.79
CA ASP A 173 0.03 -13.95 -9.50
C ASP A 173 1.47 -14.22 -9.05
N HIS A 174 2.39 -13.32 -9.40
CA HIS A 174 3.80 -13.45 -9.06
C HIS A 174 4.00 -13.41 -7.55
N GLU A 175 4.49 -14.52 -6.99
CA GLU A 175 4.95 -14.71 -5.62
C GLU A 175 3.86 -14.55 -4.55
N VAL A 176 2.65 -14.11 -4.92
CA VAL A 176 1.58 -13.72 -4.01
C VAL A 176 0.26 -14.35 -4.40
N ILE A 177 -0.63 -14.44 -3.43
CA ILE A 177 -1.99 -14.96 -3.61
C ILE A 177 -3.07 -13.96 -3.18
N GLN A 178 -2.75 -12.66 -3.19
CA GLN A 178 -3.61 -11.60 -2.63
C GLN A 178 -4.97 -11.48 -3.32
N ALA A 179 -5.07 -11.89 -4.59
CA ALA A 179 -6.32 -11.86 -5.36
C ALA A 179 -7.32 -12.95 -4.95
N PHE A 180 -6.92 -13.96 -4.16
CA PHE A 180 -7.76 -15.13 -3.87
C PHE A 180 -9.14 -14.79 -3.28
N PRO A 181 -9.27 -13.86 -2.31
CA PRO A 181 -10.57 -13.51 -1.74
C PRO A 181 -11.52 -12.92 -2.80
N GLU A 182 -11.07 -11.87 -3.50
CA GLU A 182 -11.85 -11.22 -4.56
C GLU A 182 -12.18 -12.21 -5.69
N PHE A 183 -11.20 -13.01 -6.11
CA PHE A 183 -11.36 -13.98 -7.18
C PHE A 183 -12.43 -15.02 -6.86
N TYR A 184 -12.43 -15.55 -5.63
CA TYR A 184 -13.49 -16.47 -5.20
C TYR A 184 -14.88 -15.83 -5.27
N GLU A 185 -15.01 -14.60 -4.79
CA GLU A 185 -16.29 -13.88 -4.76
C GLU A 185 -16.84 -13.65 -6.17
N ARG A 186 -15.99 -13.19 -7.09
CA ARG A 186 -16.37 -12.98 -8.49
C ARG A 186 -16.70 -14.29 -9.18
N CYS A 187 -15.87 -15.33 -9.04
CA CYS A 187 -16.15 -16.66 -9.58
C CYS A 187 -17.47 -17.24 -9.08
N GLN A 188 -17.77 -17.08 -7.78
CA GLN A 188 -19.05 -17.51 -7.19
C GLN A 188 -20.24 -16.75 -7.81
N ALA A 189 -20.13 -15.44 -7.99
CA ALA A 189 -21.18 -14.62 -8.60
C ALA A 189 -21.48 -15.05 -10.05
N HIS A 190 -20.45 -15.35 -10.84
CA HIS A 190 -20.57 -15.78 -12.24
C HIS A 190 -20.71 -17.30 -12.44
N LYS A 191 -20.70 -18.08 -11.35
CA LYS A 191 -20.77 -19.56 -11.35
C LYS A 191 -19.66 -20.24 -12.17
N ILE A 192 -18.47 -19.64 -12.20
CA ILE A 192 -17.27 -20.23 -12.79
C ILE A 192 -16.45 -20.87 -11.68
N LYS A 193 -15.87 -22.04 -11.93
CA LYS A 193 -14.99 -22.69 -10.96
C LYS A 193 -13.64 -21.94 -10.83
N PRO A 194 -13.26 -21.47 -9.63
CA PRO A 194 -11.97 -20.82 -9.43
C PRO A 194 -10.84 -21.87 -9.33
N ILE A 195 -9.75 -21.64 -10.06
CA ILE A 195 -8.50 -22.39 -9.93
C ILE A 195 -7.46 -21.47 -9.26
N PHE A 196 -7.14 -21.76 -8.01
CA PHE A 196 -6.22 -20.95 -7.23
C PHE A 196 -4.78 -21.39 -7.51
N GLY A 197 -3.92 -20.46 -7.90
CA GLY A 197 -2.51 -20.72 -8.11
C GLY A 197 -1.60 -19.54 -7.82
N MET A 198 -0.31 -19.73 -8.07
CA MET A 198 0.74 -18.74 -7.91
C MET A 198 1.87 -19.08 -8.88
N GLU A 199 2.48 -18.07 -9.50
CA GLU A 199 3.81 -18.23 -10.09
C GLU A 199 4.85 -17.90 -9.03
N GLY A 200 5.60 -18.89 -8.57
CA GLY A 200 6.61 -18.74 -7.53
C GLY A 200 8.03 -18.82 -8.08
N ASN A 201 9.00 -18.47 -7.24
CA ASN A 201 10.41 -18.69 -7.53
C ASN A 201 10.92 -19.87 -6.72
N VAL A 202 11.29 -20.96 -7.37
CA VAL A 202 11.92 -22.11 -6.72
C VAL A 202 13.43 -21.93 -6.69
N VAL A 203 14.06 -22.37 -5.61
CA VAL A 203 15.53 -22.38 -5.47
C VAL A 203 15.99 -23.74 -4.97
N ASP A 204 17.14 -24.19 -5.46
CA ASP A 204 17.80 -25.39 -4.96
C ASP A 204 19.23 -25.10 -4.50
N LEU A 205 19.80 -26.02 -3.72
CA LEU A 205 21.20 -25.96 -3.34
C LEU A 205 22.07 -26.06 -4.58
N THR A 206 22.94 -25.06 -4.78
CA THR A 206 23.90 -25.08 -5.89
C THR A 206 25.03 -26.07 -5.57
N PRO A 207 25.19 -27.15 -6.35
CA PRO A 207 26.29 -28.09 -6.12
C PRO A 207 27.64 -27.41 -6.37
N ILE A 208 28.61 -27.70 -5.49
CA ILE A 208 29.98 -27.20 -5.65
C ILE A 208 30.74 -28.08 -6.65
N LEU A 209 30.57 -29.41 -6.54
CA LEU A 209 31.08 -30.42 -7.47
C LEU A 209 29.94 -30.97 -8.32
N MET A 210 30.16 -31.10 -9.63
CA MET A 210 29.18 -31.68 -10.56
C MET A 210 29.82 -32.79 -11.40
N ASN A 211 28.97 -33.59 -12.04
CA ASN A 211 29.34 -34.71 -12.94
C ASN A 211 30.14 -35.86 -12.30
N VAL A 212 30.22 -35.94 -10.97
CA VAL A 212 30.98 -37.00 -10.28
C VAL A 212 30.48 -38.39 -10.67
N GLU A 213 29.17 -38.61 -10.61
CA GLU A 213 28.54 -39.90 -10.97
C GLU A 213 28.69 -40.21 -12.46
N LYS A 214 28.54 -39.20 -13.34
CA LYS A 214 28.72 -39.36 -14.79
C LYS A 214 30.15 -39.77 -15.16
N ARG A 215 31.15 -39.25 -14.44
CA ARG A 215 32.57 -39.56 -14.68
C ARG A 215 32.99 -40.88 -14.03
N TYR A 216 32.50 -41.19 -12.84
CA TYR A 216 32.91 -42.36 -12.05
C TYR A 216 31.73 -43.28 -11.67
N PRO A 217 30.93 -43.78 -12.63
CA PRO A 217 29.74 -44.55 -12.32
C PRO A 217 30.07 -45.82 -11.52
N GLY A 218 29.44 -45.98 -10.35
CA GLY A 218 29.64 -47.09 -9.42
C GLY A 218 30.94 -47.03 -8.61
N THR A 219 31.71 -45.93 -8.72
CA THR A 219 32.94 -45.69 -7.95
C THR A 219 33.06 -44.25 -7.43
N GLU A 220 31.96 -43.48 -7.48
CA GLU A 220 31.86 -42.08 -7.07
C GLU A 220 32.33 -41.84 -5.63
N ILE A 221 31.96 -42.72 -4.70
CA ILE A 221 32.36 -42.64 -3.29
C ILE A 221 33.89 -42.61 -3.14
N LYS A 222 34.60 -43.40 -3.96
CA LYS A 222 36.07 -43.45 -3.92
C LYS A 222 36.70 -42.13 -4.36
N PHE A 223 36.08 -41.44 -5.31
CA PHE A 223 36.52 -40.10 -5.72
C PHE A 223 36.22 -39.06 -4.63
N LEU A 224 34.99 -39.06 -4.09
CA LEU A 224 34.57 -38.12 -3.06
C LEU A 224 35.42 -38.23 -1.78
N GLN A 225 35.78 -39.44 -1.36
CA GLN A 225 36.65 -39.67 -0.21
C GLN A 225 38.13 -39.34 -0.45
N ALA A 226 38.53 -39.08 -1.70
CA ALA A 226 39.91 -38.73 -2.00
C ALA A 226 40.26 -37.32 -1.50
N GLY A 227 41.49 -37.15 -1.02
CA GLY A 227 42.02 -35.84 -0.66
C GLY A 227 42.26 -34.97 -1.88
N TRP A 228 41.87 -33.69 -1.81
CA TRP A 228 42.02 -32.75 -2.93
C TRP A 228 43.43 -32.14 -3.03
N GLU A 229 44.24 -32.20 -1.97
CA GLU A 229 45.52 -31.48 -1.87
C GLU A 229 46.58 -31.90 -2.91
N THR A 230 46.59 -33.17 -3.30
CA THR A 230 47.58 -33.73 -4.24
C THR A 230 47.01 -33.90 -5.65
N LYS A 231 45.85 -33.33 -5.94
CA LYS A 231 45.17 -33.44 -7.24
C LYS A 231 45.36 -32.16 -8.05
N PRO A 232 45.68 -32.27 -9.35
CA PRO A 232 45.69 -31.11 -10.24
C PRO A 232 44.26 -30.65 -10.54
N PHE A 233 44.10 -29.34 -10.65
CA PHE A 233 42.89 -28.66 -11.11
C PHE A 233 43.18 -27.90 -12.40
N CYS A 234 42.30 -28.00 -13.38
CA CYS A 234 42.38 -27.21 -14.61
C CYS A 234 41.31 -26.12 -14.56
N VAL A 235 41.72 -24.89 -14.31
CA VAL A 235 40.81 -23.73 -14.29
C VAL A 235 40.62 -23.25 -15.71
N ILE A 236 39.38 -23.07 -16.15
CA ILE A 236 39.03 -22.60 -17.49
C ILE A 236 38.14 -21.36 -17.40
N ASP A 237 38.19 -20.54 -18.44
CA ASP A 237 37.31 -19.41 -18.67
C ASP A 237 37.25 -19.14 -20.19
N PHE A 238 36.06 -18.86 -20.72
CA PHE A 238 35.86 -18.59 -22.15
C PHE A 238 35.18 -17.23 -22.37
N GLU A 239 35.65 -16.51 -23.39
CA GLU A 239 34.87 -15.43 -24.00
C GLU A 239 34.09 -15.99 -25.19
N THR A 240 32.84 -15.56 -25.33
CA THR A 240 31.88 -16.13 -26.30
C THR A 240 31.14 -15.05 -27.08
N THR A 241 30.51 -15.40 -28.20
CA THR A 241 29.68 -14.47 -28.99
C THR A 241 28.31 -14.14 -28.36
N GLY A 242 27.97 -14.80 -27.26
CA GLY A 242 26.72 -14.66 -26.51
C GLY A 242 26.60 -15.68 -25.38
N LEU A 243 25.41 -15.79 -24.76
CA LEU A 243 25.21 -16.56 -23.53
C LEU A 243 24.75 -18.01 -23.75
N SER A 244 24.41 -18.40 -24.98
CA SER A 244 23.82 -19.70 -25.28
C SER A 244 24.83 -20.64 -25.93
N ALA A 245 25.19 -21.73 -25.24
CA ALA A 245 26.12 -22.72 -25.79
C ALA A 245 25.61 -23.43 -27.07
N LEU A 246 24.29 -23.37 -27.32
CA LEU A 246 23.67 -23.92 -28.53
C LEU A 246 23.90 -23.02 -29.75
N SER A 247 23.65 -21.71 -29.61
CA SER A 247 23.63 -20.77 -30.73
C SER A 247 24.89 -19.92 -30.88
N ASP A 248 25.67 -19.75 -29.80
CA ASP A 248 26.85 -18.90 -29.77
C ASP A 248 28.15 -19.75 -29.85
N ASP A 249 29.24 -19.11 -30.28
CA ASP A 249 30.56 -19.72 -30.44
C ASP A 249 31.59 -19.14 -29.45
N ILE A 250 32.63 -19.91 -29.15
CA ILE A 250 33.78 -19.48 -28.35
C ILE A 250 34.71 -18.61 -29.20
N ILE A 251 35.18 -17.48 -28.67
CA ILE A 251 36.08 -16.53 -29.33
C ILE A 251 37.45 -16.39 -28.66
N GLU A 252 37.55 -16.63 -27.34
CA GLU A 252 38.82 -16.73 -26.62
C GLU A 252 38.74 -17.83 -25.57
N ILE A 253 39.84 -18.58 -25.41
CA ILE A 253 39.99 -19.63 -24.41
C ILE A 253 41.15 -19.26 -23.49
N GLY A 254 40.91 -19.29 -22.19
CA GLY A 254 41.92 -19.20 -21.14
C GLY A 254 41.85 -20.42 -20.23
N ALA A 255 43.01 -21.01 -19.91
CA ALA A 255 43.09 -22.08 -18.94
C ALA A 255 44.40 -22.05 -18.16
N VAL A 256 44.37 -22.44 -16.88
CA VAL A 256 45.55 -22.58 -16.02
C VAL A 256 45.50 -23.85 -15.20
N LYS A 257 46.65 -24.49 -14.96
CA LYS A 257 46.75 -25.64 -14.07
C LYS A 257 47.17 -25.22 -12.67
N VAL A 258 46.42 -25.68 -11.68
CA VAL A 258 46.74 -25.51 -10.26
C VAL A 258 47.12 -26.86 -9.67
N LEU A 259 48.33 -26.95 -9.10
CA LEU A 259 48.82 -28.14 -8.40
C LEU A 259 49.52 -27.72 -7.10
N GLU A 260 49.19 -28.39 -5.99
CA GLU A 260 49.76 -28.11 -4.66
C GLU A 260 49.70 -26.62 -4.25
N GLY A 261 48.61 -25.93 -4.63
CA GLY A 261 48.40 -24.52 -4.29
C GLY A 261 49.19 -23.52 -5.14
N LYS A 262 49.72 -23.92 -6.30
CA LYS A 262 50.43 -23.03 -7.24
C LYS A 262 49.91 -23.21 -8.66
N ILE A 263 49.92 -22.13 -9.44
CA ILE A 263 49.71 -22.21 -10.88
C ILE A 263 51.01 -22.73 -11.52
N VAL A 264 50.93 -23.85 -12.24
CA VAL A 264 52.10 -24.56 -12.80
C VAL A 264 52.17 -24.56 -14.32
N ASP A 265 51.05 -24.29 -15.00
CA ASP A 265 50.97 -24.25 -16.47
C ASP A 265 49.80 -23.35 -16.92
N SER A 266 49.81 -22.90 -18.17
CA SER A 266 48.78 -22.04 -18.75
C SER A 266 48.58 -22.28 -20.24
N PHE A 267 47.33 -22.20 -20.70
CA PHE A 267 46.93 -22.32 -22.10
C PHE A 267 46.05 -21.13 -22.49
N GLN A 268 46.32 -20.52 -23.65
CA GLN A 268 45.50 -19.46 -24.20
C GLN A 268 45.40 -19.60 -25.72
N SER A 269 44.21 -19.36 -26.28
CA SER A 269 44.03 -19.25 -27.73
C SER A 269 42.83 -18.38 -28.07
N PHE A 270 42.96 -17.52 -29.08
CA PHE A 270 41.80 -17.01 -29.80
C PHE A 270 41.20 -18.10 -30.68
N VAL A 271 39.91 -17.99 -30.94
CA VAL A 271 39.15 -18.91 -31.78
C VAL A 271 38.35 -18.10 -32.79
N LYS A 272 38.40 -18.51 -34.05
CA LYS A 272 37.57 -17.91 -35.11
C LYS A 272 36.12 -18.41 -34.98
N PRO A 273 35.14 -17.52 -34.67
CA PRO A 273 33.73 -17.92 -34.57
C PRO A 273 33.11 -18.13 -35.96
N ASN A 274 32.01 -18.88 -36.02
CA ASN A 274 31.21 -19.05 -37.24
C ASN A 274 29.99 -18.13 -37.28
N VAL A 275 29.71 -17.42 -36.18
CA VAL A 275 28.64 -16.44 -36.04
C VAL A 275 29.21 -15.05 -35.76
N PRO A 276 28.54 -13.96 -36.20
CA PRO A 276 29.02 -12.61 -35.96
C PRO A 276 29.10 -12.25 -34.47
N ILE A 277 30.14 -11.52 -34.09
CA ILE A 277 30.30 -10.96 -32.74
C ILE A 277 29.39 -9.73 -32.59
N ARG A 278 28.50 -9.77 -31.59
CA ARG A 278 27.57 -8.66 -31.28
C ARG A 278 28.33 -7.47 -30.68
N GLU A 279 27.86 -6.25 -30.94
CA GLU A 279 28.47 -5.02 -30.41
C GLU A 279 28.52 -4.97 -28.88
N THR A 280 27.57 -5.61 -28.20
CA THR A 280 27.58 -5.76 -26.73
C THR A 280 28.79 -6.56 -26.26
N ILE A 281 29.08 -7.69 -26.90
CA ILE A 281 30.24 -8.53 -26.59
C ILE A 281 31.54 -7.80 -26.91
N THR A 282 31.63 -7.15 -28.06
CA THR A 282 32.81 -6.34 -28.43
C THR A 282 33.10 -5.25 -27.39
N ARG A 283 32.06 -4.61 -26.83
CA ARG A 283 32.21 -3.62 -25.76
C ARG A 283 32.64 -4.22 -24.42
N LEU A 284 32.23 -5.46 -24.13
CA LEU A 284 32.58 -6.17 -22.90
C LEU A 284 34.02 -6.68 -22.95
N THR A 285 34.37 -7.42 -23.99
CA THR A 285 35.63 -8.17 -24.09
C THR A 285 36.74 -7.41 -24.82
N GLY A 286 36.37 -6.41 -25.63
CA GLY A 286 37.28 -5.73 -26.54
C GLY A 286 37.70 -6.57 -27.76
N ILE A 287 37.16 -7.80 -27.92
CA ILE A 287 37.46 -8.68 -29.05
C ILE A 287 36.60 -8.26 -30.24
N THR A 288 37.25 -7.85 -31.32
CA THR A 288 36.59 -7.48 -32.59
C THR A 288 36.68 -8.62 -33.60
N GLU A 289 35.84 -8.57 -34.65
CA GLU A 289 35.98 -9.48 -35.81
C GLU A 289 37.39 -9.49 -36.39
N GLU A 290 38.04 -8.32 -36.45
CA GLU A 290 39.42 -8.17 -36.91
C GLU A 290 40.42 -8.90 -36.00
N THR A 291 40.12 -9.00 -34.69
CA THR A 291 40.97 -9.69 -33.70
C THR A 291 41.01 -11.20 -33.94
N VAL A 292 39.90 -11.79 -34.36
CA VAL A 292 39.74 -13.25 -34.53
C VAL A 292 39.74 -13.72 -35.98
N GLN A 293 39.85 -12.81 -36.95
CA GLN A 293 39.81 -13.11 -38.37
C GLN A 293 40.89 -14.14 -38.80
N GLU A 294 42.10 -14.00 -38.25
CA GLU A 294 43.27 -14.85 -38.48
C GLU A 294 43.47 -15.92 -37.38
N ALA A 295 42.53 -16.01 -36.42
CA ALA A 295 42.61 -17.01 -35.35
C ALA A 295 42.35 -18.44 -35.90
N PRO A 296 42.92 -19.47 -35.25
CA PRO A 296 42.62 -20.86 -35.60
C PRO A 296 41.13 -21.18 -35.37
N THR A 297 40.61 -22.14 -36.14
CA THR A 297 39.23 -22.61 -35.95
C THR A 297 39.11 -23.46 -34.68
N LEU A 298 37.89 -23.54 -34.13
CA LEU A 298 37.61 -24.34 -32.93
C LEU A 298 38.10 -25.79 -33.07
N ALA A 299 37.90 -26.40 -34.24
CA ALA A 299 38.36 -27.77 -34.54
C ALA A 299 39.88 -27.96 -34.44
N HIS A 300 40.69 -26.90 -34.59
CA HIS A 300 42.14 -26.97 -34.45
C HIS A 300 42.61 -26.75 -33.00
N VAL A 301 41.88 -25.95 -32.22
CA VAL A 301 42.24 -25.57 -30.85
C VAL A 301 41.73 -26.59 -29.84
N LEU A 302 40.53 -27.14 -30.05
CA LEU A 302 39.85 -28.01 -29.11
C LEU A 302 40.63 -29.28 -28.72
N PRO A 303 41.32 -30.00 -29.64
CA PRO A 303 42.15 -31.14 -29.26
C PRO A 303 43.28 -30.75 -28.30
N LYS A 304 43.88 -29.56 -28.50
CA LYS A 304 44.97 -29.06 -27.65
C LYS A 304 44.44 -28.69 -26.26
N LEU A 305 43.27 -28.06 -26.19
CA LEU A 305 42.61 -27.76 -24.92
C LEU A 305 42.25 -29.05 -24.16
N ARG A 306 41.71 -30.05 -24.84
CA ARG A 306 41.37 -31.35 -24.23
C ARG A 306 42.62 -32.04 -23.68
N ASP A 307 43.71 -32.07 -24.43
CA ASP A 307 44.97 -32.66 -24.00
C ASP A 307 45.58 -31.87 -22.82
N PHE A 308 45.37 -30.55 -22.77
CA PHE A 308 45.73 -29.72 -21.62
C PHE A 308 44.89 -30.07 -20.38
N ILE A 309 43.57 -30.17 -20.51
CA ILE A 309 42.65 -30.52 -19.39
C ILE A 309 42.94 -31.93 -18.85
N GLY A 310 43.12 -32.93 -19.73
CA GLY A 310 43.35 -34.32 -19.32
C GLY A 310 42.21 -34.90 -18.45
N ASP A 311 42.58 -35.66 -17.42
CA ASP A 311 41.63 -36.28 -16.46
C ASP A 311 41.45 -35.42 -15.18
N GLU A 312 41.80 -34.14 -15.24
CA GLU A 312 41.82 -33.23 -14.09
C GLU A 312 40.42 -32.68 -13.75
N VAL A 313 40.24 -32.15 -12.54
CA VAL A 313 38.98 -31.47 -12.17
C VAL A 313 38.94 -30.11 -12.85
N ILE A 314 37.91 -29.87 -13.65
CA ILE A 314 37.71 -28.58 -14.32
C ILE A 314 37.17 -27.57 -13.30
N VAL A 315 37.74 -26.38 -13.25
CA VAL A 315 37.34 -25.33 -12.32
C VAL A 315 36.94 -24.09 -13.10
N GLY A 316 35.92 -23.38 -12.63
CA GLY A 316 35.52 -22.09 -13.18
C GLY A 316 34.82 -21.25 -12.13
N HIS A 317 34.49 -20.01 -12.48
CA HIS A 317 33.68 -19.13 -11.64
C HIS A 317 32.30 -18.99 -12.30
N ASN A 318 31.32 -19.76 -11.83
CA ASN A 318 30.14 -20.19 -12.61
C ASN A 318 30.50 -21.21 -13.70
N VAL A 319 31.29 -22.24 -13.34
CA VAL A 319 31.88 -23.24 -14.26
C VAL A 319 30.88 -23.94 -15.19
N ASN A 320 29.59 -24.01 -14.82
CA ASN A 320 28.58 -24.61 -15.68
C ASN A 320 28.38 -23.80 -16.98
N PHE A 321 28.72 -22.52 -17.02
CA PHE A 321 28.75 -21.76 -18.27
C PHE A 321 29.84 -22.28 -19.22
N ASP A 322 31.11 -22.20 -18.82
CA ASP A 322 32.26 -22.59 -19.64
C ASP A 322 32.21 -24.08 -20.00
N TYR A 323 31.85 -24.92 -19.04
CA TYR A 323 31.78 -26.36 -19.24
C TYR A 323 30.76 -26.75 -20.31
N GLN A 324 29.62 -26.05 -20.42
CA GLN A 324 28.63 -26.35 -21.45
C GLN A 324 29.10 -25.92 -22.84
N PHE A 325 29.75 -24.75 -22.95
CA PHE A 325 30.42 -24.36 -24.20
C PHE A 325 31.49 -25.39 -24.61
N TYR A 326 32.23 -25.95 -23.65
CA TYR A 326 33.20 -27.03 -23.91
C TYR A 326 32.51 -28.32 -24.40
N GLN A 327 31.44 -28.76 -23.74
CA GLN A 327 30.67 -29.95 -24.16
C GLN A 327 30.07 -29.79 -25.57
N GLN A 328 29.49 -28.62 -25.85
CA GLN A 328 28.93 -28.30 -27.16
C GLN A 328 30.03 -28.19 -28.23
N ALA A 329 31.20 -27.64 -27.90
CA ALA A 329 32.35 -27.62 -28.80
C ALA A 329 32.80 -29.04 -29.19
N LEU A 330 32.83 -29.99 -28.23
CA LEU A 330 33.14 -31.39 -28.51
C LEU A 330 32.11 -32.02 -29.47
N GLN A 331 30.83 -31.75 -29.26
CA GLN A 331 29.76 -32.23 -30.14
C GLN A 331 29.85 -31.63 -31.56
N LYS A 332 29.98 -30.31 -31.67
CA LYS A 332 30.06 -29.57 -32.95
C LYS A 332 31.26 -30.01 -33.81
N THR A 333 32.36 -30.42 -33.18
CA THR A 333 33.59 -30.87 -33.87
C THR A 333 33.64 -32.38 -34.13
N GLY A 334 32.62 -33.14 -33.69
CA GLY A 334 32.58 -34.59 -33.82
C GLY A 334 33.57 -35.32 -32.90
N GLU A 335 34.10 -34.65 -31.88
CA GLU A 335 34.94 -35.27 -30.86
C GLU A 335 34.12 -36.13 -29.89
N LYS A 336 34.79 -37.10 -29.24
CA LYS A 336 34.12 -37.93 -28.23
C LYS A 336 33.78 -37.07 -27.01
N VAL A 337 32.48 -36.94 -26.73
CA VAL A 337 31.99 -36.29 -25.51
C VAL A 337 32.50 -37.05 -24.29
N THR A 338 33.17 -36.33 -23.39
CA THR A 338 33.67 -36.86 -22.12
C THR A 338 33.15 -36.01 -20.98
N HIS A 339 32.74 -36.64 -19.88
CA HIS A 339 32.24 -35.92 -18.71
C HIS A 339 33.37 -35.70 -17.71
N SER A 340 33.82 -34.48 -17.52
CA SER A 340 34.80 -34.15 -16.47
C SER A 340 34.08 -33.75 -15.19
N VAL A 341 34.67 -34.08 -14.04
CA VAL A 341 34.23 -33.51 -12.76
C VAL A 341 34.52 -32.02 -12.80
N THR A 342 33.52 -31.20 -12.48
CA THR A 342 33.66 -29.74 -12.40
C THR A 342 33.56 -29.26 -10.96
N LEU A 343 34.25 -28.18 -10.63
CA LEU A 343 34.19 -27.47 -9.35
C LEU A 343 33.88 -26.00 -9.59
N ASP A 344 32.82 -25.48 -8.98
CA ASP A 344 32.44 -24.08 -9.10
C ASP A 344 32.97 -23.23 -7.94
N THR A 345 33.92 -22.33 -8.25
CA THR A 345 34.45 -21.39 -7.26
C THR A 345 33.42 -20.35 -6.81
N LEU A 346 32.37 -20.07 -7.59
CA LEU A 346 31.28 -19.19 -7.17
C LEU A 346 30.45 -19.83 -6.05
N ALA A 347 30.08 -21.10 -6.22
CA ALA A 347 29.37 -21.86 -5.18
C ALA A 347 30.25 -22.05 -3.93
N LEU A 348 31.54 -22.35 -4.12
CA LEU A 348 32.49 -22.46 -3.01
C LEU A 348 32.75 -21.12 -2.30
N ALA A 349 32.80 -20.00 -3.03
CA ALA A 349 32.89 -18.68 -2.43
C ALA A 349 31.63 -18.32 -1.64
N ARG A 350 30.44 -18.68 -2.12
CA ARG A 350 29.16 -18.44 -1.43
C ARG A 350 29.04 -19.19 -0.10
N SER A 351 29.64 -20.38 -0.01
CA SER A 351 29.66 -21.17 1.24
C SER A 351 30.69 -20.66 2.26
N LEU A 352 31.88 -20.26 1.80
CA LEU A 352 32.98 -19.87 2.71
C LEU A 352 33.06 -18.37 3.02
N LEU A 353 32.49 -17.49 2.18
CA LEU A 353 32.59 -16.04 2.32
C LEU A 353 31.21 -15.41 2.52
N LYS A 354 31.14 -14.37 3.36
CA LYS A 354 29.94 -13.54 3.55
C LYS A 354 30.11 -12.17 2.88
N MET A 355 29.45 -11.97 1.75
CA MET A 355 29.58 -10.77 0.93
C MET A 355 28.27 -10.37 0.23
N PRO A 356 28.07 -9.08 -0.09
CA PRO A 356 26.87 -8.62 -0.80
C PRO A 356 26.85 -9.02 -2.29
N SER A 357 27.99 -9.36 -2.88
CA SER A 357 28.10 -9.76 -4.27
C SER A 357 29.36 -10.60 -4.45
N TYR A 358 29.24 -11.64 -5.28
CA TYR A 358 30.26 -12.66 -5.50
C TYR A 358 30.77 -12.64 -6.95
N THR A 359 30.74 -11.49 -7.62
CA THR A 359 31.41 -11.35 -8.92
C THR A 359 32.92 -11.60 -8.74
N LEU A 360 33.56 -12.13 -9.78
CA LEU A 360 34.98 -12.53 -9.74
C LEU A 360 35.87 -11.41 -9.16
N ASP A 361 35.67 -10.17 -9.63
CA ASP A 361 36.41 -8.98 -9.17
C ASP A 361 36.24 -8.69 -7.67
N LYS A 362 35.02 -8.87 -7.14
CA LYS A 362 34.72 -8.58 -5.72
C LYS A 362 35.29 -9.66 -4.84
N VAL A 363 35.19 -10.93 -5.24
CA VAL A 363 35.79 -12.06 -4.50
C VAL A 363 37.31 -11.90 -4.44
N ALA A 364 37.95 -11.59 -5.58
CA ALA A 364 39.39 -11.31 -5.64
C ALA A 364 39.81 -10.17 -4.70
N LYS A 365 39.05 -9.06 -4.70
CA LYS A 365 39.28 -7.92 -3.78
C LYS A 365 39.09 -8.31 -2.31
N LYS A 366 38.08 -9.11 -1.98
CA LYS A 366 37.82 -9.56 -0.60
C LYS A 366 38.93 -10.44 -0.06
N LEU A 367 39.44 -11.33 -0.89
CA LEU A 367 40.56 -12.21 -0.56
C LEU A 367 41.92 -11.48 -0.58
N ALA A 368 41.91 -10.19 -0.96
CA ALA A 368 43.10 -9.33 -1.03
C ALA A 368 44.23 -9.96 -1.85
N LEU A 369 43.88 -10.56 -2.99
CA LEU A 369 44.85 -11.21 -3.88
C LEU A 369 45.91 -10.22 -4.34
N ARG A 370 47.18 -10.64 -4.28
CA ARG A 370 48.36 -9.87 -4.67
C ARG A 370 49.10 -10.61 -5.79
N GLU A 371 49.82 -9.85 -6.60
CA GLU A 371 50.80 -10.45 -7.53
C GLU A 371 52.00 -11.02 -6.76
N GLU A 372 52.81 -11.87 -7.42
CA GLU A 372 54.07 -12.38 -6.86
C GLU A 372 55.05 -11.25 -6.49
N SER A 373 54.90 -10.08 -7.11
CA SER A 373 55.64 -8.83 -6.82
C SER A 373 55.23 -8.16 -5.51
N GLY A 374 54.12 -8.56 -4.88
CA GLY A 374 53.58 -7.99 -3.64
C GLY A 374 52.63 -6.80 -3.83
N GLU A 375 52.42 -6.35 -5.07
CA GLU A 375 51.47 -5.28 -5.43
C GLU A 375 50.02 -5.79 -5.49
N THR A 376 49.07 -4.87 -5.33
CA THR A 376 47.63 -5.16 -5.47
C THR A 376 47.34 -5.54 -6.91
N LEU A 377 46.67 -6.68 -7.13
CA LEU A 377 46.38 -7.22 -8.46
C LEU A 377 45.69 -6.18 -9.37
N ALA A 378 46.35 -5.78 -10.46
CA ALA A 378 45.75 -4.93 -11.49
C ALA A 378 44.88 -5.79 -12.42
N PHE A 379 43.58 -5.89 -12.10
CA PHE A 379 42.64 -6.79 -12.78
C PHE A 379 42.04 -6.13 -14.03
N ARG A 380 42.32 -6.66 -15.24
CA ARG A 380 41.56 -6.33 -16.45
C ARG A 380 40.51 -7.42 -16.68
N HIS A 381 39.26 -7.07 -16.36
CA HIS A 381 38.11 -7.96 -16.54
C HIS A 381 37.80 -8.20 -18.04
N HIS A 382 37.30 -9.38 -18.39
CA HIS A 382 36.89 -9.81 -19.74
C HIS A 382 38.03 -10.18 -20.69
N ARG A 383 39.01 -10.90 -20.15
CA ARG A 383 40.05 -11.59 -20.91
C ARG A 383 40.19 -12.98 -20.33
N ALA A 384 39.87 -13.99 -21.15
CA ALA A 384 39.75 -15.38 -20.70
C ALA A 384 40.96 -15.87 -19.87
N ILE A 385 42.19 -15.57 -20.30
CA ILE A 385 43.39 -16.01 -19.56
C ILE A 385 43.58 -15.30 -18.21
N GLU A 386 43.23 -14.02 -18.12
CA GLU A 386 43.34 -13.28 -16.86
C GLU A 386 42.27 -13.76 -15.89
N ASP A 387 41.04 -13.95 -16.35
CA ASP A 387 39.92 -14.43 -15.56
C ASP A 387 40.13 -15.88 -15.07
N ALA A 388 40.65 -16.78 -15.92
CA ALA A 388 41.08 -18.13 -15.50
C ALA A 388 42.19 -18.09 -14.44
N ARG A 389 43.20 -17.22 -14.60
CA ARG A 389 44.29 -17.05 -13.63
C ARG A 389 43.78 -16.55 -12.28
N VAL A 390 42.92 -15.54 -12.28
CA VAL A 390 42.31 -15.00 -11.05
C VAL A 390 41.43 -16.03 -10.38
N THR A 391 40.62 -16.77 -11.14
CA THR A 391 39.81 -17.88 -10.64
C THR A 391 40.68 -18.95 -9.98
N GLY A 392 41.85 -19.27 -10.54
CA GLY A 392 42.81 -20.19 -9.94
C GLY A 392 43.39 -19.69 -8.61
N LEU A 393 43.72 -18.40 -8.51
CA LEU A 393 44.17 -17.81 -7.24
C LEU A 393 43.05 -17.81 -6.18
N ILE A 394 41.81 -17.52 -6.59
CA ILE A 394 40.63 -17.61 -5.73
C ILE A 394 40.46 -19.05 -5.23
N LEU A 395 40.53 -20.04 -6.11
CA LEU A 395 40.43 -21.46 -5.75
C LEU A 395 41.45 -21.83 -4.67
N ILE A 396 42.71 -21.41 -4.83
CA ILE A 396 43.79 -21.70 -3.87
C ILE A 396 43.43 -21.15 -2.48
N GLU A 397 42.99 -19.89 -2.40
CA GLU A 397 42.61 -19.27 -1.13
C GLU A 397 41.36 -19.92 -0.52
N LEU A 398 40.33 -20.23 -1.32
CA LEU A 398 39.13 -20.91 -0.84
C LEU A 398 39.44 -22.33 -0.31
N LEU A 399 40.29 -23.08 -1.00
CA LEU A 399 40.75 -24.39 -0.53
C LEU A 399 41.60 -24.27 0.75
N GLN A 400 42.44 -23.24 0.89
CA GLN A 400 43.16 -22.94 2.13
C GLN A 400 42.21 -22.61 3.29
N MET A 401 41.11 -21.89 3.01
CA MET A 401 40.06 -21.64 4.01
C MET A 401 39.36 -22.93 4.41
N ALA A 402 38.93 -23.75 3.45
CA ALA A 402 38.32 -25.06 3.71
C ALA A 402 39.26 -25.94 4.56
N LYS A 403 40.56 -25.96 4.25
CA LYS A 403 41.59 -26.66 5.04
C LYS A 403 41.66 -26.17 6.48
N LYS A 404 41.59 -24.85 6.72
CA LYS A 404 41.54 -24.27 8.09
C LYS A 404 40.31 -24.74 8.87
N GLU A 405 39.21 -25.01 8.17
CA GLU A 405 37.98 -25.59 8.72
C GLU A 405 37.99 -27.14 8.79
N LYS A 406 39.17 -27.76 8.56
CA LYS A 406 39.38 -29.22 8.59
C LYS A 406 38.62 -29.98 7.50
N ARG A 407 38.44 -29.37 6.32
CA ARG A 407 37.84 -29.98 5.12
C ARG A 407 38.96 -30.43 4.17
N PHE A 408 39.16 -31.74 4.01
CA PHE A 408 40.32 -32.30 3.27
C PHE A 408 39.94 -33.18 2.08
N SER A 409 38.70 -33.68 2.01
CA SER A 409 38.21 -34.52 0.92
C SER A 409 37.30 -33.76 -0.06
N PHE A 410 37.02 -34.34 -1.24
CA PHE A 410 36.02 -33.78 -2.15
C PHE A 410 34.59 -33.87 -1.57
N GLU A 411 34.31 -34.88 -0.75
CA GLU A 411 33.06 -35.00 0.03
C GLU A 411 32.89 -33.81 0.99
N ASP A 412 33.96 -33.45 1.70
CA ASP A 412 34.00 -32.29 2.58
C ASP A 412 33.70 -30.99 1.82
N ILE A 413 34.30 -30.83 0.63
CA ILE A 413 34.08 -29.66 -0.22
C ILE A 413 32.63 -29.62 -0.72
N GLN A 414 32.08 -30.75 -1.18
CA GLN A 414 30.68 -30.83 -1.59
C GLN A 414 29.72 -30.51 -0.44
N GLY A 415 30.03 -30.97 0.77
CA GLY A 415 29.25 -30.73 1.97
C GLY A 415 29.11 -29.25 2.34
N LEU A 416 30.03 -28.38 1.91
CA LEU A 416 29.94 -26.94 2.15
C LEU A 416 28.75 -26.27 1.44
N GLN A 417 28.10 -26.93 0.47
CA GLN A 417 26.93 -26.38 -0.21
C GLN A 417 25.77 -26.05 0.76
N THR A 418 25.68 -26.73 1.91
CA THR A 418 24.64 -26.48 2.92
C THR A 418 24.81 -25.15 3.66
N GLU A 419 26.00 -24.53 3.58
CA GLU A 419 26.30 -23.23 4.17
C GLU A 419 25.89 -22.06 3.26
N ILE A 420 25.42 -22.35 2.03
CA ILE A 420 24.99 -21.32 1.08
C ILE A 420 23.67 -20.70 1.54
N GLU A 421 23.68 -19.38 1.73
CA GLU A 421 22.47 -18.60 2.04
C GLU A 421 21.54 -18.55 0.80
N LEU A 422 20.47 -19.35 0.81
CA LEU A 422 19.51 -19.48 -0.31
C LEU A 422 18.86 -18.15 -0.71
N ASN A 423 18.61 -17.25 0.24
CA ASN A 423 18.02 -15.92 0.00
C ASN A 423 18.92 -14.98 -0.82
N ARG A 424 20.17 -15.37 -1.13
CA ARG A 424 21.08 -14.63 -2.02
C ARG A 424 21.11 -15.17 -3.45
N LEU A 425 20.47 -16.30 -3.70
CA LEU A 425 20.39 -16.90 -5.02
C LEU A 425 19.30 -16.23 -5.86
N HIS A 426 19.32 -16.50 -7.16
CA HIS A 426 18.19 -16.19 -8.05
C HIS A 426 17.33 -17.46 -8.12
N GLY A 427 16.02 -17.31 -7.94
CA GLY A 427 15.10 -18.43 -8.13
C GLY A 427 14.72 -18.57 -9.59
N ASP A 428 14.32 -19.78 -9.95
CA ASP A 428 13.78 -20.11 -11.26
C ASP A 428 12.24 -20.18 -11.14
N SER A 429 11.50 -19.74 -12.16
CA SER A 429 10.03 -19.69 -12.07
C SER A 429 9.40 -21.08 -12.06
N PHE A 430 8.25 -21.21 -11.40
CA PHE A 430 7.38 -22.37 -11.48
C PHE A 430 5.93 -21.98 -11.19
N THR A 431 4.98 -22.75 -11.71
CA THR A 431 3.55 -22.55 -11.40
C THR A 431 3.09 -23.55 -10.36
N VAL A 432 2.20 -23.14 -9.45
CA VAL A 432 1.53 -24.05 -8.52
C VAL A 432 0.03 -23.84 -8.55
N PHE A 433 -0.73 -24.93 -8.61
CA PHE A 433 -2.19 -24.93 -8.45
C PHE A 433 -2.60 -25.68 -7.19
N VAL A 434 -3.62 -25.15 -6.52
CA VAL A 434 -4.21 -25.75 -5.33
C VAL A 434 -5.24 -26.79 -5.73
N GLN A 435 -5.04 -28.05 -5.33
CA GLN A 435 -5.97 -29.14 -5.63
C GLN A 435 -7.14 -29.22 -4.63
N ASN A 436 -6.89 -28.98 -3.35
CA ASN A 436 -7.87 -29.12 -2.27
C ASN A 436 -7.53 -28.23 -1.07
N LYS A 437 -8.38 -28.23 -0.03
CA LYS A 437 -8.18 -27.42 1.19
C LYS A 437 -6.83 -27.66 1.89
N ARG A 438 -6.29 -28.88 1.84
CA ARG A 438 -4.96 -29.18 2.41
C ARG A 438 -3.86 -28.51 1.58
N GLY A 439 -3.98 -28.57 0.25
CA GLY A 439 -3.14 -27.82 -0.66
C GLY A 439 -3.15 -26.32 -0.39
N LEU A 440 -4.34 -25.75 -0.14
CA LEU A 440 -4.49 -24.31 0.13
C LEU A 440 -3.66 -23.89 1.35
N LYS A 441 -3.82 -24.63 2.45
CA LYS A 441 -3.05 -24.39 3.69
C LYS A 441 -1.55 -24.58 3.49
N ASN A 442 -1.14 -25.54 2.66
CA ASN A 442 0.26 -25.74 2.31
C ASN A 442 0.81 -24.58 1.46
N LEU A 443 0.04 -24.07 0.49
CA LEU A 443 0.42 -22.89 -0.27
C LEU A 443 0.56 -21.67 0.65
N TYR A 444 -0.33 -21.50 1.64
CA TYR A 444 -0.21 -20.39 2.60
C TYR A 444 1.08 -20.47 3.42
N ARG A 445 1.50 -21.68 3.81
CA ARG A 445 2.80 -21.90 4.48
C ARG A 445 3.97 -21.55 3.55
N LEU A 446 3.95 -22.01 2.30
CA LEU A 446 5.01 -21.77 1.33
C LEU A 446 5.17 -20.27 1.02
N VAL A 447 4.07 -19.55 0.78
CA VAL A 447 4.06 -18.09 0.59
C VAL A 447 4.61 -17.38 1.82
N SER A 448 4.25 -17.86 3.02
CA SER A 448 4.73 -17.25 4.25
C SER A 448 6.23 -17.45 4.47
N MET A 449 6.74 -18.67 4.24
CA MET A 449 8.16 -18.96 4.32
C MET A 449 8.96 -18.15 3.28
N SER A 450 8.44 -17.97 2.07
CA SER A 450 9.13 -17.18 1.03
C SER A 450 9.22 -15.70 1.38
N HIS A 451 8.23 -15.15 2.10
CA HIS A 451 8.17 -13.75 2.51
C HIS A 451 8.78 -13.44 3.88
N LEU A 452 9.13 -14.46 4.67
CA LEU A 452 9.71 -14.31 6.00
C LEU A 452 11.15 -14.86 6.06
N GLU A 453 11.33 -16.14 5.74
CA GLU A 453 12.60 -16.85 5.94
C GLU A 453 13.52 -16.77 4.71
N TYR A 454 12.95 -16.93 3.52
CA TYR A 454 13.68 -17.07 2.25
C TYR A 454 13.55 -15.84 1.35
N LEU A 455 13.32 -14.67 1.95
CA LEU A 455 13.16 -13.41 1.25
C LEU A 455 14.52 -12.85 0.78
N GLY A 456 14.75 -12.91 -0.53
CA GLY A 456 15.92 -12.36 -1.21
C GLY A 456 15.63 -11.00 -1.88
N LYS A 457 16.05 -10.85 -3.15
CA LYS A 457 15.54 -9.77 -4.02
C LYS A 457 14.07 -9.98 -4.37
N ALA A 458 13.67 -11.24 -4.39
CA ALA A 458 12.31 -11.75 -4.54
C ALA A 458 12.08 -12.82 -3.45
N PRO A 459 10.83 -13.12 -3.09
CA PRO A 459 10.47 -14.28 -2.28
C PRO A 459 10.88 -15.58 -2.99
N LEU A 460 11.62 -16.44 -2.31
CA LEU A 460 12.10 -17.72 -2.84
C LEU A 460 11.51 -18.90 -2.05
N ILE A 461 11.32 -20.04 -2.73
CA ILE A 461 10.84 -21.28 -2.12
C ILE A 461 11.89 -22.37 -2.36
N PRO A 462 12.56 -22.88 -1.31
CA PRO A 462 13.47 -24.01 -1.47
C PRO A 462 12.73 -25.26 -1.97
N LYS A 463 13.30 -26.01 -2.92
CA LYS A 463 12.73 -27.28 -3.40
C LYS A 463 12.43 -28.25 -2.27
N THR A 464 13.29 -28.31 -1.26
CA THR A 464 13.10 -29.15 -0.06
C THR A 464 11.80 -28.80 0.68
N ARG A 465 11.55 -27.50 0.92
CA ARG A 465 10.31 -27.01 1.55
C ARG A 465 9.09 -27.21 0.66
N LEU A 466 9.25 -27.01 -0.65
CA LEU A 466 8.20 -27.29 -1.62
C LEU A 466 7.80 -28.76 -1.61
N SER A 467 8.77 -29.68 -1.55
CA SER A 467 8.52 -31.12 -1.42
C SER A 467 7.83 -31.50 -0.12
N GLU A 468 8.25 -30.92 1.02
CA GLU A 468 7.60 -31.14 2.34
C GLU A 468 6.12 -30.72 2.34
N HIS A 469 5.78 -29.66 1.61
CA HIS A 469 4.43 -29.11 1.53
C HIS A 469 3.70 -29.42 0.22
N ARG A 470 4.20 -30.34 -0.61
CA ARG A 470 3.63 -30.64 -1.94
C ARG A 470 2.21 -31.22 -1.89
N THR A 471 1.83 -31.91 -0.81
CA THR A 471 0.54 -32.63 -0.78
C THR A 471 -0.64 -31.68 -1.04
N GLY A 472 -1.47 -32.01 -2.03
CA GLY A 472 -2.62 -31.20 -2.45
C GLY A 472 -2.28 -30.05 -3.40
N LEU A 473 -1.08 -30.03 -3.98
CA LEU A 473 -0.63 -29.06 -4.97
C LEU A 473 -0.28 -29.78 -6.28
N PHE A 474 -0.55 -29.12 -7.40
CA PHE A 474 0.01 -29.48 -8.72
C PHE A 474 1.09 -28.46 -9.09
N LEU A 475 2.26 -28.93 -9.52
CA LEU A 475 3.38 -28.10 -9.93
C LEU A 475 3.53 -28.11 -11.46
N GLY A 476 3.57 -26.92 -12.04
CA GLY A 476 3.86 -26.69 -13.46
C GLY A 476 5.30 -26.24 -13.66
N THR A 477 5.84 -26.52 -14.84
CA THR A 477 7.21 -26.11 -15.19
C THR A 477 7.42 -24.61 -15.19
N GLY A 478 6.38 -23.78 -15.33
CA GLY A 478 6.49 -22.32 -15.32
C GLY A 478 6.79 -21.69 -16.68
N SER A 479 7.28 -20.45 -16.63
CA SER A 479 7.59 -19.59 -17.78
C SER A 479 8.98 -19.88 -18.39
N PRO A 480 9.42 -19.17 -19.46
CA PRO A 480 10.76 -19.34 -20.03
C PRO A 480 11.94 -19.09 -19.07
N SER A 481 11.69 -18.50 -17.89
CA SER A 481 12.65 -18.33 -16.80
C SER A 481 12.70 -19.54 -15.84
N SER A 482 11.99 -20.63 -16.16
CA SER A 482 11.99 -21.86 -15.37
C SER A 482 13.31 -22.62 -15.41
N GLU A 483 13.48 -23.51 -14.44
CA GLU A 483 14.65 -24.39 -14.35
C GLU A 483 14.80 -25.26 -15.62
N LEU A 484 13.69 -25.80 -16.13
CA LEU A 484 13.69 -26.64 -17.33
C LEU A 484 14.09 -25.84 -18.58
N SER A 485 13.53 -24.64 -18.75
CA SER A 485 13.89 -23.73 -19.85
C SER A 485 15.34 -23.29 -19.80
N LYS A 486 15.85 -22.97 -18.60
CA LYS A 486 17.25 -22.61 -18.39
C LYS A 486 18.18 -23.78 -18.65
N ALA A 487 17.85 -24.98 -18.18
CA ALA A 487 18.59 -26.21 -18.48
C ALA A 487 18.69 -26.48 -19.98
N TYR A 488 17.59 -26.30 -20.73
CA TYR A 488 17.59 -26.40 -22.18
C TYR A 488 18.52 -25.37 -22.84
N ARG A 489 18.45 -24.09 -22.44
CA ARG A 489 19.35 -23.03 -22.96
C ARG A 489 20.82 -23.31 -22.67
N MET A 490 21.10 -23.95 -21.54
CA MET A 490 22.46 -24.38 -21.17
C MET A 490 22.91 -25.64 -21.92
N GLY A 491 22.13 -26.17 -22.86
CA GLY A 491 22.51 -27.32 -23.69
C GLY A 491 22.52 -28.66 -22.95
N LYS A 492 21.75 -28.76 -21.86
CA LYS A 492 21.60 -30.01 -21.09
C LYS A 492 21.04 -31.13 -21.96
N ASP A 493 21.52 -32.34 -21.71
CA ASP A 493 21.11 -33.50 -22.49
C ASP A 493 19.66 -33.93 -22.19
N ARG A 494 19.13 -34.81 -23.03
CA ARG A 494 17.73 -35.27 -22.91
C ARG A 494 17.43 -35.90 -21.56
N ASP A 495 18.34 -36.68 -21.00
CA ASP A 495 18.10 -37.44 -19.77
C ASP A 495 18.14 -36.50 -18.55
N GLU A 496 19.01 -35.48 -18.57
CA GLU A 496 19.01 -34.39 -17.60
C GLU A 496 17.70 -33.59 -17.63
N LEU A 497 17.19 -33.27 -18.82
CA LEU A 497 15.89 -32.58 -18.95
C LEU A 497 14.73 -33.43 -18.41
N ILE A 498 14.77 -34.75 -18.64
CA ILE A 498 13.79 -35.69 -18.07
C ILE A 498 13.87 -35.72 -16.54
N GLU A 499 15.08 -35.71 -15.96
CA GLU A 499 15.28 -35.69 -14.51
C GLU A 499 14.65 -34.44 -13.87
N ILE A 500 14.87 -33.27 -14.48
CA ILE A 500 14.26 -32.00 -14.03
C ILE A 500 12.74 -32.06 -14.19
N ALA A 501 12.24 -32.51 -15.34
CA ALA A 501 10.80 -32.57 -15.63
C ALA A 501 10.03 -33.47 -14.64
N ARG A 502 10.64 -34.54 -14.12
CA ARG A 502 10.03 -35.46 -13.14
C ARG A 502 9.67 -34.80 -11.81
N PHE A 503 10.23 -33.63 -11.50
CA PHE A 503 9.83 -32.86 -10.33
C PHE A 503 8.45 -32.20 -10.51
N TYR A 504 7.93 -32.07 -11.71
CA TYR A 504 6.69 -31.36 -12.01
C TYR A 504 5.54 -32.34 -12.33
N ASP A 505 4.30 -31.86 -12.22
CA ASP A 505 3.09 -32.63 -12.50
C ASP A 505 2.52 -32.35 -13.91
N PHE A 506 2.91 -31.24 -14.53
CA PHE A 506 2.56 -30.89 -15.90
C PHE A 506 3.62 -29.96 -16.52
N ILE A 507 3.65 -29.92 -17.85
CA ILE A 507 4.53 -29.04 -18.64
C ILE A 507 3.70 -27.87 -19.15
N GLU A 508 4.25 -26.67 -19.06
CA GLU A 508 3.66 -25.45 -19.62
C GLU A 508 4.31 -25.08 -20.94
N ILE A 509 3.47 -24.69 -21.89
CA ILE A 509 3.84 -24.21 -23.21
C ILE A 509 3.11 -22.89 -23.44
N MET A 510 3.80 -21.91 -23.98
CA MET A 510 3.26 -20.56 -24.18
C MET A 510 3.38 -20.13 -25.66
N PRO A 511 2.55 -19.18 -26.12
CA PRO A 511 2.77 -18.51 -27.39
C PRO A 511 4.17 -17.89 -27.50
N ALA A 512 4.73 -17.88 -28.72
CA ALA A 512 6.06 -17.31 -29.00
C ALA A 512 6.13 -15.78 -28.86
N ASP A 513 5.04 -15.10 -28.54
CA ASP A 513 4.98 -13.65 -28.26
C ASP A 513 4.53 -13.37 -26.82
N ALA A 514 4.39 -14.39 -25.96
CA ALA A 514 3.89 -14.27 -24.59
C ALA A 514 5.00 -14.25 -23.51
N TYR A 515 6.12 -13.57 -23.78
CA TYR A 515 7.21 -13.38 -22.82
C TYR A 515 7.78 -11.97 -22.90
N THR A 516 8.16 -11.42 -21.75
CA THR A 516 8.64 -10.03 -21.61
C THR A 516 10.16 -9.92 -21.62
N ASP A 517 10.86 -11.04 -21.45
CA ASP A 517 12.25 -11.00 -21.03
C ASP A 517 13.19 -10.57 -22.15
N LEU A 518 13.85 -9.44 -21.87
CA LEU A 518 15.04 -8.92 -22.54
C LEU A 518 16.28 -9.82 -22.30
N GLU A 519 16.11 -11.09 -21.95
CA GLU A 519 17.22 -12.04 -21.80
C GLU A 519 17.84 -12.31 -23.18
N GLU A 520 19.10 -11.89 -23.34
CA GLU A 520 19.84 -12.04 -24.59
C GLU A 520 19.86 -13.50 -25.05
N GLY A 521 19.20 -13.80 -26.17
CA GLY A 521 19.34 -15.10 -26.86
C GLY A 521 18.08 -15.94 -26.99
N LEU A 522 16.93 -15.53 -26.45
CA LEU A 522 15.64 -16.14 -26.77
C LEU A 522 15.00 -15.47 -27.98
N ASN A 523 14.55 -16.27 -28.94
CA ASN A 523 13.72 -15.83 -30.06
C ASN A 523 12.60 -16.84 -30.30
N ALA A 524 11.62 -16.48 -31.13
CA ALA A 524 10.47 -17.32 -31.43
C ALA A 524 10.86 -18.72 -31.94
N THR A 525 11.94 -18.84 -32.72
CA THR A 525 12.43 -20.12 -33.25
C THR A 525 12.95 -21.04 -32.14
N ILE A 526 13.81 -20.52 -31.26
CA ILE A 526 14.37 -21.28 -30.14
C ILE A 526 13.28 -21.72 -29.17
N LEU A 527 12.31 -20.85 -28.88
CA LEU A 527 11.16 -21.17 -28.03
C LEU A 527 10.32 -22.30 -28.63
N LYS A 528 10.07 -22.26 -29.94
CA LYS A 528 9.34 -23.30 -30.65
C LYS A 528 10.03 -24.66 -30.54
N GLU A 529 11.34 -24.71 -30.81
CA GLU A 529 12.13 -25.94 -30.68
C GLU A 529 12.14 -26.47 -29.25
N MET A 530 12.33 -25.58 -28.27
CA MET A 530 12.34 -25.90 -26.84
C MET A 530 11.00 -26.51 -26.40
N TYR A 531 9.88 -25.86 -26.70
CA TYR A 531 8.57 -26.34 -26.27
C TYR A 531 8.12 -27.60 -27.01
N ALA A 532 8.46 -27.75 -28.29
CA ALA A 532 8.26 -29.01 -29.01
C ALA A 532 9.02 -30.15 -28.31
N ARG A 533 10.25 -29.88 -27.86
CA ARG A 533 11.04 -30.84 -27.10
C ARG A 533 10.43 -31.17 -25.74
N PHE A 534 9.92 -30.16 -25.03
CA PHE A 534 9.27 -30.37 -23.73
C PHE A 534 7.97 -31.19 -23.89
N TYR A 535 7.18 -30.94 -24.93
CA TYR A 535 6.01 -31.76 -25.25
C TYR A 535 6.39 -33.23 -25.45
N GLU A 536 7.44 -33.52 -26.23
CA GLU A 536 7.93 -34.90 -26.43
C GLU A 536 8.35 -35.57 -25.11
N ILE A 537 9.12 -34.84 -24.29
CA ILE A 537 9.55 -35.32 -22.97
C ILE A 537 8.33 -35.64 -22.11
N GLY A 538 7.35 -34.72 -22.01
CA GLY A 538 6.14 -34.93 -21.22
C GLY A 538 5.37 -36.17 -21.64
N ARG A 539 5.18 -36.38 -22.95
CA ARG A 539 4.53 -37.56 -23.51
C ARG A 539 5.24 -38.87 -23.15
N GLU A 540 6.57 -38.85 -23.09
CA GLU A 540 7.37 -40.03 -22.76
C GLU A 540 7.25 -40.43 -21.29
N ILE A 541 7.32 -39.46 -20.38
CA ILE A 541 7.25 -39.73 -18.93
C ILE A 541 5.83 -39.66 -18.35
N GLY A 542 4.82 -39.42 -19.20
CA GLY A 542 3.41 -39.39 -18.81
C GLY A 542 2.96 -38.10 -18.13
N LEU A 543 3.66 -36.98 -18.34
CA LEU A 543 3.25 -35.66 -17.88
C LEU A 543 2.40 -34.94 -18.95
N PRO A 544 1.20 -34.43 -18.62
CA PRO A 544 0.40 -33.66 -19.55
C PRO A 544 1.07 -32.31 -19.86
N ALA A 545 1.00 -31.89 -21.12
CA ALA A 545 1.40 -30.56 -21.54
C ALA A 545 0.16 -29.65 -21.63
N LEU A 546 0.28 -28.43 -21.12
CA LEU A 546 -0.77 -27.41 -21.12
C LEU A 546 -0.29 -26.21 -21.93
N PHE A 547 -1.16 -25.68 -22.78
CA PHE A 547 -0.88 -24.45 -23.50
C PHE A 547 -1.55 -23.27 -22.78
N THR A 548 -0.74 -22.32 -22.33
CA THR A 548 -1.18 -21.24 -21.42
C THR A 548 -0.90 -19.86 -22.00
N GLY A 549 -1.80 -18.90 -21.78
CA GLY A 549 -1.72 -17.57 -22.39
C GLY A 549 -0.78 -16.55 -21.74
N ASN A 550 -0.30 -16.79 -20.50
CA ASN A 550 0.50 -15.85 -19.70
C ASN A 550 -0.11 -14.44 -19.64
N VAL A 551 -1.38 -14.34 -19.23
CA VAL A 551 -2.22 -13.15 -19.45
C VAL A 551 -1.94 -12.06 -18.41
N HIS A 552 -1.79 -10.80 -18.84
CA HIS A 552 -1.48 -9.62 -18.00
C HIS A 552 -2.43 -8.42 -18.22
N TYR A 553 -3.23 -8.46 -19.28
CA TYR A 553 -4.23 -7.45 -19.61
C TYR A 553 -5.35 -8.09 -20.44
N LEU A 554 -6.49 -7.40 -20.57
CA LEU A 554 -7.67 -8.02 -21.17
C LEU A 554 -7.60 -8.02 -22.69
N ASP A 555 -7.52 -6.83 -23.29
CA ASP A 555 -7.64 -6.64 -24.74
C ASP A 555 -6.30 -6.23 -25.36
N PRO A 556 -6.06 -6.50 -26.65
CA PRO A 556 -4.84 -6.08 -27.34
C PRO A 556 -4.54 -4.56 -27.22
N GLN A 557 -5.57 -3.73 -27.18
CA GLN A 557 -5.47 -2.27 -27.02
C GLN A 557 -4.92 -1.82 -25.64
N ASP A 558 -5.04 -2.67 -24.62
CA ASP A 558 -4.54 -2.39 -23.27
C ASP A 558 -3.01 -2.54 -23.19
N HIS A 559 -2.37 -3.11 -24.22
CA HIS A 559 -0.92 -3.22 -24.36
C HIS A 559 -0.22 -1.87 -24.17
N LYS A 560 -0.83 -0.77 -24.63
CA LYS A 560 -0.23 0.57 -24.47
C LYS A 560 -0.15 0.98 -23.00
N ALA A 561 -1.22 0.77 -22.25
CA ALA A 561 -1.27 1.08 -20.82
C ALA A 561 -0.28 0.20 -20.03
N TRP A 562 -0.23 -1.10 -20.35
CA TRP A 562 0.73 -2.02 -19.78
C TRP A 562 2.19 -1.63 -20.09
N SER A 563 2.50 -1.26 -21.34
CA SER A 563 3.84 -0.81 -21.75
C SER A 563 4.27 0.46 -21.01
N VAL A 564 3.34 1.41 -20.82
CA VAL A 564 3.57 2.63 -20.03
C VAL A 564 3.92 2.28 -18.58
N LEU A 565 3.17 1.37 -17.96
CA LEU A 565 3.47 0.88 -16.60
C LEU A 565 4.89 0.30 -16.51
N LYS A 566 5.25 -0.62 -17.42
CA LYS A 566 6.54 -1.32 -17.42
C LYS A 566 7.73 -0.38 -17.65
N ILE A 567 7.65 0.47 -18.68
CA ILE A 567 8.72 1.42 -19.00
C ILE A 567 8.92 2.42 -17.86
N SER A 568 7.83 2.94 -17.28
CA SER A 568 7.92 3.87 -16.15
C SER A 568 8.52 3.23 -14.91
N ASP A 569 8.15 1.98 -14.57
CA ASP A 569 8.77 1.26 -13.46
C ASP A 569 10.28 1.03 -13.70
N MET A 570 10.67 0.65 -14.93
CA MET A 570 12.08 0.54 -15.31
C MET A 570 12.83 1.88 -15.19
N ALA A 571 12.23 2.99 -15.62
CA ALA A 571 12.80 4.33 -15.51
C ALA A 571 12.89 4.85 -14.06
N ILE A 572 12.07 4.33 -13.14
CA ILE A 572 12.22 4.59 -11.70
C ILE A 572 13.45 3.86 -11.15
N ARG A 573 13.63 2.58 -11.51
CA ARG A 573 14.76 1.75 -11.06
C ARG A 573 16.09 2.18 -11.68
N ARG A 574 16.09 2.62 -12.94
CA ARG A 574 17.27 3.02 -13.72
C ARG A 574 17.22 4.53 -14.05
N ARG A 575 17.42 5.36 -13.01
CA ARG A 575 17.30 6.82 -13.14
C ARG A 575 18.23 7.39 -14.22
N GLY A 576 17.67 8.19 -15.12
CA GLY A 576 18.42 8.88 -16.18
C GLY A 576 18.66 8.07 -17.45
N GLN A 577 18.19 6.83 -17.51
CA GLN A 577 18.23 6.01 -18.73
C GLN A 577 17.00 6.31 -19.61
N GLN A 578 17.22 6.45 -20.92
CA GLN A 578 16.14 6.53 -21.91
C GLN A 578 15.78 5.14 -22.44
N PHE A 579 14.51 4.94 -22.76
CA PHE A 579 13.97 3.69 -23.30
C PHE A 579 13.21 3.97 -24.61
N PRO A 580 13.29 3.08 -25.61
CA PRO A 580 12.48 3.22 -26.81
C PRO A 580 10.99 3.01 -26.48
N PRO A 581 10.07 3.82 -27.06
CA PRO A 581 8.62 3.62 -26.88
C PRO A 581 8.14 2.22 -27.31
N SER A 582 8.83 1.63 -28.29
CA SER A 582 8.52 0.34 -28.92
C SER A 582 9.16 -0.85 -28.21
N LEU A 583 9.70 -0.67 -27.00
CA LEU A 583 10.48 -1.70 -26.28
C LEU A 583 9.74 -3.04 -26.14
N PHE A 584 8.40 -3.01 -26.10
CA PHE A 584 7.57 -4.18 -25.87
C PHE A 584 6.55 -4.45 -26.99
N ASP A 585 6.72 -3.87 -28.19
CA ASP A 585 5.73 -4.00 -29.28
C ASP A 585 5.53 -5.46 -29.74
N ASP A 586 6.57 -6.29 -29.63
CA ASP A 586 6.53 -7.71 -29.99
C ASP A 586 5.91 -8.60 -28.89
N VAL A 587 5.57 -8.03 -27.73
CA VAL A 587 5.06 -8.77 -26.57
C VAL A 587 3.53 -8.70 -26.52
N LYS A 588 2.88 -9.86 -26.49
CA LYS A 588 1.41 -9.99 -26.45
C LYS A 588 0.95 -10.88 -25.29
N LEU A 589 0.44 -10.23 -24.26
CA LEU A 589 -0.05 -10.83 -23.01
C LEU A 589 -1.54 -10.53 -22.77
N HIS A 590 -2.30 -10.25 -23.83
CA HIS A 590 -3.76 -10.10 -23.72
C HIS A 590 -4.42 -11.46 -23.50
N TYR A 591 -5.65 -11.44 -22.99
CA TYR A 591 -6.47 -12.63 -22.88
C TYR A 591 -6.81 -13.15 -24.29
N ARG A 592 -6.32 -14.34 -24.64
CA ARG A 592 -6.58 -14.96 -25.96
C ARG A 592 -7.83 -15.82 -25.94
N THR A 593 -8.55 -15.80 -27.05
CA THR A 593 -9.68 -16.72 -27.31
C THR A 593 -9.18 -18.16 -27.50
N THR A 594 -10.10 -19.13 -27.45
CA THR A 594 -9.76 -20.55 -27.66
C THR A 594 -9.18 -20.75 -29.06
N GLU A 595 -9.73 -20.08 -30.05
CA GLU A 595 -9.33 -20.15 -31.45
C GLU A 595 -7.93 -19.56 -31.67
N GLU A 596 -7.62 -18.42 -31.04
CA GLU A 596 -6.28 -17.83 -31.08
C GLU A 596 -5.25 -18.76 -30.42
N LEU A 597 -5.57 -19.34 -29.27
CA LEU A 597 -4.69 -20.29 -28.59
C LEU A 597 -4.46 -21.56 -29.41
N LEU A 598 -5.50 -22.10 -30.06
CA LEU A 598 -5.36 -23.24 -30.97
C LEU A 598 -4.43 -22.90 -32.14
N SER A 599 -4.58 -21.73 -32.75
CA SER A 599 -3.70 -21.26 -33.82
C SER A 599 -2.25 -21.14 -33.35
N CYS A 600 -2.01 -20.52 -32.19
CA CYS A 600 -0.66 -20.41 -31.63
C CYS A 600 -0.08 -21.79 -31.27
N ALA A 601 -0.87 -22.70 -30.71
CA ALA A 601 -0.41 -24.04 -30.35
C ALA A 601 -0.09 -24.90 -31.58
N GLU A 602 -0.88 -24.80 -32.64
CA GLU A 602 -0.60 -25.45 -33.92
C GLU A 602 0.69 -24.90 -34.54
N GLU A 603 0.90 -23.58 -34.48
CA GLU A 603 2.15 -22.97 -34.91
C GLU A 603 3.34 -23.51 -34.09
N MET A 604 3.21 -23.59 -32.77
CA MET A 604 4.30 -24.02 -31.88
C MET A 604 4.64 -25.52 -32.01
N LEU A 605 3.64 -26.39 -32.12
CA LEU A 605 3.82 -27.85 -32.10
C LEU A 605 3.79 -28.52 -33.47
N GLY A 606 3.38 -27.77 -34.51
CA GLY A 606 3.30 -28.23 -35.90
C GLY A 606 2.18 -29.23 -36.18
N ASP A 607 1.19 -29.37 -35.29
CA ASP A 607 0.14 -30.38 -35.37
C ASP A 607 -1.17 -29.91 -34.67
N ALA A 608 -2.27 -29.89 -35.42
CA ALA A 608 -3.58 -29.46 -34.92
C ALA A 608 -4.19 -30.40 -33.86
N GLN A 609 -3.90 -31.70 -33.89
CA GLN A 609 -4.36 -32.63 -32.84
C GLN A 609 -3.61 -32.38 -31.54
N LYS A 610 -2.29 -32.16 -31.62
CA LYS A 610 -1.50 -31.75 -30.45
C LYS A 610 -2.03 -30.44 -29.88
N ALA A 611 -2.36 -29.47 -30.73
CA ALA A 611 -2.95 -28.20 -30.31
C ALA A 611 -4.26 -28.40 -29.53
N GLN A 612 -5.19 -29.22 -30.02
CA GLN A 612 -6.43 -29.54 -29.30
C GLN A 612 -6.17 -30.25 -27.96
N GLU A 613 -5.21 -31.18 -27.92
CA GLU A 613 -4.78 -31.86 -26.69
C GLU A 613 -4.33 -30.86 -25.62
N VAL A 614 -3.40 -29.96 -25.95
CA VAL A 614 -2.77 -29.05 -24.97
C VAL A 614 -3.60 -27.81 -24.65
N VAL A 615 -4.46 -27.35 -25.56
CA VAL A 615 -5.32 -26.16 -25.35
C VAL A 615 -6.64 -26.53 -24.70
N ILE A 616 -7.28 -27.64 -25.08
CA ILE A 616 -8.64 -27.94 -24.62
C ILE A 616 -8.63 -29.10 -23.61
N HIS A 617 -8.12 -30.26 -24.01
CA HIS A 617 -8.31 -31.50 -23.26
C HIS A 617 -7.53 -31.53 -21.94
N ASN A 618 -6.21 -31.27 -21.97
CA ASN A 618 -5.38 -31.35 -20.78
C ASN A 618 -5.74 -30.27 -19.73
N PRO A 619 -5.96 -28.99 -20.09
CA PRO A 619 -6.39 -27.97 -19.13
C PRO A 619 -7.75 -28.29 -18.48
N ALA A 620 -8.72 -28.78 -19.26
CA ALA A 620 -10.01 -29.20 -18.73
C ALA A 620 -9.87 -30.40 -17.77
N GLN A 621 -9.06 -31.39 -18.12
CA GLN A 621 -8.80 -32.55 -17.26
C GLN A 621 -8.09 -32.15 -15.95
N LEU A 622 -7.16 -31.20 -15.99
CA LEU A 622 -6.54 -30.69 -14.77
C LEU A 622 -7.57 -29.95 -13.91
N ALA A 623 -8.37 -29.08 -14.52
CA ALA A 623 -9.41 -28.34 -13.82
C ALA A 623 -10.43 -29.27 -13.17
N ASP A 624 -10.80 -30.38 -13.81
CA ASP A 624 -11.73 -31.39 -13.25
C ASP A 624 -11.16 -32.10 -11.99
N GLN A 625 -9.84 -32.22 -11.87
CA GLN A 625 -9.17 -32.83 -10.72
C GLN A 625 -9.04 -31.90 -9.50
N ILE A 626 -9.30 -30.61 -9.67
CA ILE A 626 -9.23 -29.59 -8.61
C ILE A 626 -10.60 -29.48 -7.93
N GLU A 627 -10.65 -29.36 -6.61
CA GLU A 627 -11.92 -29.18 -5.88
C GLU A 627 -12.47 -27.74 -6.03
N TRP A 628 -13.76 -27.55 -5.75
CA TRP A 628 -14.28 -26.18 -5.54
C TRP A 628 -13.86 -25.71 -4.15
N ILE A 629 -12.79 -24.92 -4.08
CA ILE A 629 -12.19 -24.49 -2.82
C ILE A 629 -12.73 -23.13 -2.42
N GLN A 630 -13.07 -22.97 -1.15
CA GLN A 630 -13.34 -21.68 -0.54
C GLN A 630 -12.10 -21.22 0.22
N PRO A 631 -11.44 -20.10 -0.15
CA PRO A 631 -10.19 -19.67 0.45
C PRO A 631 -10.35 -19.13 1.88
N ILE A 632 -11.52 -18.57 2.19
CA ILE A 632 -11.83 -17.91 3.47
C ILE A 632 -13.20 -18.36 3.96
N THR A 633 -13.35 -18.69 5.26
CA THR A 633 -14.57 -19.33 5.79
C THR A 633 -15.75 -18.38 5.98
N ARG A 634 -15.51 -17.07 6.14
CA ARG A 634 -16.53 -16.04 6.45
C ARG A 634 -17.34 -16.36 7.70
N THR A 635 -16.69 -16.97 8.68
CA THR A 635 -17.28 -17.32 9.96
C THR A 635 -16.35 -16.83 11.05
N LEU A 636 -16.86 -16.05 12.00
CA LEU A 636 -16.01 -15.46 13.03
C LEU A 636 -15.50 -16.53 14.00
N HIS A 637 -14.18 -16.58 14.18
CA HIS A 637 -13.50 -17.45 15.15
C HIS A 637 -12.92 -16.58 16.28
N PRO A 638 -13.67 -16.33 17.37
CA PRO A 638 -13.19 -15.49 18.45
C PRO A 638 -12.07 -16.18 19.25
N PRO A 639 -11.11 -15.41 19.82
CA PRO A 639 -10.13 -15.97 20.74
C PRO A 639 -10.80 -16.52 22.00
N ILE A 640 -10.18 -17.52 22.62
CA ILE A 640 -10.69 -18.14 23.85
C ILE A 640 -9.81 -17.74 25.04
N ILE A 641 -10.42 -17.13 26.06
CA ILE A 641 -9.82 -16.94 27.38
C ILE A 641 -10.71 -17.66 28.39
N GLU A 642 -10.13 -18.62 29.12
CA GLU A 642 -10.85 -19.39 30.13
C GLU A 642 -11.39 -18.46 31.24
N GLY A 643 -12.67 -18.60 31.57
CA GLY A 643 -13.34 -17.79 32.60
C GLY A 643 -13.71 -16.36 32.19
N ALA A 644 -13.48 -15.95 30.93
CA ALA A 644 -13.69 -14.57 30.51
C ALA A 644 -15.14 -14.05 30.71
N GLU A 645 -16.14 -14.89 30.45
CA GLU A 645 -17.55 -14.54 30.63
C GLU A 645 -17.88 -14.22 32.09
N GLU A 646 -17.42 -15.07 33.01
CA GLU A 646 -17.67 -14.91 34.44
C GLU A 646 -16.86 -13.74 35.01
N GLU A 647 -15.63 -13.52 34.52
CA GLU A 647 -14.79 -12.38 34.90
C GLU A 647 -15.43 -11.06 34.48
N ILE A 648 -15.88 -10.93 33.23
CA ILE A 648 -16.58 -9.73 32.74
C ILE A 648 -17.85 -9.46 33.54
N LYS A 649 -18.66 -10.50 33.78
CA LYS A 649 -19.88 -10.38 34.57
C LYS A 649 -19.58 -9.91 35.99
N THR A 650 -18.59 -10.53 36.66
CA THR A 650 -18.20 -10.19 38.03
C THR A 650 -17.67 -8.76 38.12
N LEU A 651 -16.75 -8.37 37.23
CA LEU A 651 -16.19 -7.02 37.19
C LEU A 651 -17.27 -5.97 36.94
N THR A 652 -18.15 -6.21 35.96
CA THR A 652 -19.25 -5.29 35.63
C THR A 652 -20.19 -5.09 36.82
N MET A 653 -20.58 -6.17 37.49
CA MET A 653 -21.48 -6.11 38.64
C MET A 653 -20.83 -5.40 39.84
N ASN A 654 -19.53 -5.64 40.08
CA ASN A 654 -18.79 -4.96 41.15
C ASN A 654 -18.66 -3.46 40.88
N ASN A 655 -18.31 -3.07 39.65
CA ASN A 655 -18.15 -1.66 39.28
C ASN A 655 -19.50 -0.93 39.23
N MET A 656 -20.57 -1.60 38.78
CA MET A 656 -21.93 -1.08 38.86
C MET A 656 -22.31 -0.74 40.30
N ARG A 657 -22.05 -1.67 41.24
CA ARG A 657 -22.33 -1.44 42.68
C ARG A 657 -21.46 -0.35 43.29
N ALA A 658 -20.20 -0.23 42.84
CA ALA A 658 -19.30 0.82 43.30
C ALA A 658 -19.77 2.23 42.90
N VAL A 659 -20.41 2.37 41.73
CA VAL A 659 -20.92 3.66 41.24
C VAL A 659 -22.33 3.94 41.76
N TYR A 660 -23.25 2.98 41.60
CA TYR A 660 -24.69 3.14 41.80
C TYR A 660 -25.22 2.53 43.11
N GLY A 661 -24.35 1.96 43.95
CA GLY A 661 -24.70 1.39 45.26
C GLY A 661 -25.12 -0.09 45.18
N ASN A 662 -25.38 -0.71 46.33
CA ASN A 662 -25.75 -2.14 46.41
C ASN A 662 -27.10 -2.46 45.77
N GLU A 663 -27.99 -1.46 45.67
CA GLU A 663 -29.28 -1.52 44.99
C GLU A 663 -29.32 -0.46 43.88
N PRO A 664 -28.69 -0.72 42.71
CA PRO A 664 -28.69 0.23 41.61
C PRO A 664 -30.11 0.50 41.08
N PRO A 665 -30.36 1.69 40.48
CA PRO A 665 -31.64 1.97 39.82
C PRO A 665 -32.00 0.90 38.78
N GLU A 666 -33.30 0.63 38.63
CA GLU A 666 -33.83 -0.37 37.70
C GLU A 666 -33.34 -0.13 36.26
N GLN A 667 -33.37 1.13 35.81
CA GLN A 667 -32.88 1.54 34.47
C GLN A 667 -31.42 1.16 34.20
N ILE A 668 -30.56 1.19 35.24
CA ILE A 668 -29.15 0.77 35.13
C ILE A 668 -29.07 -0.75 35.09
N THR A 669 -29.75 -1.43 36.00
CA THR A 669 -29.74 -2.89 36.13
C THR A 669 -30.26 -3.58 34.88
N GLU A 670 -31.36 -3.09 34.30
CA GLU A 670 -31.93 -3.60 33.05
C GLU A 670 -30.98 -3.40 31.87
N ARG A 671 -30.35 -2.22 31.78
CA ARG A 671 -29.39 -1.92 30.71
C ARG A 671 -28.18 -2.85 30.79
N VAL A 672 -27.58 -3.01 31.97
CA VAL A 672 -26.42 -3.91 32.17
C VAL A 672 -26.78 -5.36 31.85
N LYS A 673 -27.92 -5.85 32.32
CA LYS A 673 -28.38 -7.22 32.04
C LYS A 673 -28.52 -7.45 30.54
N ARG A 674 -29.24 -6.56 29.85
CA ARG A 674 -29.46 -6.64 28.40
C ARG A 674 -28.16 -6.62 27.60
N GLU A 675 -27.22 -5.76 27.99
CA GLU A 675 -25.91 -5.69 27.34
C GLU A 675 -25.05 -6.93 27.61
N LEU A 676 -24.98 -7.40 28.86
CA LEU A 676 -24.21 -8.62 29.20
C LEU A 676 -24.75 -9.85 28.48
N ASP A 677 -26.08 -10.02 28.42
CA ASP A 677 -26.72 -11.13 27.71
C ASP A 677 -26.34 -11.10 26.21
N ALA A 678 -26.27 -9.90 25.60
CA ALA A 678 -25.84 -9.74 24.22
C ALA A 678 -24.33 -9.98 24.01
N ILE A 679 -23.48 -9.48 24.92
CA ILE A 679 -22.02 -9.61 24.83
C ILE A 679 -21.60 -11.07 25.02
N ILE A 680 -22.13 -11.74 26.05
CA ILE A 680 -21.83 -13.14 26.36
C ILE A 680 -22.49 -14.07 25.33
N GLY A 681 -23.79 -13.87 25.05
CA GLY A 681 -24.55 -14.74 24.15
C GLY A 681 -24.03 -14.79 22.71
N ASN A 682 -23.27 -13.78 22.27
CA ASN A 682 -22.62 -13.73 20.95
C ASN A 682 -21.10 -13.95 21.01
N GLY A 683 -20.54 -14.36 22.16
CA GLY A 683 -19.11 -14.72 22.27
C GLY A 683 -18.12 -13.55 22.31
N TYR A 684 -18.57 -12.32 22.59
CA TYR A 684 -17.71 -11.13 22.59
C TYR A 684 -17.12 -10.77 23.95
N ALA A 685 -17.40 -11.56 25.00
CA ALA A 685 -16.87 -11.33 26.35
C ALA A 685 -15.33 -11.25 26.37
N VAL A 686 -14.67 -12.08 25.56
CA VAL A 686 -13.21 -12.10 25.44
C VAL A 686 -12.69 -10.75 24.92
N LEU A 687 -13.36 -10.12 23.96
CA LEU A 687 -12.94 -8.82 23.40
C LEU A 687 -13.00 -7.70 24.42
N TYR A 688 -14.09 -7.66 25.19
CA TYR A 688 -14.24 -6.72 26.30
C TYR A 688 -13.15 -6.93 27.35
N LEU A 689 -12.83 -8.18 27.66
CA LEU A 689 -11.82 -8.49 28.66
C LEU A 689 -10.42 -8.07 28.20
N ILE A 690 -10.07 -8.33 26.93
CA ILE A 690 -8.80 -7.88 26.36
C ILE A 690 -8.70 -6.36 26.40
N ALA A 691 -9.73 -5.67 25.90
CA ALA A 691 -9.76 -4.21 25.88
C ALA A 691 -9.60 -3.63 27.30
N GLN A 692 -10.30 -4.21 28.28
CA GLN A 692 -10.19 -3.83 29.69
C GLN A 692 -8.77 -4.03 30.22
N LYS A 693 -8.13 -5.18 29.97
CA LYS A 693 -6.77 -5.46 30.44
C LYS A 693 -5.74 -4.52 29.80
N ILE A 694 -5.84 -4.22 28.50
CA ILE A 694 -4.90 -3.31 27.83
C ILE A 694 -5.07 -1.87 28.36
N VAL A 695 -6.30 -1.40 28.54
CA VAL A 695 -6.57 -0.05 29.08
C VAL A 695 -6.04 0.06 30.51
N ALA A 696 -6.33 -0.94 31.36
CA ALA A 696 -5.84 -0.98 32.73
C ALA A 696 -4.29 -0.98 32.80
N GLN A 697 -3.63 -1.74 31.91
CA GLN A 697 -2.17 -1.77 31.83
C GLN A 697 -1.58 -0.42 31.38
N SER A 698 -2.17 0.21 30.37
CA SER A 698 -1.76 1.56 29.92
C SER A 698 -1.88 2.60 31.04
N LEU A 699 -3.02 2.60 31.75
CA LEU A 699 -3.26 3.52 32.87
C LEU A 699 -2.28 3.27 34.02
N LYS A 700 -1.98 2.01 34.34
CA LYS A 700 -0.97 1.62 35.34
C LYS A 700 0.43 2.13 34.97
N ASP A 701 0.77 2.11 33.69
CA ASP A 701 2.04 2.65 33.17
C ASP A 701 2.03 4.19 33.01
N GLY A 702 0.92 4.83 33.38
CA GLY A 702 0.77 6.29 33.40
C GLY A 702 0.26 6.90 32.10
N TYR A 703 -0.16 6.09 31.12
CA TYR A 703 -0.67 6.56 29.83
C TYR A 703 -2.20 6.46 29.78
N LEU A 704 -2.84 7.61 29.63
CA LEU A 704 -4.26 7.75 29.31
C LEU A 704 -4.58 7.03 27.99
N VAL A 705 -5.74 6.40 27.93
CA VAL A 705 -6.31 5.85 26.70
C VAL A 705 -7.54 6.67 26.31
N GLY A 706 -7.53 7.23 25.11
CA GLY A 706 -8.69 7.92 24.55
C GLY A 706 -9.74 6.93 24.07
N SER A 707 -11.00 7.16 24.43
CA SER A 707 -12.14 6.39 23.91
C SER A 707 -12.38 6.73 22.43
N ARG A 708 -12.79 5.75 21.62
CA ARG A 708 -13.08 5.94 20.20
C ARG A 708 -14.19 4.99 19.71
N GLY A 709 -14.87 5.41 18.65
CA GLY A 709 -15.78 4.55 17.91
C GLY A 709 -17.13 4.35 18.60
N SER A 710 -17.81 3.25 18.26
CA SER A 710 -19.13 2.94 18.81
C SER A 710 -19.12 2.25 20.17
N VAL A 711 -17.96 1.85 20.72
CA VAL A 711 -17.90 1.15 22.02
C VAL A 711 -18.42 2.02 23.17
N GLY A 712 -18.35 3.36 23.04
CA GLY A 712 -18.98 4.31 23.98
C GLY A 712 -20.50 4.25 24.05
N SER A 713 -21.16 3.44 23.21
CA SER A 713 -22.59 3.13 23.30
C SER A 713 -22.91 2.06 24.35
N SER A 714 -21.91 1.35 24.89
CA SER A 714 -22.09 0.29 25.90
C SER A 714 -21.86 0.80 27.32
N LEU A 715 -22.85 0.58 28.20
CA LEU A 715 -22.72 0.84 29.63
C LEU A 715 -21.78 -0.18 30.28
N VAL A 716 -21.78 -1.43 29.81
CA VAL A 716 -20.82 -2.45 30.26
C VAL A 716 -19.39 -2.02 29.97
N ALA A 717 -19.11 -1.49 28.77
CA ALA A 717 -17.79 -0.95 28.43
C ALA A 717 -17.38 0.22 29.34
N HIS A 718 -18.33 1.09 29.70
CA HIS A 718 -18.08 2.20 30.63
C HIS A 718 -17.74 1.70 32.03
N LEU A 719 -18.52 0.73 32.54
CA LEU A 719 -18.30 0.15 33.86
C LEU A 719 -17.00 -0.64 33.94
N LEU A 720 -16.52 -1.21 32.83
CA LEU A 720 -15.21 -1.87 32.74
C LEU A 720 -14.06 -0.91 32.47
N GLU A 721 -14.30 0.40 32.45
CA GLU A 721 -13.30 1.45 32.17
C GLU A 721 -12.66 1.34 30.78
N ILE A 722 -13.29 0.63 29.83
CA ILE A 722 -12.87 0.57 28.42
C ILE A 722 -13.14 1.92 27.73
N THR A 723 -14.21 2.60 28.14
CA THR A 723 -14.63 3.90 27.61
C THR A 723 -15.06 4.85 28.72
N GLU A 724 -14.74 6.13 28.58
CA GLU A 724 -15.17 7.17 29.51
C GLU A 724 -16.61 7.63 29.25
N VAL A 725 -17.16 7.29 28.07
CA VAL A 725 -18.50 7.69 27.66
C VAL A 725 -19.55 6.87 28.41
N ASN A 726 -20.38 7.54 29.21
CA ASN A 726 -21.53 6.92 29.84
C ASN A 726 -22.78 7.08 28.94
N PRO A 727 -23.34 5.99 28.37
CA PRO A 727 -24.39 6.08 27.36
C PRO A 727 -25.80 6.29 27.92
N MET A 728 -26.00 6.26 29.24
CA MET A 728 -27.33 6.39 29.84
C MET A 728 -27.95 7.78 29.57
N PRO A 729 -29.27 7.96 29.76
CA PRO A 729 -29.87 9.30 29.79
C PRO A 729 -29.22 10.19 30.87
N PRO A 730 -29.25 11.52 30.72
CA PRO A 730 -28.71 12.47 31.70
C PRO A 730 -29.19 12.20 33.12
N HIS A 731 -28.24 12.05 34.04
CA HIS A 731 -28.52 11.77 35.44
C HIS A 731 -27.44 12.32 36.38
N LEU A 732 -27.83 12.50 37.64
CA LEU A 732 -26.95 12.85 38.74
C LEU A 732 -26.71 11.64 39.63
N VAL A 733 -25.47 11.41 40.05
CA VAL A 733 -25.12 10.36 41.02
C VAL A 733 -24.26 10.92 42.15
N CYS A 734 -24.60 10.58 43.39
CA CYS A 734 -23.80 10.98 44.54
C CYS A 734 -22.59 10.05 44.72
N PRO A 735 -21.34 10.56 44.73
CA PRO A 735 -20.16 9.71 44.89
C PRO A 735 -19.96 9.16 46.32
N TYR A 736 -20.83 9.51 47.27
CA TYR A 736 -20.71 9.11 48.69
C TYR A 736 -21.81 8.15 49.14
N CYS A 737 -23.07 8.47 48.86
CA CYS A 737 -24.21 7.65 49.27
C CYS A 737 -24.93 6.99 48.09
N HIS A 738 -24.37 7.10 46.87
CA HIS A 738 -24.84 6.46 45.64
C HIS A 738 -26.25 6.83 45.16
N HIS A 739 -26.91 7.80 45.81
CA HIS A 739 -28.21 8.29 45.38
C HIS A 739 -28.16 8.81 43.94
N CYS A 740 -29.08 8.33 43.10
CA CYS A 740 -29.11 8.57 41.66
C CYS A 740 -30.47 9.15 41.24
N CYS A 741 -30.46 10.18 40.38
CA CYS A 741 -31.66 10.82 39.85
C CYS A 741 -31.50 11.09 38.35
N PHE A 742 -32.41 10.56 37.53
CA PHE A 742 -32.46 10.82 36.09
C PHE A 742 -33.21 12.12 35.79
N SER A 743 -32.80 12.81 34.72
CA SER A 743 -33.50 14.00 34.22
C SER A 743 -34.84 13.63 33.59
N GLU A 744 -35.89 14.34 33.97
CA GLU A 744 -37.22 14.23 33.33
C GLU A 744 -37.36 15.17 32.12
N ASP A 745 -36.44 16.13 31.95
CA ASP A 745 -36.45 17.08 30.85
C ASP A 745 -35.88 16.44 29.56
N PRO A 746 -36.71 16.21 28.52
CA PRO A 746 -36.26 15.57 27.28
C PRO A 746 -35.40 16.49 26.40
N SER A 747 -35.32 17.80 26.71
CA SER A 747 -34.48 18.76 25.98
C SER A 747 -33.00 18.64 26.36
N ILE A 748 -32.70 18.12 27.55
CA ILE A 748 -31.34 17.88 28.01
C ILE A 748 -30.88 16.52 27.47
N THR A 749 -29.88 16.54 26.59
CA THR A 749 -29.38 15.33 25.92
C THR A 749 -27.98 14.91 26.38
N SER A 750 -27.32 15.73 27.21
CA SER A 750 -26.05 15.44 27.87
C SER A 750 -26.15 15.77 29.35
N GLY A 751 -25.65 14.87 30.20
CA GLY A 751 -25.58 15.05 31.64
C GLY A 751 -24.67 16.20 32.05
N TYR A 752 -23.66 16.52 31.24
CA TYR A 752 -22.76 17.65 31.53
C TYR A 752 -23.46 19.01 31.45
N ASP A 753 -24.62 19.07 30.80
CA ASP A 753 -25.45 20.28 30.74
C ASP A 753 -26.42 20.41 31.92
N LEU A 754 -26.50 19.40 32.81
CA LEU A 754 -27.29 19.49 34.03
C LEU A 754 -26.72 20.56 34.96
N PRO A 755 -27.57 21.30 35.70
CA PRO A 755 -27.08 22.25 36.69
C PRO A 755 -26.33 21.54 37.82
N ASP A 756 -25.39 22.25 38.43
CA ASP A 756 -24.74 21.77 39.65
C ASP A 756 -25.79 21.54 40.75
N SER A 757 -25.73 20.37 41.38
CA SER A 757 -26.67 19.97 42.42
C SER A 757 -25.97 19.25 43.57
N PHE A 758 -26.58 19.32 44.75
CA PHE A 758 -26.14 18.65 45.97
C PHE A 758 -27.10 17.53 46.31
N CYS A 759 -26.54 16.41 46.78
CA CYS A 759 -27.29 15.21 47.06
C CYS A 759 -28.35 15.46 48.14
N PRO A 760 -29.63 15.16 47.88
CA PRO A 760 -30.69 15.36 48.87
C PRO A 760 -30.56 14.46 50.11
N GLN A 761 -29.81 13.36 50.01
CA GLN A 761 -29.62 12.40 51.11
C GLN A 761 -28.43 12.74 52.03
N CYS A 762 -27.32 13.25 51.49
CA CYS A 762 -26.09 13.49 52.26
C CYS A 762 -25.47 14.88 52.09
N GLY A 763 -26.07 15.76 51.28
CA GLY A 763 -25.62 17.14 51.06
C GLY A 763 -24.32 17.30 50.27
N LYS A 764 -23.70 16.21 49.77
CA LYS A 764 -22.47 16.27 48.98
C LYS A 764 -22.75 16.60 47.51
N LYS A 765 -21.83 17.31 46.85
CA LYS A 765 -21.95 17.65 45.41
C LYS A 765 -22.11 16.36 44.58
N MET A 766 -23.11 16.34 43.71
CA MET A 766 -23.38 15.20 42.82
C MET A 766 -22.51 15.27 41.56
N ARG A 767 -22.21 14.10 40.98
CA ARG A 767 -21.56 13.96 39.68
C ARG A 767 -22.61 13.91 38.58
N LYS A 768 -22.24 14.41 37.41
CA LYS A 768 -23.08 14.49 36.21
C LYS A 768 -22.68 13.41 35.23
N HIS A 769 -23.63 12.59 34.77
CA HIS A 769 -23.40 11.51 33.83
C HIS A 769 -24.53 11.38 32.81
N GLY A 770 -24.30 10.59 31.77
CA GLY A 770 -25.27 10.23 30.75
C GLY A 770 -25.19 11.10 29.49
N GLN A 771 -25.29 10.47 28.33
CA GLN A 771 -25.15 11.11 27.01
C GLN A 771 -26.27 10.70 26.03
N THR A 772 -27.25 9.92 26.50
CA THR A 772 -28.36 9.36 25.71
C THR A 772 -27.87 8.70 24.41
N ILE A 773 -27.30 7.50 24.54
CA ILE A 773 -26.76 6.72 23.43
C ILE A 773 -27.34 5.28 23.48
N PRO A 774 -27.98 4.81 22.40
CA PRO A 774 -28.50 3.46 22.33
C PRO A 774 -27.37 2.44 22.17
N PHE A 775 -27.49 1.28 22.84
CA PHE A 775 -26.51 0.19 22.77
C PHE A 775 -26.46 -0.42 21.36
N GLU A 776 -27.60 -0.41 20.70
CA GLU A 776 -27.87 -0.97 19.39
C GLU A 776 -26.97 -0.35 18.30
N THR A 777 -26.50 0.88 18.48
CA THR A 777 -25.49 1.52 17.64
C THR A 777 -24.19 0.71 17.56
N PHE A 778 -23.85 0.00 18.64
CA PHE A 778 -22.65 -0.83 18.73
C PHE A 778 -22.88 -2.21 18.09
N MET A 779 -23.78 -3.00 18.66
CA MET A 779 -23.95 -4.44 18.34
C MET A 779 -25.25 -4.78 17.56
N GLY A 780 -26.02 -3.77 17.14
CA GLY A 780 -27.35 -4.00 16.59
C GLY A 780 -28.35 -4.46 17.66
N LEU A 781 -29.56 -4.83 17.24
CA LEU A 781 -30.63 -5.24 18.15
C LEU A 781 -30.51 -6.68 18.64
N LYS A 782 -29.91 -7.57 17.83
CA LYS A 782 -29.75 -9.00 18.16
C LYS A 782 -28.30 -9.41 18.41
N GLY A 783 -27.34 -8.48 18.43
CA GLY A 783 -25.92 -8.83 18.48
C GLY A 783 -25.35 -9.35 17.14
N ASN A 784 -26.12 -9.20 16.05
CA ASN A 784 -25.79 -9.72 14.72
C ASN A 784 -24.72 -8.89 13.98
N LYS A 785 -24.17 -7.87 14.63
CA LYS A 785 -23.07 -7.07 14.11
C LYS A 785 -21.82 -7.34 14.93
N VAL A 786 -20.74 -7.72 14.27
CA VAL A 786 -19.43 -7.88 14.89
C VAL A 786 -18.95 -6.53 15.44
N PRO A 787 -18.66 -6.41 16.74
CA PRO A 787 -18.19 -5.16 17.35
C PRO A 787 -16.72 -4.90 17.04
N ASP A 788 -16.39 -3.65 16.69
CA ASP A 788 -15.00 -3.16 16.60
C ASP A 788 -14.71 -2.30 17.85
N ILE A 789 -13.66 -2.64 18.60
CA ILE A 789 -13.25 -1.90 19.80
C ILE A 789 -12.02 -1.06 19.46
N ASP A 790 -12.26 0.23 19.24
CA ASP A 790 -11.22 1.20 18.93
C ASP A 790 -10.66 1.85 20.20
N LEU A 791 -9.34 1.78 20.39
CA LEU A 791 -8.65 2.40 21.51
C LEU A 791 -7.54 3.33 21.01
N ASN A 792 -7.60 4.60 21.42
CA ASN A 792 -6.56 5.58 21.10
C ASN A 792 -5.50 5.59 22.21
N PHE A 793 -4.34 5.00 21.96
CA PHE A 793 -3.16 5.07 22.82
C PHE A 793 -2.29 6.27 22.45
N SER A 794 -1.40 6.67 23.36
CA SER A 794 -0.32 7.58 22.99
C SER A 794 0.57 6.93 21.93
N GLY A 795 1.03 7.71 20.94
CA GLY A 795 2.00 7.24 19.95
C GLY A 795 3.28 6.67 20.59
N GLU A 796 3.69 7.19 21.75
CA GLU A 796 4.84 6.68 22.51
C GLU A 796 4.57 5.32 23.19
N TYR A 797 3.30 4.98 23.45
CA TYR A 797 2.89 3.77 24.18
C TYR A 797 2.36 2.67 23.27
N GLN A 798 1.94 3.01 22.05
CA GLN A 798 1.31 2.09 21.11
C GLN A 798 2.08 0.76 20.95
N SER A 799 3.39 0.79 20.71
CA SER A 799 4.20 -0.42 20.56
C SER A 799 4.32 -1.26 21.84
N LYS A 800 4.10 -0.68 23.03
CA LYS A 800 4.03 -1.43 24.30
C LYS A 800 2.67 -2.11 24.44
N ALA A 801 1.58 -1.43 24.08
CA ALA A 801 0.24 -2.01 24.05
C ALA A 801 0.18 -3.23 23.12
N HIS A 802 0.83 -3.16 21.96
CA HIS A 802 0.91 -4.28 21.02
C HIS A 802 1.68 -5.47 21.58
N ARG A 803 2.85 -5.24 22.19
CA ARG A 803 3.62 -6.29 22.87
C ARG A 803 2.85 -6.94 24.01
N PHE A 804 2.06 -6.17 24.76
CA PHE A 804 1.21 -6.74 25.80
C PHE A 804 0.15 -7.69 25.23
N ILE A 805 -0.41 -7.41 24.05
CA ILE A 805 -1.34 -8.31 23.36
C ILE A 805 -0.61 -9.59 22.90
N GLU A 806 0.60 -9.45 22.36
CA GLU A 806 1.46 -10.59 22.00
C GLU A 806 1.78 -11.46 23.22
N GLU A 807 2.03 -10.88 24.40
CA GLU A 807 2.25 -11.63 25.65
C GLU A 807 1.00 -12.37 26.12
N LEU A 808 -0.20 -11.80 25.92
CA LEU A 808 -1.47 -12.42 26.31
C LEU A 808 -1.83 -13.64 25.45
N PHE A 809 -1.60 -13.56 24.13
CA PHE A 809 -2.03 -14.59 23.17
C PHE A 809 -0.91 -15.49 22.66
N GLY A 810 0.34 -15.04 22.77
CA GLY A 810 1.51 -15.62 22.11
C GLY A 810 1.80 -14.90 20.79
N ALA A 811 3.08 -14.62 20.52
CA ALA A 811 3.53 -13.89 19.33
C ALA A 811 3.15 -14.59 18.01
N GLU A 812 2.99 -15.92 18.00
CA GLU A 812 2.56 -16.69 16.81
C GLU A 812 1.04 -16.64 16.57
N HIS A 813 0.28 -15.99 17.45
CA HIS A 813 -1.18 -15.84 17.36
C HIS A 813 -1.61 -14.38 17.15
N VAL A 814 -0.67 -13.45 17.05
CA VAL A 814 -0.95 -12.02 16.90
C VAL A 814 -0.19 -11.48 15.71
N PHE A 815 -0.93 -10.96 14.73
CA PHE A 815 -0.34 -10.43 13.49
C PHE A 815 -0.84 -9.02 13.24
N ARG A 816 -0.01 -8.16 12.65
CA ARG A 816 -0.51 -6.89 12.13
C ARG A 816 -1.42 -7.13 10.95
N ALA A 817 -2.53 -6.39 10.85
CA ALA A 817 -3.31 -6.41 9.62
C ALA A 817 -2.45 -5.85 8.48
N GLY A 818 -2.26 -6.61 7.41
CA GLY A 818 -1.58 -6.16 6.21
C GLY A 818 -2.40 -5.15 5.42
N THR A 819 -1.71 -4.30 4.65
CA THR A 819 -2.35 -3.40 3.69
C THR A 819 -1.69 -3.55 2.34
N ILE A 820 -2.49 -3.57 1.26
CA ILE A 820 -1.99 -3.58 -0.11
C ILE A 820 -2.02 -2.14 -0.63
N SER A 821 -0.87 -1.61 -1.03
CA SER A 821 -0.74 -0.25 -1.59
C SER A 821 -0.77 -0.31 -3.10
N THR A 822 -1.81 0.27 -3.70
CA THR A 822 -2.02 0.35 -5.15
C THR A 822 -1.69 1.73 -5.70
N LEU A 823 -1.58 1.84 -7.03
CA LEU A 823 -1.45 3.13 -7.71
C LEU A 823 -2.78 3.89 -7.65
N ALA A 824 -2.85 4.93 -6.81
CA ALA A 824 -3.94 5.90 -6.88
C ALA A 824 -3.81 6.78 -8.14
N GLU A 825 -4.92 7.34 -8.63
CA GLU A 825 -4.99 8.11 -9.88
C GLU A 825 -3.88 9.17 -10.04
N LYS A 826 -3.62 9.97 -8.99
CA LYS A 826 -2.54 10.98 -9.03
C LYS A 826 -1.15 10.37 -9.19
N THR A 827 -0.91 9.22 -8.58
CA THR A 827 0.37 8.51 -8.71
C THR A 827 0.48 7.90 -10.09
N ALA A 828 -0.60 7.28 -10.58
CA ALA A 828 -0.67 6.75 -11.95
C ALA A 828 -0.39 7.84 -13.01
N PHE A 829 -0.96 9.04 -12.84
CA PHE A 829 -0.65 10.18 -13.71
C PHE A 829 0.84 10.54 -13.69
N GLY A 830 1.48 10.51 -12.52
CA GLY A 830 2.93 10.68 -12.40
C GLY A 830 3.75 9.60 -13.11
N TYR A 831 3.24 8.37 -13.21
CA TYR A 831 3.86 7.30 -14.02
C TYR A 831 3.75 7.59 -15.51
N VAL A 832 2.63 8.14 -15.99
CA VAL A 832 2.48 8.53 -17.40
C VAL A 832 3.42 9.68 -17.75
N LEU A 833 3.52 10.71 -16.91
CA LEU A 833 4.49 11.80 -17.12
C LEU A 833 5.93 11.29 -17.17
N ARG A 834 6.26 10.32 -16.32
CA ARG A 834 7.59 9.70 -16.31
C ARG A 834 7.87 8.88 -17.57
N TYR A 835 6.84 8.28 -18.17
CA TYR A 835 6.96 7.60 -19.46
C TYR A 835 7.31 8.62 -20.56
N GLU A 836 6.68 9.80 -20.58
CA GLU A 836 7.03 10.89 -21.50
C GLU A 836 8.50 11.31 -21.33
N GLU A 837 8.94 11.52 -20.09
CA GLU A 837 10.34 11.86 -19.76
C GLU A 837 11.34 10.79 -20.23
N ALA A 838 11.01 9.51 -20.01
CA ALA A 838 11.91 8.39 -20.28
C ALA A 838 12.00 8.02 -21.78
N THR A 839 10.94 8.29 -22.54
CA THR A 839 10.84 7.90 -23.96
C THR A 839 10.97 9.08 -24.93
N GLY A 840 10.79 10.32 -24.43
CA GLY A 840 10.75 11.52 -25.26
C GLY A 840 9.44 11.70 -26.05
N VAL A 841 8.44 10.84 -25.84
CA VAL A 841 7.13 10.94 -26.48
C VAL A 841 6.26 11.94 -25.74
N SER A 842 5.62 12.85 -26.47
CA SER A 842 4.59 13.75 -25.92
C SER A 842 3.20 13.16 -26.20
N LEU A 843 2.39 13.06 -25.16
CA LEU A 843 1.01 12.60 -25.20
C LEU A 843 0.07 13.79 -24.97
N GLY A 844 -1.14 13.75 -25.56
CA GLY A 844 -2.19 14.73 -25.25
C GLY A 844 -2.77 14.50 -23.85
N GLU A 845 -3.32 15.54 -23.22
CA GLU A 845 -3.83 15.45 -21.83
C GLU A 845 -4.92 14.38 -21.66
N ALA A 846 -5.86 14.25 -22.61
CA ALA A 846 -6.90 13.21 -22.57
C ALA A 846 -6.30 11.78 -22.61
N GLU A 847 -5.25 11.57 -23.39
CA GLU A 847 -4.56 10.27 -23.44
C GLU A 847 -3.80 10.00 -22.14
N LYS A 848 -3.22 11.02 -21.51
CA LYS A 848 -2.59 10.87 -20.19
C LYS A 848 -3.59 10.46 -19.13
N GLU A 849 -4.77 11.09 -19.11
CA GLU A 849 -5.84 10.73 -18.20
C GLU A 849 -6.35 9.30 -18.43
N ARG A 850 -6.56 8.91 -19.70
CA ARG A 850 -6.97 7.53 -20.06
C ARG A 850 -5.95 6.50 -19.58
N LEU A 851 -4.67 6.68 -19.92
CA LEU A 851 -3.59 5.76 -19.52
C LEU A 851 -3.42 5.71 -18.00
N ALA A 852 -3.50 6.86 -17.32
CA ALA A 852 -3.43 6.92 -15.86
C ALA A 852 -4.59 6.16 -15.20
N LYS A 853 -5.80 6.25 -15.76
CA LYS A 853 -6.96 5.48 -15.28
C LYS A 853 -6.79 3.99 -15.52
N SER A 854 -6.25 3.58 -16.68
CA SER A 854 -6.02 2.16 -17.01
C SER A 854 -4.99 1.47 -16.11
N ILE A 855 -3.98 2.19 -15.62
CA ILE A 855 -2.96 1.64 -14.71
C ILE A 855 -3.28 1.87 -13.23
N ALA A 856 -4.36 2.59 -12.91
CA ALA A 856 -4.79 2.80 -11.53
C ALA A 856 -5.27 1.48 -10.91
N GLY A 857 -5.01 1.29 -9.62
CA GLY A 857 -5.36 0.06 -8.91
C GLY A 857 -4.28 -1.03 -8.95
N VAL A 858 -3.29 -0.94 -9.85
CA VAL A 858 -2.14 -1.86 -9.87
C VAL A 858 -1.40 -1.83 -8.53
N LYS A 859 -1.10 -3.00 -7.98
CA LYS A 859 -0.31 -3.14 -6.75
C LYS A 859 1.10 -2.62 -6.98
N ARG A 860 1.56 -1.79 -6.05
CA ARG A 860 2.95 -1.31 -5.99
C ARG A 860 3.74 -1.95 -4.86
N THR A 861 3.16 -2.02 -3.67
CA THR A 861 3.86 -2.54 -2.47
C THR A 861 2.86 -2.97 -1.39
N THR A 862 3.34 -3.53 -0.30
CA THR A 862 2.54 -3.85 0.90
C THR A 862 2.92 -2.94 2.07
N GLY A 863 2.09 -2.89 3.09
CA GLY A 863 2.29 -2.09 4.29
C GLY A 863 1.58 -2.72 5.49
N GLN A 864 1.42 -1.93 6.55
CA GLN A 864 0.81 -2.38 7.80
C GLN A 864 -0.33 -1.44 8.21
N HIS A 865 -1.37 -2.00 8.81
CA HIS A 865 -2.44 -1.23 9.42
C HIS A 865 -1.88 -0.41 10.59
N PRO A 866 -2.24 0.88 10.74
CA PRO A 866 -1.66 1.76 11.75
C PRO A 866 -1.77 1.26 13.19
N GLY A 867 -2.76 0.43 13.53
CA GLY A 867 -2.91 -0.14 14.87
C GLY A 867 -3.67 -1.46 14.96
N GLY A 868 -4.01 -2.06 13.82
CA GLY A 868 -4.87 -3.24 13.76
C GLY A 868 -4.07 -4.50 13.99
N LEU A 869 -4.45 -5.24 15.04
CA LEU A 869 -3.91 -6.54 15.38
C LEU A 869 -4.97 -7.61 15.13
N MET A 870 -4.64 -8.57 14.29
CA MET A 870 -5.45 -9.76 14.03
C MET A 870 -5.06 -10.84 15.03
N ILE A 871 -6.04 -11.36 15.76
CA ILE A 871 -5.82 -12.39 16.79
C ILE A 871 -6.32 -13.73 16.26
N VAL A 872 -5.41 -14.69 16.13
CA VAL A 872 -5.70 -16.07 15.74
C VAL A 872 -5.98 -16.89 16.99
N PRO A 873 -7.13 -17.58 17.13
CA PRO A 873 -7.41 -18.39 18.30
C PRO A 873 -6.41 -19.55 18.44
N LYS A 874 -6.13 -19.98 19.69
CA LYS A 874 -5.09 -20.99 20.01
C LYS A 874 -5.32 -22.36 19.37
N ASN A 875 -6.56 -22.69 18.99
CA ASN A 875 -6.93 -23.93 18.32
C ASN A 875 -6.80 -23.87 16.79
N TYR A 876 -6.37 -22.73 16.24
CA TYR A 876 -6.11 -22.53 14.81
C TYR A 876 -4.67 -22.07 14.58
N GLU A 877 -4.19 -22.26 13.36
CA GLU A 877 -2.97 -21.63 12.85
C GLU A 877 -3.34 -20.44 11.97
N VAL A 878 -2.44 -19.46 11.81
CA VAL A 878 -2.70 -18.32 10.91
C VAL A 878 -3.01 -18.76 9.47
N TYR A 879 -2.39 -19.87 9.05
CA TYR A 879 -2.57 -20.47 7.72
C TYR A 879 -3.95 -21.12 7.50
N ASP A 880 -4.81 -21.18 8.51
CA ASP A 880 -6.24 -21.50 8.32
C ASP A 880 -7.02 -20.32 7.72
N PHE A 881 -6.44 -19.11 7.73
CA PHE A 881 -7.10 -17.87 7.31
C PHE A 881 -6.31 -17.12 6.23
N THR A 882 -4.99 -16.99 6.40
CA THR A 882 -4.16 -16.15 5.52
C THR A 882 -2.69 -16.53 5.62
N PRO A 883 -1.89 -16.37 4.54
CA PRO A 883 -0.44 -16.32 4.68
C PRO A 883 0.00 -15.10 5.50
N VAL A 884 1.29 -15.06 5.86
CA VAL A 884 1.90 -13.95 6.59
C VAL A 884 3.20 -13.51 5.91
N GLN A 885 3.52 -12.23 5.98
CA GLN A 885 4.69 -11.65 5.31
C GLN A 885 5.30 -10.51 6.14
N HIS A 886 6.50 -10.06 5.74
CA HIS A 886 7.00 -8.76 6.17
C HIS A 886 6.29 -7.62 5.42
N PRO A 887 5.94 -6.51 6.08
CA PRO A 887 5.42 -5.32 5.41
C PRO A 887 6.49 -4.74 4.48
N ALA A 888 6.10 -4.37 3.27
CA ALA A 888 6.99 -3.84 2.23
C ALA A 888 8.21 -4.74 1.91
N ASN A 889 8.14 -6.04 2.23
CA ASN A 889 9.26 -6.98 2.11
C ASN A 889 10.53 -6.52 2.87
N ASP A 890 10.38 -5.79 3.98
CA ASP A 890 11.50 -5.40 4.83
C ASP A 890 11.89 -6.53 5.80
N ARG A 891 12.91 -7.31 5.44
CA ARG A 891 13.43 -8.41 6.27
C ARG A 891 14.04 -7.98 7.61
N HIS A 892 14.22 -6.68 7.87
CA HIS A 892 14.78 -6.17 9.12
C HIS A 892 13.71 -5.85 10.17
N THR A 893 12.43 -5.89 9.79
CA THR A 893 11.34 -5.69 10.73
C THR A 893 10.96 -6.99 11.44
N GLU A 894 10.74 -6.91 12.75
CA GLU A 894 10.18 -8.03 13.53
C GLU A 894 8.66 -8.17 13.31
N ILE A 895 8.04 -7.17 12.67
CA ILE A 895 6.60 -7.13 12.44
C ILE A 895 6.22 -8.13 11.34
N LYS A 896 5.31 -9.05 11.69
CA LYS A 896 4.62 -9.94 10.76
C LYS A 896 3.24 -9.37 10.45
N THR A 897 2.92 -9.22 9.16
CA THR A 897 1.59 -8.80 8.68
C THR A 897 0.83 -9.94 8.04
N THR A 898 -0.50 -9.93 8.11
CA THR A 898 -1.34 -10.79 7.27
C THR A 898 -1.10 -10.47 5.79
N HIS A 899 -1.09 -11.51 4.95
CA HIS A 899 -0.88 -11.36 3.50
C HIS A 899 -2.14 -10.83 2.82
N PHE A 900 -3.30 -11.29 3.29
CA PHE A 900 -4.59 -10.68 2.94
C PHE A 900 -4.80 -9.40 3.74
N ASP A 901 -5.41 -8.41 3.09
CA ASP A 901 -5.84 -7.21 3.78
C ASP A 901 -6.97 -7.53 4.77
N TYR A 902 -7.18 -6.60 5.71
CA TYR A 902 -8.22 -6.73 6.72
C TYR A 902 -9.61 -6.95 6.12
N ASN A 903 -9.97 -6.25 5.04
CA ASN A 903 -11.32 -6.33 4.46
C ASN A 903 -11.63 -7.75 3.99
N SER A 904 -10.61 -8.48 3.54
CA SER A 904 -10.74 -9.87 3.09
C SER A 904 -11.01 -10.86 4.24
N ILE A 905 -10.53 -10.59 5.45
CA ILE A 905 -10.58 -11.54 6.60
C ILE A 905 -11.36 -11.01 7.81
N HIS A 906 -12.04 -9.87 7.70
CA HIS A 906 -12.73 -9.22 8.81
C HIS A 906 -13.91 -10.02 9.38
N GLU A 907 -14.46 -10.96 8.62
CA GLU A 907 -15.54 -11.85 9.05
C GLU A 907 -15.03 -13.11 9.75
N ASP A 908 -13.73 -13.41 9.64
CA ASP A 908 -13.13 -14.66 10.11
C ASP A 908 -12.35 -14.48 11.42
N LEU A 909 -11.64 -13.36 11.54
CA LEU A 909 -10.77 -13.09 12.69
C LEU A 909 -11.14 -11.80 13.39
N VAL A 910 -10.92 -11.78 14.70
CA VAL A 910 -11.10 -10.56 15.48
C VAL A 910 -9.89 -9.64 15.30
N LYS A 911 -10.20 -8.37 15.02
CA LYS A 911 -9.26 -7.26 15.06
C LYS A 911 -9.37 -6.49 16.38
N ILE A 912 -8.24 -6.11 16.95
CA ILE A 912 -8.16 -5.06 17.98
C ILE A 912 -7.39 -3.87 17.41
N ASP A 913 -8.05 -2.71 17.37
CA ASP A 913 -7.44 -1.47 16.93
C ASP A 913 -6.84 -0.70 18.11
N ALA A 914 -5.56 -0.99 18.38
CA ALA A 914 -4.73 -0.23 19.31
C ALA A 914 -3.98 0.86 18.52
N LEU A 915 -4.65 1.99 18.33
CA LEU A 915 -4.19 3.09 17.47
C LEU A 915 -3.31 4.08 18.23
N GLY A 916 -2.24 4.55 17.59
CA GLY A 916 -1.48 5.70 18.05
C GLY A 916 -2.24 6.98 17.72
N HIS A 917 -2.47 7.83 18.72
CA HIS A 917 -3.14 9.11 18.56
C HIS A 917 -2.39 10.22 19.30
N ASP A 918 -2.45 11.43 18.75
CA ASP A 918 -1.78 12.60 19.33
C ASP A 918 -2.46 13.02 20.64
N ASP A 919 -3.79 12.97 20.72
CA ASP A 919 -4.50 13.50 21.88
C ASP A 919 -4.09 12.87 23.22
N PRO A 920 -3.99 11.53 23.39
CA PRO A 920 -3.44 10.95 24.60
C PRO A 920 -2.00 11.39 24.89
N THR A 921 -1.17 11.53 23.85
CA THR A 921 0.21 12.02 23.95
C THR A 921 0.24 13.48 24.43
N PHE A 922 -0.63 14.31 23.87
CA PHE A 922 -0.80 15.72 24.21
C PHE A 922 -1.24 15.89 25.66
N MET A 923 -2.21 15.08 26.10
CA MET A 923 -2.70 15.10 27.47
C MET A 923 -1.67 14.58 28.47
N ARG A 924 -0.93 13.52 28.12
CA ARG A 924 0.18 13.02 28.94
C ARG A 924 1.26 14.09 29.11
N PHE A 925 1.64 14.76 28.02
CA PHE A 925 2.59 15.85 28.05
C PHE A 925 2.15 16.98 28.99
N ILE A 926 0.89 17.42 28.86
CA ILE A 926 0.33 18.46 29.73
C ILE A 926 0.27 18.01 31.19
N GLN A 927 -0.11 16.77 31.46
CA GLN A 927 -0.12 16.21 32.82
C GLN A 927 1.30 16.18 33.40
N ASP A 928 2.32 15.83 32.62
CA ASP A 928 3.71 15.86 33.06
C ASP A 928 4.20 17.28 33.37
N CYS A 929 3.78 18.28 32.57
CA CYS A 929 4.09 19.69 32.82
C CYS A 929 3.34 20.30 34.01
N THR A 930 2.06 19.97 34.20
CA THR A 930 1.18 20.67 35.17
C THR A 930 0.95 19.88 36.45
N ARG A 931 1.21 18.56 36.45
CA ARG A 931 0.83 17.59 37.49
C ARG A 931 -0.68 17.50 37.77
N VAL A 932 -1.51 18.11 36.93
CA VAL A 932 -2.97 18.04 37.03
C VAL A 932 -3.48 16.82 36.29
N ASN A 933 -4.32 16.00 36.92
CA ASN A 933 -4.93 14.84 36.28
C ASN A 933 -6.04 15.28 35.29
N PRO A 934 -5.88 15.02 33.97
CA PRO A 934 -6.89 15.37 32.96
C PRO A 934 -8.29 14.81 33.19
N LEU A 935 -8.38 13.66 33.86
CA LEU A 935 -9.66 12.97 34.10
C LEU A 935 -10.52 13.66 35.15
N THR A 936 -9.93 14.57 35.94
CA THR A 936 -10.63 15.33 36.98
C THR A 936 -11.21 16.65 36.49
N ILE A 937 -10.99 17.01 35.22
CA ILE A 937 -11.45 18.29 34.65
C ILE A 937 -12.97 18.29 34.50
N PRO A 938 -13.69 19.32 35.00
CA PRO A 938 -15.13 19.44 34.85
C PRO A 938 -15.50 19.77 33.39
N MET A 939 -16.52 19.08 32.86
CA MET A 939 -16.96 19.20 31.45
C MET A 939 -18.00 20.31 31.22
N ASP A 940 -18.24 21.15 32.22
CA ASP A 940 -19.27 22.19 32.25
C ASP A 940 -18.71 23.59 32.58
N ASP A 941 -17.38 23.76 32.54
CA ASP A 941 -16.74 25.07 32.77
C ASP A 941 -17.22 26.09 31.73
N ARG A 942 -17.95 27.11 32.20
CA ARG A 942 -18.56 28.12 31.34
C ARG A 942 -17.55 28.94 30.54
N LYS A 943 -16.37 29.24 31.11
CA LYS A 943 -15.34 30.00 30.41
C LYS A 943 -14.70 29.18 29.29
N VAL A 944 -14.63 27.85 29.47
CA VAL A 944 -14.19 26.92 28.42
C VAL A 944 -15.24 26.83 27.31
N ILE A 945 -16.53 26.72 27.62
CA ILE A 945 -17.59 26.78 26.59
C ILE A 945 -17.54 28.10 25.81
N ASP A 946 -17.38 29.23 26.51
CA ASP A 946 -17.30 30.54 25.88
C ASP A 946 -16.08 30.68 24.93
N LEU A 947 -15.03 29.84 25.09
CA LEU A 947 -13.86 29.78 24.20
C LEU A 947 -14.26 29.34 22.77
N PHE A 948 -15.21 28.41 22.67
CA PHE A 948 -15.71 27.91 21.39
C PHE A 948 -16.56 28.96 20.65
N SER A 949 -17.04 29.98 21.37
CA SER A 949 -17.88 31.05 20.82
C SER A 949 -17.16 32.39 20.65
N GLY A 950 -15.92 32.55 21.12
CA GLY A 950 -15.17 33.79 20.94
C GLY A 950 -13.80 33.88 21.60
N LEU A 951 -13.10 34.99 21.33
CA LEU A 951 -11.74 35.27 21.85
C LEU A 951 -11.69 35.92 23.24
N ARG A 952 -12.86 36.29 23.80
CA ARG A 952 -12.94 37.01 25.09
C ARG A 952 -12.25 36.27 26.24
N PRO A 953 -12.41 34.94 26.42
CA PRO A 953 -11.72 34.21 27.50
C PRO A 953 -10.19 34.28 27.40
N LEU A 954 -9.64 34.40 26.20
CA LEU A 954 -8.20 34.53 25.95
C LEU A 954 -7.67 35.96 26.13
N LYS A 955 -8.56 36.93 26.39
CA LYS A 955 -8.25 38.37 26.46
C LYS A 955 -7.66 38.95 25.16
N ILE A 956 -8.00 38.36 24.01
CA ILE A 956 -7.59 38.83 22.69
C ILE A 956 -8.75 39.60 22.04
N ARG A 957 -8.46 40.73 21.40
CA ARG A 957 -9.46 41.53 20.67
C ARG A 957 -9.67 40.96 19.26
N LYS A 958 -10.91 41.05 18.78
CA LYS A 958 -11.28 40.64 17.41
C LYS A 958 -10.41 41.37 16.38
N GLY A 959 -9.91 40.64 15.38
CA GLY A 959 -9.07 41.19 14.31
C GLY A 959 -7.59 41.36 14.65
N GLN A 960 -7.14 40.99 15.85
CA GLN A 960 -5.69 40.93 16.14
C GLN A 960 -4.99 39.74 15.47
N ILE A 961 -5.73 38.64 15.27
CA ILE A 961 -5.32 37.48 14.47
C ILE A 961 -6.19 37.50 13.19
N PRO A 962 -5.62 37.53 11.99
CA PRO A 962 -6.37 37.53 10.73
C PRO A 962 -7.30 36.31 10.61
N ASP A 963 -8.54 36.51 10.16
CA ASP A 963 -9.53 35.46 9.91
C ASP A 963 -9.92 34.55 11.11
N VAL A 964 -9.50 34.90 12.34
CA VAL A 964 -9.81 34.13 13.56
C VAL A 964 -10.77 34.89 14.49
N GLU A 965 -11.90 34.26 14.82
CA GLU A 965 -12.93 34.83 15.71
C GLU A 965 -13.26 33.98 16.94
N THR A 966 -12.82 32.71 16.98
CA THR A 966 -13.02 31.77 18.08
C THR A 966 -11.70 31.47 18.80
N GLY A 967 -11.77 31.05 20.06
CA GLY A 967 -10.59 30.72 20.87
C GLY A 967 -10.07 29.28 20.69
N THR A 968 -10.43 28.58 19.62
CA THR A 968 -10.21 27.12 19.47
C THR A 968 -8.95 26.74 18.70
N LEU A 969 -8.07 27.69 18.37
CA LEU A 969 -6.76 27.40 17.76
C LEU A 969 -5.98 26.33 18.52
N GLY A 970 -5.49 25.31 17.80
CA GLY A 970 -4.76 24.18 18.39
C GLY A 970 -5.58 23.23 19.27
N VAL A 971 -6.89 23.46 19.45
CA VAL A 971 -7.79 22.49 20.08
C VAL A 971 -8.13 21.40 19.05
N PRO A 972 -7.99 20.10 19.38
CA PRO A 972 -8.36 18.99 18.50
C PRO A 972 -9.79 19.13 17.97
N GLU A 973 -10.02 18.76 16.72
CA GLU A 973 -11.24 18.98 15.92
C GLU A 973 -11.61 20.46 15.68
N PHE A 974 -11.77 21.21 16.75
CA PHE A 974 -12.32 22.57 16.74
C PHE A 974 -11.35 23.65 16.25
N GLY A 975 -10.07 23.32 16.05
CA GLY A 975 -9.05 24.25 15.60
C GLY A 975 -8.97 24.47 14.09
N THR A 976 -9.62 23.62 13.29
CA THR A 976 -9.58 23.69 11.82
C THR A 976 -10.30 24.95 11.31
N SER A 977 -9.91 25.46 10.13
CA SER A 977 -10.60 26.61 9.50
C SER A 977 -12.09 26.33 9.28
N PHE A 978 -12.43 25.12 8.83
CA PHE A 978 -13.80 24.67 8.60
C PHE A 978 -14.65 24.68 9.87
N VAL A 979 -14.20 24.01 10.94
CA VAL A 979 -14.97 23.93 12.20
C VAL A 979 -15.04 25.29 12.89
N ARG A 980 -13.97 26.12 12.82
CA ARG A 980 -14.03 27.51 13.31
C ARG A 980 -15.09 28.34 12.58
N GLY A 981 -15.26 28.12 11.27
CA GLY A 981 -16.36 28.70 10.50
C GLY A 981 -17.72 28.29 11.04
N MET A 982 -17.92 26.99 11.30
CA MET A 982 -19.16 26.47 11.91
C MET A 982 -19.41 27.06 13.29
N LEU A 983 -18.40 27.12 14.16
CA LEU A 983 -18.49 27.69 15.50
C LEU A 983 -18.89 29.17 15.48
N LYS A 984 -18.35 29.94 14.53
CA LYS A 984 -18.69 31.35 14.33
C LYS A 984 -20.17 31.54 13.97
N GLU A 985 -20.70 30.65 13.13
CA GLU A 985 -22.10 30.69 12.68
C GLU A 985 -23.07 30.18 13.76
N THR A 986 -22.69 29.13 14.50
CA THR A 986 -23.58 28.42 15.44
C THR A 986 -23.53 28.92 16.89
N LYS A 987 -22.38 29.43 17.35
CA LYS A 987 -22.13 29.93 18.72
C LYS A 987 -22.66 28.99 19.83
N PRO A 988 -22.03 27.81 19.99
CA PRO A 988 -22.49 26.80 20.94
C PRO A 988 -22.56 27.33 22.37
N LYS A 989 -23.58 26.90 23.12
CA LYS A 989 -23.85 27.33 24.49
C LYS A 989 -23.74 26.21 25.51
N SER A 990 -23.66 24.96 25.08
CA SER A 990 -23.69 23.75 25.92
C SER A 990 -22.66 22.72 25.45
N PHE A 991 -22.40 21.70 26.26
CA PHE A 991 -21.58 20.56 25.86
C PHE A 991 -22.28 19.77 24.74
N ALA A 992 -23.61 19.57 24.83
CA ALA A 992 -24.37 18.93 23.77
C ALA A 992 -24.26 19.66 22.41
N ASP A 993 -24.21 21.00 22.40
CA ASP A 993 -24.01 21.76 21.16
C ASP A 993 -22.64 21.43 20.54
N LEU A 994 -21.58 21.31 21.36
CA LEU A 994 -20.25 20.94 20.88
C LEU A 994 -20.24 19.53 20.29
N VAL A 995 -20.92 18.57 20.93
CA VAL A 995 -21.08 17.20 20.40
C VAL A 995 -21.78 17.22 19.05
N ARG A 996 -22.81 18.05 18.88
CA ARG A 996 -23.54 18.18 17.61
C ARG A 996 -22.69 18.83 16.53
N ILE A 997 -21.92 19.87 16.87
CA ILE A 997 -20.97 20.49 15.93
C ILE A 997 -19.90 19.48 15.51
N SER A 998 -19.39 18.68 16.44
CA SER A 998 -18.46 17.59 16.14
C SER A 998 -19.11 16.49 15.28
N GLY A 999 -20.41 16.23 15.38
CA GLY A 999 -21.08 15.35 14.43
C GLY A 999 -21.18 15.97 13.03
N LEU A 1000 -21.60 17.25 12.97
CA LEU A 1000 -21.83 17.98 11.73
C LEU A 1000 -20.55 18.31 10.95
N SER A 1001 -19.40 18.39 11.62
CA SER A 1001 -18.13 18.73 10.96
C SER A 1001 -17.48 17.56 10.23
N HIS A 1002 -18.03 16.35 10.35
CA HIS A 1002 -17.49 15.14 9.73
C HIS A 1002 -18.52 14.51 8.79
N GLY A 1003 -18.10 14.26 7.56
CA GLY A 1003 -18.93 13.68 6.51
C GLY A 1003 -19.32 14.67 5.43
N THR A 1004 -19.22 14.23 4.17
CA THR A 1004 -19.64 15.00 3.00
C THR A 1004 -21.16 15.20 3.02
N ASP A 1005 -21.60 16.40 2.67
CA ASP A 1005 -23.01 16.81 2.62
C ASP A 1005 -23.78 16.69 3.95
N VAL A 1006 -23.08 16.77 5.10
CA VAL A 1006 -23.71 16.83 6.43
C VAL A 1006 -23.97 18.29 6.84
N TRP A 1007 -22.94 19.14 6.77
CA TRP A 1007 -23.04 20.57 7.04
C TRP A 1007 -23.31 21.40 5.78
N LEU A 1008 -22.33 21.44 4.85
CA LEU A 1008 -22.47 22.14 3.56
C LEU A 1008 -23.57 21.47 2.72
N ASN A 1009 -24.35 22.28 1.99
CA ASN A 1009 -25.48 21.84 1.15
C ASN A 1009 -26.62 21.12 1.90
N ASN A 1010 -26.59 21.13 3.24
CA ASN A 1010 -27.55 20.41 4.10
C ASN A 1010 -27.86 21.20 5.38
N SER A 1011 -27.32 20.80 6.53
CA SER A 1011 -27.71 21.35 7.84
C SER A 1011 -27.43 22.84 8.00
N ARG A 1012 -26.37 23.35 7.35
CA ARG A 1012 -26.00 24.78 7.41
C ARG A 1012 -27.14 25.68 6.96
N ASP A 1013 -27.74 25.38 5.81
CA ASP A 1013 -28.79 26.23 5.23
C ASP A 1013 -30.10 26.13 6.02
N LEU A 1014 -30.38 24.98 6.64
CA LEU A 1014 -31.52 24.82 7.54
C LEU A 1014 -31.38 25.70 8.78
N ILE A 1015 -30.17 25.77 9.35
CA ILE A 1015 -29.88 26.54 10.57
C ILE A 1015 -29.80 28.05 10.26
N ILE A 1016 -29.06 28.46 9.23
CA ILE A 1016 -28.87 29.87 8.90
C ILE A 1016 -30.17 30.54 8.46
N ASN A 1017 -31.03 29.82 7.73
CA ASN A 1017 -32.34 30.34 7.32
C ASN A 1017 -33.40 30.25 8.43
N GLY A 1018 -33.03 29.80 9.64
CA GLY A 1018 -33.94 29.69 10.78
C GLY A 1018 -35.06 28.67 10.63
N LYS A 1019 -34.93 27.70 9.72
CA LYS A 1019 -35.93 26.65 9.48
C LYS A 1019 -35.93 25.59 10.59
N VAL A 1020 -34.75 25.28 11.14
CA VAL A 1020 -34.54 24.23 12.15
C VAL A 1020 -33.48 24.71 13.15
N ALA A 1021 -33.67 24.42 14.45
CA ALA A 1021 -32.67 24.78 15.47
C ALA A 1021 -31.45 23.83 15.43
N LEU A 1022 -30.29 24.28 15.92
CA LEU A 1022 -29.10 23.43 16.02
C LEU A 1022 -29.39 22.15 16.83
N SER A 1023 -30.25 22.22 17.85
CA SER A 1023 -30.65 21.07 18.68
C SER A 1023 -31.50 20.01 17.96
N GLU A 1024 -32.03 20.32 16.78
CA GLU A 1024 -33.00 19.48 16.07
C GLU A 1024 -32.44 18.82 14.80
N VAL A 1025 -31.38 19.37 14.19
CA VAL A 1025 -30.77 18.79 12.98
C VAL A 1025 -30.21 17.37 13.16
N ILE A 1026 -29.90 16.67 12.07
CA ILE A 1026 -29.25 15.36 12.14
C ILE A 1026 -27.74 15.58 12.29
N ALA A 1027 -27.20 15.38 13.49
CA ALA A 1027 -25.77 15.57 13.75
C ALA A 1027 -25.01 14.24 13.87
N CYS A 1028 -25.65 13.23 14.45
CA CYS A 1028 -25.10 11.89 14.61
C CYS A 1028 -26.10 10.85 14.11
N ARG A 1029 -25.62 9.66 13.72
CA ARG A 1029 -26.51 8.59 13.24
C ARG A 1029 -27.52 8.15 14.30
N ASP A 1030 -27.12 8.17 15.57
CA ASP A 1030 -27.98 7.86 16.71
C ASP A 1030 -29.22 8.77 16.78
N ASP A 1031 -29.11 10.03 16.31
CA ASP A 1031 -30.24 10.97 16.29
C ASP A 1031 -31.38 10.45 15.39
N ILE A 1032 -31.03 9.78 14.28
CA ILE A 1032 -32.00 9.17 13.35
C ILE A 1032 -32.77 8.06 14.06
N MET A 1033 -32.05 7.13 14.68
CA MET A 1033 -32.68 6.00 15.36
C MET A 1033 -33.56 6.46 16.52
N ILE A 1034 -33.06 7.38 17.35
CA ILE A 1034 -33.81 7.90 18.51
C ILE A 1034 -35.07 8.64 18.08
N ASP A 1035 -34.99 9.53 17.08
CA ASP A 1035 -36.14 10.32 16.63
C ASP A 1035 -37.21 9.43 15.97
N LEU A 1036 -36.81 8.45 15.15
CA LEU A 1036 -37.73 7.52 14.52
C LEU A 1036 -38.45 6.61 15.53
N ILE A 1037 -37.73 6.10 16.54
CA ILE A 1037 -38.34 5.32 17.62
C ILE A 1037 -39.31 6.19 18.43
N ARG A 1038 -38.95 7.45 18.73
CA ARG A 1038 -39.82 8.40 19.42
C ARG A 1038 -41.12 8.68 18.65
N ARG A 1039 -41.07 8.64 17.31
CA ARG A 1039 -42.24 8.79 16.42
C ARG A 1039 -43.02 7.48 16.20
N GLY A 1040 -42.62 6.38 16.84
CA GLY A 1040 -43.34 5.11 16.81
C GLY A 1040 -43.04 4.23 15.60
N LEU A 1041 -41.84 4.32 15.02
CA LEU A 1041 -41.29 3.27 14.16
C LEU A 1041 -40.75 2.12 15.01
N GLU A 1042 -40.85 0.89 14.48
CA GLU A 1042 -40.24 -0.27 15.11
C GLU A 1042 -38.71 -0.12 15.19
N PRO A 1043 -38.07 -0.49 16.30
CA PRO A 1043 -36.63 -0.31 16.50
C PRO A 1043 -35.76 -0.91 15.38
N MET A 1044 -36.17 -2.05 14.81
CA MET A 1044 -35.42 -2.70 13.72
C MET A 1044 -35.47 -1.88 12.42
N GLN A 1045 -36.60 -1.27 12.11
CA GLN A 1045 -36.75 -0.40 10.95
C GLN A 1045 -35.93 0.88 11.14
N ALA A 1046 -36.02 1.50 12.31
CA ALA A 1046 -35.23 2.68 12.66
C ALA A 1046 -33.71 2.41 12.58
N PHE A 1047 -33.25 1.25 13.07
CA PHE A 1047 -31.86 0.83 12.97
C PHE A 1047 -31.40 0.64 11.51
N SER A 1048 -32.23 -0.02 10.69
CA SER A 1048 -31.92 -0.23 9.26
C SER A 1048 -31.77 1.09 8.51
N ILE A 1049 -32.71 2.02 8.71
CA ILE A 1049 -32.68 3.35 8.10
C ILE A 1049 -31.43 4.11 8.54
N MET A 1050 -31.12 4.13 9.84
CA MET A 1050 -29.90 4.74 10.37
C MET A 1050 -28.63 4.19 9.70
N GLU A 1051 -28.48 2.87 9.61
CA GLU A 1051 -27.31 2.24 9.02
C GLU A 1051 -27.21 2.44 7.50
N ARG A 1052 -28.34 2.61 6.81
CA ARG A 1052 -28.38 2.94 5.37
C ARG A 1052 -27.93 4.37 5.11
N VAL A 1053 -28.53 5.34 5.81
CA VAL A 1053 -28.23 6.77 5.66
C VAL A 1053 -26.78 7.07 6.03
N ARG A 1054 -26.26 6.51 7.14
CA ARG A 1054 -24.86 6.76 7.54
C ARG A 1054 -23.83 6.23 6.54
N LYS A 1055 -24.21 5.32 5.64
CA LYS A 1055 -23.37 4.77 4.57
C LYS A 1055 -23.57 5.48 3.22
N GLY A 1056 -24.34 6.56 3.18
CA GLY A 1056 -24.58 7.33 1.95
C GLY A 1056 -25.49 6.65 0.95
N LYS A 1057 -26.25 5.63 1.38
CA LYS A 1057 -27.16 4.85 0.51
C LYS A 1057 -28.56 5.47 0.38
N GLY A 1058 -28.76 6.68 0.87
CA GLY A 1058 -30.03 7.40 0.86
C GLY A 1058 -31.16 6.65 1.56
N LEU A 1059 -32.40 6.93 1.14
CA LEU A 1059 -33.63 6.27 1.58
C LEU A 1059 -34.26 5.50 0.41
N SER A 1060 -34.89 4.36 0.68
CA SER A 1060 -35.75 3.68 -0.31
C SER A 1060 -37.13 4.35 -0.40
N GLY A 1061 -37.84 4.14 -1.52
CA GLY A 1061 -39.21 4.68 -1.68
C GLY A 1061 -40.19 4.17 -0.62
N GLU A 1062 -40.01 2.93 -0.14
CA GLU A 1062 -40.82 2.36 0.95
C GLU A 1062 -40.49 2.99 2.32
N GLU A 1063 -39.20 3.20 2.61
CA GLU A 1063 -38.74 3.84 3.84
C GLU A 1063 -39.26 5.28 3.93
N GLU A 1064 -39.22 6.02 2.83
CA GLU A 1064 -39.76 7.40 2.79
C GLU A 1064 -41.24 7.46 3.05
N LYS A 1065 -42.02 6.56 2.44
CA LYS A 1065 -43.47 6.49 2.66
C LYS A 1065 -43.77 6.20 4.13
N LEU A 1066 -43.08 5.22 4.72
CA LEU A 1066 -43.22 4.87 6.13
C LEU A 1066 -42.87 6.05 7.05
N MET A 1067 -41.77 6.75 6.78
CA MET A 1067 -41.35 7.91 7.57
C MET A 1067 -42.39 9.06 7.46
N LYS A 1068 -42.96 9.29 6.27
CA LYS A 1068 -44.05 10.28 6.08
C LYS A 1068 -45.31 9.90 6.84
N GLU A 1069 -45.73 8.63 6.80
CA GLU A 1069 -46.88 8.11 7.55
C GLU A 1069 -46.73 8.29 9.07
N LYS A 1070 -45.50 8.26 9.58
CA LYS A 1070 -45.15 8.48 10.99
C LYS A 1070 -44.86 9.95 11.33
N GLY A 1071 -45.16 10.86 10.42
CA GLY A 1071 -45.07 12.31 10.65
C GLY A 1071 -43.63 12.84 10.71
N VAL A 1072 -42.69 12.22 10.00
CA VAL A 1072 -41.34 12.77 9.80
C VAL A 1072 -41.41 13.94 8.80
N PRO A 1073 -40.84 15.12 9.10
CA PRO A 1073 -40.92 16.28 8.23
C PRO A 1073 -40.05 16.16 6.98
N GLU A 1074 -40.43 16.82 5.88
CA GLU A 1074 -39.73 16.70 4.59
C GLU A 1074 -38.26 17.14 4.64
N TRP A 1075 -37.91 18.14 5.46
CA TRP A 1075 -36.51 18.56 5.62
C TRP A 1075 -35.63 17.42 6.17
N PHE A 1076 -36.19 16.56 7.02
CA PHE A 1076 -35.47 15.44 7.63
C PHE A 1076 -35.20 14.35 6.58
N LEU A 1077 -36.19 14.10 5.71
CA LEU A 1077 -36.07 13.17 4.57
C LEU A 1077 -35.02 13.67 3.57
N GLU A 1078 -35.08 14.95 3.20
CA GLU A 1078 -34.11 15.58 2.31
C GLU A 1078 -32.69 15.50 2.88
N SER A 1079 -32.53 15.74 4.19
CA SER A 1079 -31.25 15.61 4.87
C SER A 1079 -30.71 14.18 4.81
N CYS A 1080 -31.56 13.17 5.06
CA CYS A 1080 -31.19 11.75 4.95
C CYS A 1080 -30.77 11.33 3.54
N ARG A 1081 -31.34 11.93 2.47
CA ARG A 1081 -30.93 11.66 1.08
C ARG A 1081 -29.54 12.21 0.76
N LYS A 1082 -29.18 13.34 1.37
CA LYS A 1082 -27.93 14.08 1.09
C LYS A 1082 -26.72 13.48 1.79
N ILE A 1083 -26.87 13.07 3.05
CA ILE A 1083 -25.78 12.58 3.90
C ILE A 1083 -25.04 11.43 3.21
N LYS A 1084 -23.73 11.60 2.97
CA LYS A 1084 -22.86 10.55 2.43
C LYS A 1084 -22.22 9.70 3.52
N TYR A 1085 -21.99 10.28 4.68
CA TYR A 1085 -21.40 9.61 5.83
C TYR A 1085 -21.77 10.33 7.13
N LEU A 1086 -21.98 9.61 8.24
CA LEU A 1086 -22.37 10.20 9.52
C LEU A 1086 -21.75 9.47 10.72
N PHE A 1087 -21.26 10.24 11.70
CA PHE A 1087 -20.60 9.72 12.91
C PHE A 1087 -21.57 9.13 13.96
N PRO A 1088 -21.12 8.13 14.76
CA PRO A 1088 -21.79 7.75 16.00
C PRO A 1088 -21.61 8.83 17.08
N LYS A 1089 -22.66 9.06 17.86
CA LYS A 1089 -22.67 10.04 18.96
C LYS A 1089 -21.63 9.73 20.03
N ALA A 1090 -21.39 8.44 20.32
CA ALA A 1090 -20.35 8.00 21.24
C ALA A 1090 -18.95 8.50 20.85
N HIS A 1091 -18.62 8.46 19.57
CA HIS A 1091 -17.35 8.95 19.04
C HIS A 1091 -17.26 10.47 19.17
N ALA A 1092 -18.32 11.19 18.77
CA ALA A 1092 -18.37 12.65 18.93
C ALA A 1092 -18.19 13.06 20.41
N VAL A 1093 -18.88 12.42 21.36
CA VAL A 1093 -18.72 12.71 22.80
C VAL A 1093 -17.29 12.48 23.28
N ALA A 1094 -16.64 11.40 22.86
CA ALA A 1094 -15.26 11.10 23.25
C ALA A 1094 -14.28 12.19 22.76
N TYR A 1095 -14.38 12.57 21.49
CA TYR A 1095 -13.54 13.61 20.89
C TYR A 1095 -13.82 15.00 21.47
N VAL A 1096 -15.09 15.34 21.70
CA VAL A 1096 -15.46 16.60 22.37
C VAL A 1096 -14.95 16.63 23.81
N SER A 1097 -15.04 15.53 24.56
CA SER A 1097 -14.49 15.45 25.92
C SER A 1097 -12.98 15.73 25.94
N MET A 1098 -12.26 15.21 24.94
CA MET A 1098 -10.83 15.45 24.79
C MET A 1098 -10.52 16.90 24.39
N GLY A 1099 -11.20 17.42 23.37
CA GLY A 1099 -11.08 18.82 22.93
C GLY A 1099 -11.42 19.80 24.05
N PHE A 1100 -12.42 19.49 24.88
CA PHE A 1100 -12.80 20.28 26.05
C PHE A 1100 -11.69 20.32 27.11
N ARG A 1101 -11.08 19.17 27.42
CA ARG A 1101 -9.92 19.11 28.34
C ARG A 1101 -8.75 19.93 27.81
N VAL A 1102 -8.43 19.80 26.53
CA VAL A 1102 -7.37 20.60 25.89
C VAL A 1102 -7.69 22.09 25.97
N ALA A 1103 -8.94 22.49 25.71
CA ALA A 1103 -9.40 23.86 25.84
C ALA A 1103 -9.31 24.40 27.29
N TYR A 1104 -9.60 23.55 28.29
CA TYR A 1104 -9.39 23.87 29.70
C TYR A 1104 -7.92 24.21 29.99
N PHE A 1105 -6.99 23.36 29.57
CA PHE A 1105 -5.56 23.60 29.75
C PHE A 1105 -5.07 24.80 28.95
N LYS A 1106 -5.59 25.03 27.74
CA LYS A 1106 -5.32 26.24 26.97
C LYS A 1106 -5.69 27.52 27.73
N LEU A 1107 -6.80 27.50 28.45
CA LEU A 1107 -7.28 28.65 29.22
C LEU A 1107 -6.49 28.84 30.53
N TYR A 1108 -6.36 27.79 31.33
CA TYR A 1108 -5.83 27.86 32.70
C TYR A 1108 -4.32 27.56 32.83
N HIS A 1109 -3.74 26.78 31.90
CA HIS A 1109 -2.32 26.41 31.85
C HIS A 1109 -1.71 26.66 30.45
N PRO A 1110 -1.74 27.91 29.95
CA PRO A 1110 -1.44 28.23 28.56
C PRO A 1110 -0.05 27.79 28.08
N LEU A 1111 1.00 27.99 28.88
CA LEU A 1111 2.37 27.59 28.48
C LEU A 1111 2.52 26.07 28.31
N ALA A 1112 1.84 25.27 29.13
CA ALA A 1112 1.82 23.81 28.97
C ALA A 1112 1.10 23.40 27.69
N PHE A 1113 -0.03 24.05 27.37
CA PHE A 1113 -0.75 23.85 26.12
C PHE A 1113 0.11 24.19 24.90
N TYR A 1114 0.72 25.38 24.86
CA TYR A 1114 1.54 25.80 23.73
C TYR A 1114 2.80 24.95 23.59
N SER A 1115 3.45 24.60 24.70
CA SER A 1115 4.59 23.66 24.71
C SER A 1115 4.22 22.31 24.09
N ALA A 1116 3.09 21.72 24.49
CA ALA A 1116 2.58 20.48 23.92
C ALA A 1116 2.26 20.63 22.42
N PHE A 1117 1.58 21.71 22.03
CA PHE A 1117 1.21 21.99 20.65
C PHE A 1117 2.42 22.11 19.72
N PHE A 1118 3.40 22.96 20.05
CA PHE A 1118 4.55 23.15 19.17
C PHE A 1118 5.48 21.94 19.13
N THR A 1119 5.51 21.15 20.21
CA THR A 1119 6.26 19.89 20.26
C THR A 1119 5.65 18.83 19.34
N ILE A 1120 4.33 18.60 19.44
CA ILE A 1120 3.66 17.47 18.77
C ILE A 1120 3.15 17.84 17.37
N LYS A 1121 2.58 19.04 17.20
CA LYS A 1121 1.90 19.47 15.96
C LYS A 1121 2.62 20.62 15.23
N GLY A 1122 3.67 21.20 15.81
CA GLY A 1122 4.42 22.34 15.25
C GLY A 1122 5.55 21.96 14.28
N TRP A 1123 5.29 21.09 13.30
CA TRP A 1123 6.33 20.63 12.35
C TRP A 1123 6.81 21.75 11.43
N ASP A 1124 5.89 22.55 10.88
CA ASP A 1124 6.17 23.66 9.97
C ASP A 1124 6.48 24.99 10.70
N PHE A 1125 7.27 24.92 11.77
CA PHE A 1125 7.61 26.09 12.59
C PHE A 1125 8.75 26.91 11.96
N ASP A 1126 8.51 28.20 11.65
CA ASP A 1126 9.51 29.10 11.06
C ASP A 1126 10.18 30.01 12.10
N LEU A 1127 11.43 29.71 12.44
CA LEU A 1127 12.23 30.49 13.38
C LEU A 1127 12.47 31.93 12.89
N SER A 1128 12.62 32.13 11.57
CA SER A 1128 12.98 33.42 10.99
C SER A 1128 11.87 34.47 11.09
N VAL A 1129 10.63 34.00 11.25
CA VAL A 1129 9.44 34.82 11.42
C VAL A 1129 9.08 34.94 12.90
N VAL A 1130 8.97 33.82 13.62
CA VAL A 1130 8.44 33.81 15.00
C VAL A 1130 9.35 34.57 15.97
N LEU A 1131 10.67 34.49 15.81
CA LEU A 1131 11.62 35.21 16.70
C LEU A 1131 11.61 36.74 16.50
N LYS A 1132 11.05 37.26 15.41
CA LYS A 1132 10.95 38.71 15.16
C LYS A 1132 9.78 39.38 15.89
N GLY A 1133 8.89 38.60 16.50
CA GLY A 1133 7.78 39.10 17.30
C GLY A 1133 6.42 39.09 16.60
N PRO A 1134 5.35 39.53 17.29
CA PRO A 1134 3.97 39.34 16.85
C PRO A 1134 3.61 40.10 15.56
N GLU A 1135 4.20 41.26 15.32
CA GLU A 1135 3.98 42.04 14.09
C GLU A 1135 4.50 41.29 12.85
N ALA A 1136 5.71 40.70 12.93
CA ALA A 1136 6.30 39.95 11.83
C ALA A 1136 5.50 38.67 11.52
N VAL A 1137 5.02 37.97 12.55
CA VAL A 1137 4.14 36.80 12.38
C VAL A 1137 2.82 37.21 11.73
N ARG A 1138 2.25 38.36 12.12
CA ARG A 1138 1.02 38.89 11.53
C ARG A 1138 1.21 39.29 10.06
N GLU A 1139 2.31 39.94 9.72
CA GLU A 1139 2.64 40.28 8.33
C GLU A 1139 2.79 39.03 7.47
N SER A 1140 3.46 37.99 7.99
CA SER A 1140 3.56 36.70 7.32
C SER A 1140 2.17 36.14 6.99
N LEU A 1141 1.25 36.10 7.95
CA LEU A 1141 -0.13 35.62 7.75
C LEU A 1141 -0.92 36.43 6.69
N LEU A 1142 -0.69 37.75 6.61
CA LEU A 1142 -1.34 38.61 5.61
C LEU A 1142 -0.74 38.43 4.21
N SER A 1143 0.58 38.24 4.11
CA SER A 1143 1.28 38.05 2.83
C SER A 1143 0.96 36.72 2.15
N THR A 1144 0.57 35.69 2.91
CA THR A 1144 0.14 34.39 2.38
C THR A 1144 -1.26 34.46 1.74
N ASN A 1145 -2.04 35.52 1.98
CA ASN A 1145 -3.42 35.66 1.48
C ASN A 1145 -3.55 36.20 0.04
N GLY A 1146 -2.45 36.37 -0.70
CA GLY A 1146 -2.52 36.65 -2.13
C GLY A 1146 -1.22 37.16 -2.73
N GLY A 1147 -0.62 36.40 -3.66
CA GLY A 1147 0.39 36.93 -4.58
C GLY A 1147 1.53 35.99 -4.98
N LYS A 1148 1.50 35.56 -6.25
CA LYS A 1148 2.57 35.56 -7.27
C LYS A 1148 3.98 34.99 -7.01
N ASN A 1149 4.37 34.55 -5.81
CA ASN A 1149 5.74 34.04 -5.55
C ASN A 1149 5.81 32.55 -5.15
N GLY A 1150 4.78 31.76 -5.48
CA GLY A 1150 4.60 30.39 -5.00
C GLY A 1150 4.80 29.29 -6.04
N GLU A 1151 5.80 29.37 -6.92
CA GLU A 1151 6.05 28.28 -7.89
C GLU A 1151 6.78 27.06 -7.29
N THR A 1152 7.10 27.05 -5.99
CA THR A 1152 7.94 25.98 -5.41
C THR A 1152 7.45 25.35 -4.09
N LYS A 1153 6.44 25.90 -3.40
CA LYS A 1153 5.92 25.32 -2.16
C LYS A 1153 4.56 24.63 -2.39
N SER A 1154 4.47 23.35 -2.03
CA SER A 1154 3.19 22.61 -2.04
C SER A 1154 2.15 23.30 -1.16
N ARG A 1155 0.89 23.36 -1.61
CA ARG A 1155 -0.24 23.96 -0.88
C ARG A 1155 -0.36 23.48 0.57
N GLN A 1156 -0.17 22.19 0.82
CA GLN A 1156 -0.24 21.59 2.17
C GLN A 1156 0.77 22.20 3.15
N LYS A 1157 2.03 22.38 2.71
CA LYS A 1157 3.07 23.01 3.54
C LYS A 1157 2.73 24.46 3.88
N ALA A 1158 2.19 25.23 2.93
CA ALA A 1158 1.77 26.60 3.17
C ALA A 1158 0.60 26.70 4.16
N GLU A 1159 -0.36 25.77 4.09
CA GLU A 1159 -1.46 25.66 5.05
C GLU A 1159 -0.96 25.27 6.46
N GLY A 1160 0.03 24.37 6.55
CA GLY A 1160 0.69 23.99 7.80
C GLY A 1160 1.44 25.14 8.47
N GLU A 1161 2.31 25.83 7.71
CA GLU A 1161 3.05 27.02 8.16
C GLU A 1161 2.07 28.10 8.71
N ARG A 1162 0.99 28.37 7.97
CA ARG A 1162 -0.05 29.32 8.40
C ARG A 1162 -0.68 28.93 9.75
N PHE A 1163 -1.05 27.67 9.92
CA PHE A 1163 -1.69 27.21 11.16
C PHE A 1163 -0.77 27.35 12.37
N VAL A 1164 0.52 27.01 12.22
CA VAL A 1164 1.53 27.20 13.28
C VAL A 1164 1.71 28.68 13.61
N HIS A 1165 1.74 29.56 12.60
CA HIS A 1165 1.82 31.01 12.79
C HIS A 1165 0.60 31.60 13.49
N GLU A 1166 -0.62 31.13 13.20
CA GLU A 1166 -1.85 31.56 13.90
C GLU A 1166 -1.76 31.26 15.41
N VAL A 1167 -1.28 30.06 15.78
CA VAL A 1167 -1.13 29.65 17.19
C VAL A 1167 0.03 30.38 17.87
N ALA A 1168 1.14 30.61 17.16
CA ALA A 1168 2.27 31.39 17.67
C ALA A 1168 1.86 32.84 17.94
N LEU A 1169 1.11 33.47 17.02
CA LEU A 1169 0.58 34.82 17.23
C LEU A 1169 -0.38 34.88 18.42
N GLU A 1170 -1.25 33.88 18.58
CA GLU A 1170 -2.12 33.77 19.75
C GLU A 1170 -1.33 33.75 21.05
N MET A 1171 -0.29 32.91 21.13
CA MET A 1171 0.57 32.82 22.31
C MET A 1171 1.26 34.16 22.62
N LEU A 1172 1.82 34.83 21.62
CA LEU A 1172 2.49 36.13 21.76
C LEU A 1172 1.51 37.21 22.24
N LEU A 1173 0.31 37.28 21.67
CA LEU A 1173 -0.72 38.25 22.05
C LEU A 1173 -1.27 38.03 23.47
N ARG A 1174 -1.12 36.82 24.03
CA ARG A 1174 -1.46 36.52 25.43
C ARG A 1174 -0.36 36.91 26.43
N GLY A 1175 0.77 37.45 25.95
CA GLY A 1175 1.87 37.94 26.78
C GLY A 1175 2.98 36.92 27.05
N PHE A 1176 3.01 35.81 26.32
CA PHE A 1176 4.11 34.83 26.38
C PHE A 1176 5.13 35.06 25.26
N GLY A 1177 6.30 34.43 25.35
CA GLY A 1177 7.37 34.59 24.36
C GLY A 1177 8.02 33.29 23.88
N PHE A 1178 8.92 33.41 22.90
CA PHE A 1178 9.83 32.33 22.51
C PHE A 1178 11.26 32.71 22.85
N LEU A 1179 12.03 31.76 23.36
CA LEU A 1179 13.47 31.89 23.51
C LEU A 1179 14.15 31.19 22.33
N PRO A 1180 15.22 31.78 21.76
CA PRO A 1180 15.94 31.18 20.65
C PRO A 1180 16.54 29.83 21.03
N VAL A 1181 16.89 29.05 20.01
CA VAL A 1181 17.60 27.78 20.16
C VAL A 1181 18.94 28.03 20.85
N ASP A 1182 19.33 27.12 21.73
CA ASP A 1182 20.58 27.18 22.51
C ASP A 1182 21.20 25.79 22.54
N ILE A 1183 22.44 25.65 22.07
CA ILE A 1183 23.10 24.33 21.92
C ILE A 1183 23.32 23.63 23.27
N ILE A 1184 23.44 24.39 24.36
CA ILE A 1184 23.68 23.89 25.71
C ILE A 1184 22.36 23.52 26.38
N ARG A 1185 21.32 24.35 26.18
CA ARG A 1185 20.06 24.27 26.95
C ARG A 1185 18.90 23.65 26.19
N SER A 1186 18.75 23.90 24.90
CA SER A 1186 17.57 23.44 24.15
C SER A 1186 17.48 21.92 24.13
N HIS A 1187 16.27 21.41 24.37
CA HIS A 1187 15.95 19.99 24.18
C HIS A 1187 16.07 19.59 22.69
N PRO A 1188 16.33 18.33 22.34
CA PRO A 1188 16.35 17.92 20.94
C PRO A 1188 15.02 18.13 20.20
N TYR A 1189 13.90 17.82 20.85
CA TYR A 1189 12.57 17.81 20.23
C TYR A 1189 11.43 18.51 21.00
N ARG A 1190 11.64 18.96 22.25
CA ARG A 1190 10.55 19.50 23.10
C ARG A 1190 10.69 21.00 23.29
N PHE A 1191 9.58 21.73 23.21
CA PHE A 1191 9.54 23.12 23.63
C PHE A 1191 9.50 23.19 25.15
N GLU A 1192 10.57 23.64 25.79
CA GLU A 1192 10.64 23.68 27.26
C GLU A 1192 10.14 25.01 27.82
N ILE A 1193 9.42 24.96 28.95
CA ILE A 1193 8.88 26.14 29.60
C ILE A 1193 9.98 26.80 30.44
N GLU A 1194 10.33 28.04 30.10
CA GLU A 1194 11.29 28.86 30.84
C GLU A 1194 10.67 30.22 31.19
N GLY A 1195 10.26 30.39 32.44
CA GLY A 1195 9.60 31.62 32.89
C GLY A 1195 8.26 31.83 32.16
N GLN A 1196 8.15 32.92 31.40
CA GLN A 1196 6.97 33.26 30.59
C GLN A 1196 7.14 32.93 29.10
N SER A 1197 8.17 32.13 28.76
CA SER A 1197 8.52 31.83 27.38
C SER A 1197 8.74 30.35 27.14
N LEU A 1198 8.75 29.94 25.87
CA LEU A 1198 9.12 28.59 25.43
C LEU A 1198 10.49 28.60 24.75
N ARG A 1199 11.41 27.76 25.22
CA ARG A 1199 12.68 27.53 24.54
C ARG A 1199 12.48 26.62 23.33
N ILE A 1200 12.89 27.11 22.16
CA ILE A 1200 12.77 26.37 20.89
C ILE A 1200 13.75 25.17 20.91
N PRO A 1201 13.31 23.95 20.52
CA PRO A 1201 14.17 22.79 20.45
C PRO A 1201 15.09 22.78 19.22
N LEU A 1202 16.12 21.94 19.25
CA LEU A 1202 17.14 21.84 18.21
C LEU A 1202 16.55 21.38 16.86
N ASN A 1203 15.60 20.43 16.85
CA ASN A 1203 15.02 19.88 15.63
C ASN A 1203 14.15 20.84 14.81
N LYS A 1204 13.89 22.06 15.31
CA LYS A 1204 13.17 23.09 14.53
C LYS A 1204 14.11 23.91 13.66
N VAL A 1205 15.43 23.82 13.86
CA VAL A 1205 16.40 24.44 12.97
C VAL A 1205 16.35 23.75 11.60
N PRO A 1206 16.16 24.49 10.49
CA PRO A 1206 16.11 23.88 9.15
C PRO A 1206 17.35 23.05 8.85
N GLY A 1207 17.15 21.81 8.38
CA GLY A 1207 18.23 20.87 8.09
C GLY A 1207 18.77 20.09 9.31
N LEU A 1208 18.28 20.36 10.52
CA LEU A 1208 18.68 19.68 11.75
C LEU A 1208 17.64 18.60 12.13
N GLY A 1209 17.82 17.37 11.63
CA GLY A 1209 16.92 16.25 11.93
C GLY A 1209 17.07 15.70 13.36
N GLU A 1210 16.09 14.90 13.80
CA GLU A 1210 16.02 14.38 15.18
C GLU A 1210 17.26 13.58 15.62
N LYS A 1211 17.84 12.75 14.73
CA LYS A 1211 19.07 12.00 15.01
C LYS A 1211 20.25 12.93 15.32
N VAL A 1212 20.37 14.04 14.58
CA VAL A 1212 21.43 15.03 14.78
C VAL A 1212 21.19 15.78 16.10
N ALA A 1213 19.93 16.16 16.38
CA ALA A 1213 19.54 16.78 17.64
C ALA A 1213 19.87 15.91 18.86
N LEU A 1214 19.59 14.60 18.78
CA LEU A 1214 19.97 13.62 19.81
C LEU A 1214 21.49 13.50 19.98
N SER A 1215 22.25 13.49 18.88
CA SER A 1215 23.72 13.44 18.95
C SER A 1215 24.30 14.65 19.70
N ILE A 1216 23.71 15.83 19.56
CA ILE A 1216 24.09 17.03 20.31
C ILE A 1216 23.84 16.85 21.80
N GLN A 1217 22.66 16.34 22.19
CA GLN A 1217 22.34 16.07 23.59
C GLN A 1217 23.31 15.05 24.20
N GLN A 1218 23.52 13.92 23.53
CA GLN A 1218 24.44 12.87 23.99
C GLN A 1218 25.87 13.39 24.14
N ALA A 1219 26.34 14.20 23.17
CA ALA A 1219 27.65 14.81 23.25
C ALA A 1219 27.76 15.76 24.45
N ARG A 1220 26.83 16.72 24.63
CA ARG A 1220 26.93 17.68 25.75
C ARG A 1220 26.78 17.03 27.13
N GLU A 1221 25.99 15.96 27.24
CA GLU A 1221 25.84 15.18 28.49
C GLU A 1221 27.11 14.39 28.82
N ALA A 1222 27.81 13.85 27.82
CA ALA A 1222 29.08 13.18 28.01
C ALA A 1222 30.19 14.17 28.46
N LYS A 1223 30.24 15.36 27.85
CA LYS A 1223 31.16 16.44 28.23
C LYS A 1223 30.66 17.78 27.66
N PRO A 1224 30.61 18.87 28.46
CA PRO A 1224 30.25 20.20 27.96
C PRO A 1224 31.11 20.64 26.77
N PHE A 1225 30.49 21.35 25.82
CA PHE A 1225 31.22 21.85 24.66
C PHE A 1225 32.18 22.97 25.03
N SER A 1226 33.41 22.91 24.51
CA SER A 1226 34.42 23.95 24.75
C SER A 1226 34.52 25.01 23.64
N SER A 1227 34.04 24.70 22.43
CA SER A 1227 34.05 25.59 21.27
C SER A 1227 33.06 25.13 20.21
N ILE A 1228 32.81 25.95 19.19
CA ILE A 1228 31.98 25.57 18.03
C ILE A 1228 32.63 24.42 17.24
N GLU A 1229 33.96 24.41 17.14
CA GLU A 1229 34.71 23.29 16.55
C GLU A 1229 34.52 21.97 17.33
N ASP A 1230 34.42 22.02 18.66
CA ASP A 1230 34.16 20.83 19.49
C ASP A 1230 32.77 20.24 19.20
N VAL A 1231 31.75 21.10 19.03
CA VAL A 1231 30.41 20.68 18.60
C VAL A 1231 30.50 19.94 17.26
N LYS A 1232 31.19 20.53 16.28
CA LYS A 1232 31.32 19.95 14.93
C LYS A 1232 32.08 18.61 14.93
N LYS A 1233 33.10 18.45 15.76
CA LYS A 1233 33.88 17.20 15.85
C LYS A 1233 33.11 16.07 16.51
N ARG A 1234 32.29 16.38 17.52
CA ARG A 1234 31.62 15.38 18.37
C ARG A 1234 30.18 15.08 17.98
N THR A 1235 29.65 15.76 16.96
CA THR A 1235 28.26 15.61 16.51
C THR A 1235 28.18 15.46 14.99
N SER A 1236 27.04 15.00 14.48
CA SER A 1236 26.81 14.82 13.04
C SER A 1236 26.24 16.07 12.35
N VAL A 1237 26.52 17.26 12.87
CA VAL A 1237 25.95 18.52 12.36
C VAL A 1237 26.68 18.98 11.09
N SER A 1238 25.93 19.36 10.05
CA SER A 1238 26.50 19.87 8.80
C SER A 1238 26.94 21.34 8.91
N ASN A 1239 27.86 21.77 8.05
CA ASN A 1239 28.34 23.16 8.04
C ASN A 1239 27.19 24.16 7.84
N THR A 1240 26.26 23.86 6.93
CA THR A 1240 25.09 24.70 6.68
C THR A 1240 24.24 24.92 7.92
N VAL A 1241 24.09 23.88 8.77
CA VAL A 1241 23.34 23.97 10.02
C VAL A 1241 24.12 24.75 11.08
N ILE A 1242 25.46 24.62 11.14
CA ILE A 1242 26.29 25.45 12.03
C ILE A 1242 26.14 26.93 11.71
N ASP A 1243 26.15 27.32 10.43
CA ASP A 1243 26.00 28.71 10.02
C ASP A 1243 24.62 29.27 10.42
N LEU A 1244 23.56 28.47 10.28
CA LEU A 1244 22.22 28.83 10.76
C LEU A 1244 22.17 28.99 12.28
N LEU A 1245 22.79 28.08 13.03
CA LEU A 1245 22.88 28.17 14.49
C LEU A 1245 23.63 29.44 14.94
N LYS A 1246 24.69 29.85 14.21
CA LYS A 1246 25.37 31.13 14.45
C LYS A 1246 24.44 32.33 14.20
N GLN A 1247 23.67 32.30 13.10
CA GLN A 1247 22.72 33.36 12.77
C GLN A 1247 21.66 33.56 13.87
N TYR A 1248 21.21 32.48 14.52
CA TYR A 1248 20.27 32.54 15.64
C TYR A 1248 20.92 32.75 17.02
N ASN A 1249 22.24 33.02 17.06
CA ASN A 1249 23.02 33.17 18.29
C ASN A 1249 22.92 31.95 19.25
N ALA A 1250 22.80 30.74 18.70
CA ALA A 1250 22.54 29.52 19.48
C ALA A 1250 23.76 28.99 20.26
N PHE A 1251 24.96 29.51 19.98
CA PHE A 1251 26.21 29.11 20.64
C PHE A 1251 26.55 29.98 21.86
N GLY A 1252 25.83 31.09 22.09
CA GLY A 1252 26.12 32.02 23.19
C GLY A 1252 27.58 32.48 23.18
N ASP A 1253 28.25 32.33 24.33
CA ASP A 1253 29.64 32.78 24.53
C ASP A 1253 30.71 31.76 24.09
N LEU A 1254 30.34 30.66 23.40
CA LEU A 1254 31.30 29.69 22.90
C LEU A 1254 32.21 30.31 21.83
N SER A 1255 33.53 30.15 21.99
CA SER A 1255 34.50 30.58 20.98
C SER A 1255 34.48 29.69 19.74
N ASP A 1256 34.93 30.21 18.59
CA ASP A 1256 35.02 29.44 17.34
C ASP A 1256 35.94 28.21 17.49
N SER A 1257 37.08 28.37 18.17
CA SER A 1257 38.05 27.31 18.46
C SER A 1257 38.52 27.35 19.91
N ALA A 1258 38.98 26.20 20.43
CA ALA A 1258 39.55 26.11 21.76
C ALA A 1258 41.03 26.53 21.71
N GLN A 1259 41.43 27.52 22.52
CA GLN A 1259 42.82 28.00 22.54
C GLN A 1259 43.81 27.02 23.23
N TYR A 1260 43.32 26.00 23.93
CA TYR A 1260 44.11 24.90 24.48
C TYR A 1260 43.36 23.57 24.37
N ALA A 1261 43.99 22.55 23.77
CA ALA A 1261 43.54 21.16 23.79
C ALA A 1261 44.41 20.38 24.77
N LEU A 1262 43.84 19.96 25.90
CA LEU A 1262 44.48 19.00 26.82
C LEU A 1262 43.85 17.62 26.56
N PHE A 1263 44.71 16.60 26.44
CA PHE A 1263 44.38 15.21 26.08
C PHE A 1263 43.31 14.58 26.98
#